data_AF-A0A518BRC2-F1
#
_entry.id   AF-A0A518BRC2-F1
#
_cell.length_a   1.000
_cell.length_b   1.000
_cell.length_c   1.000
_cell.angle_alpha   90.00
_cell.angle_beta   90.00
_cell.angle_gamma   90.00
#
_symmetry.space_group_name_H-M   'P 1'
#
loop_
_entity.id
_entity.type
_entity.pdbx_description
1 polymer ?
#
loop_
_entity_poly.entity_id
_entity_poly.type
_entity_poly.pdbx_seq_one_letter_code
_entity_poly.pdbx_strand_id
1 'polypeptide(L)'
;MRFIRLLLAPALFACLASAASAQSTWTGAVSSDWHNAANWSPAAVPGPSDDVTVASGTPSKPLVSTADAAVSSLVVAFGGRVSIADGRTLAVGADLVLAGQLVASPGSTLSVVGDVDLAATAQFPAAQGSPVGLASIELLGDGEFTSLSPLAVPKLEISGGTRFLAKGRTLALDLAQHAGLSPVELLLADGADFSVEGLATLAAPVGSKSIGAATRTLTVEGGVIWSVPEGAVASEVNAALRLRCEGDWAASTGSALALGEVELASSGSAAITVLPGAMAPATFRDLHILEGSWSLTGGDLRVLGNLGTNASLDLGGAELEVVGDLDCSPGGFFGVGTFPGGGLIRLTGDGIINTSSDPGVPSIRMEGGVRTTVTNVTTESLDLLGGIWSSGDPNTYITVHGDLRLEGGHLELGPSLGFGRVDVQGDLIQTGTTISSPHPENRFKVRGDWSSTAGFVLDEGWVELLGEQTLLEGSSPTFKRLRFLAGSRDLLTDITVLRGLELYYATLDGDGWIELDGDVPAVQTTQGKFERLRVVGGAVTFAEARTTFLEQTGGAIEVLDGARLRVDKDATLYSGSYQSSAAGSAPRGLDVGRDLIVHGTTFGTQNPAHYLRVGREFGANAGFSTTAGTLEFANSYTGELTVTAPGPEPSLPLLLVKSGVLRVDGDYLLNADGVEVLFGGRLEVGGGARLSTAGVPFSVSGELAVEAGAELALDAGSSILVDHLGRLELIGAPGTPAALVGHAGGGYAAVVNGVFAARDFLVADVGPAGLALGGSYAPAPDDMRSGEFSGPHPSPGSTLLSLTHAPTKAGYGLTFSDPLGVGTYNVRRLGGGPVTLHGSGGSFAGESGDDDPNGLIDWLPLPAQTQVAVFEAKNGPERVALSFEVGFELATDHYLLESAPGAAGPFTTLVELPAQGPAQYLFDDIGLGANVPVFYRLSEVLGDGTVNQLGLADAKPYSAALPGNVLTVGPSGMFADIQSAVDAATAQSTVIRVEPGTYDGFQVIDPSVRSLTIVADGPGVLVEDYDVALRIAGVPAGADLLLLGIDVKGNTSIKPLVEVVDCDGFVSFADLDVGAISGLGRAALSVSGCATVSLEDCDITGGDPTLEVLQSKVYVTGGSMIRVSSKQFSTLRICEVSPVFKLKDGTSTLELLEGDCPRVEVPIFQSLGEPFTLSFDAAQGQLAQLAVAATTLPLDILIPDLWQMLLVVQLGASIPLGTYAGDGAGLVVDVFELPPDPALLGARLLLQGWTIDTVPSLSIRFSPARPLVGMP
;
A
#
# COMPACT_ATOMS: atom_id res chain seq x y z
N MET A 1 -26.65 -62.19 -4.25
CA MET A 1 -28.12 -62.19 -4.20
C MET A 1 -28.65 -63.53 -4.72
N ARG A 2 -29.65 -64.11 -4.06
CA ARG A 2 -30.26 -65.45 -4.27
C ARG A 2 -31.18 -65.51 -5.50
N PHE A 3 -31.32 -66.66 -6.16
CA PHE A 3 -32.64 -67.23 -6.53
C PHE A 3 -32.59 -68.76 -6.76
N ILE A 4 -33.65 -69.43 -6.30
CA ILE A 4 -33.95 -70.87 -6.26
C ILE A 4 -34.82 -71.29 -7.46
N ARG A 5 -34.64 -72.53 -7.97
CA ARG A 5 -35.64 -73.49 -8.55
C ARG A 5 -34.84 -74.71 -9.04
N LEU A 6 -34.79 -75.90 -8.43
CA LEU A 6 -35.77 -76.86 -7.92
C LEU A 6 -36.67 -77.51 -9.01
N LEU A 7 -36.37 -78.79 -9.29
CA LEU A 7 -37.24 -79.98 -9.50
C LEU A 7 -37.61 -80.51 -10.91
N LEU A 8 -37.28 -81.82 -11.06
CA LEU A 8 -37.85 -82.93 -11.88
C LEU A 8 -37.63 -82.92 -13.40
N ALA A 9 -37.29 -84.00 -14.13
CA ALA A 9 -36.87 -85.41 -13.98
C ALA A 9 -36.92 -86.03 -15.44
N PRO A 10 -36.68 -87.33 -15.70
CA PRO A 10 -35.46 -88.15 -15.57
C PRO A 10 -35.17 -89.01 -16.84
N ALA A 11 -34.22 -89.95 -16.71
CA ALA A 11 -33.99 -91.19 -17.50
C ALA A 11 -32.91 -91.09 -18.61
N LEU A 12 -31.94 -91.99 -18.75
CA LEU A 12 -31.67 -93.26 -18.10
C LEU A 12 -30.21 -93.68 -18.37
N PHE A 13 -29.49 -94.02 -17.30
CA PHE A 13 -28.36 -94.97 -17.22
C PHE A 13 -27.70 -95.47 -18.52
N ALA A 14 -26.43 -95.08 -18.71
CA ALA A 14 -25.39 -96.05 -19.06
C ALA A 14 -24.26 -95.92 -18.03
N CYS A 15 -24.09 -97.01 -17.29
CA CYS A 15 -23.11 -97.30 -16.26
C CYS A 15 -21.76 -96.57 -16.44
N LEU A 16 -21.46 -95.63 -15.54
CA LEU A 16 -20.10 -95.16 -15.29
C LEU A 16 -19.30 -96.32 -14.69
N ALA A 17 -18.40 -96.90 -15.47
CA ALA A 17 -17.19 -97.45 -14.88
C ALA A 17 -16.32 -96.25 -14.50
N SER A 18 -16.09 -96.07 -13.20
CA SER A 18 -14.97 -95.26 -12.72
C SER A 18 -13.71 -95.85 -13.33
N ALA A 19 -13.13 -95.19 -14.34
CA ALA A 19 -11.76 -95.46 -14.74
C ALA A 19 -10.90 -95.00 -13.55
N ALA A 20 -10.44 -95.96 -12.75
CA ALA A 20 -9.42 -95.69 -11.75
C ALA A 20 -8.23 -95.07 -12.48
N SER A 21 -7.74 -93.91 -12.02
CA SER A 21 -6.43 -93.38 -12.46
C SER A 21 -5.41 -94.51 -12.31
N ALA A 22 -4.86 -94.96 -13.44
CA ALA A 22 -3.86 -96.00 -13.46
C ALA A 22 -2.49 -95.32 -13.48
N GLN A 23 -1.79 -95.35 -12.34
CA GLN A 23 -0.40 -94.89 -12.29
C GLN A 23 0.44 -95.70 -13.28
N SER A 24 1.02 -95.04 -14.27
CA SER A 24 1.86 -95.64 -15.31
C SER A 24 3.31 -95.23 -15.12
N THR A 25 4.18 -96.22 -14.84
CA THR A 25 5.61 -95.98 -14.61
C THR A 25 6.43 -96.35 -15.83
N TRP A 26 7.31 -95.44 -16.27
CA TRP A 26 8.26 -95.75 -17.34
C TRP A 26 9.32 -96.73 -16.87
N THR A 27 9.36 -97.92 -17.47
CA THR A 27 10.40 -98.94 -17.21
C THR A 27 11.55 -98.84 -18.21
N GLY A 28 11.26 -98.47 -19.47
CA GLY A 28 12.26 -98.37 -20.54
C GLY A 28 12.99 -99.68 -20.87
N ALA A 29 12.33 -100.83 -20.58
CA ALA A 29 12.93 -102.15 -20.69
C ALA A 29 13.17 -102.62 -22.13
N VAL A 30 12.44 -102.07 -23.12
CA VAL A 30 12.49 -102.52 -24.52
C VAL A 30 13.14 -101.49 -25.45
N SER A 31 12.74 -100.23 -25.37
CA SER A 31 13.25 -99.14 -26.23
C SER A 31 13.03 -97.76 -25.59
N SER A 32 13.43 -96.69 -26.27
CA SER A 32 13.14 -95.31 -25.89
C SER A 32 11.77 -94.80 -26.36
N ASP A 33 11.06 -95.53 -27.21
CA ASP A 33 9.80 -95.05 -27.82
C ASP A 33 8.68 -94.95 -26.79
N TRP A 34 8.18 -93.73 -26.54
CA TRP A 34 7.06 -93.45 -25.63
C TRP A 34 5.82 -94.29 -25.98
N HIS A 35 5.60 -94.56 -27.26
CA HIS A 35 4.39 -95.22 -27.78
C HIS A 35 4.48 -96.76 -27.80
N ASN A 36 5.56 -97.34 -27.30
CA ASN A 36 5.68 -98.79 -27.14
C ASN A 36 5.16 -99.22 -25.75
N ALA A 37 3.97 -99.86 -25.73
CA ALA A 37 3.31 -100.33 -24.51
C ALA A 37 4.21 -101.19 -23.59
N ALA A 38 5.19 -101.91 -24.16
CA ALA A 38 6.11 -102.75 -23.39
C ALA A 38 7.16 -101.97 -22.58
N ASN A 39 7.27 -100.65 -22.78
CA ASN A 39 8.14 -99.77 -21.98
C ASN A 39 7.46 -99.25 -20.70
N TRP A 40 6.17 -99.53 -20.50
CA TRP A 40 5.37 -99.04 -19.37
C TRP A 40 5.00 -100.16 -18.40
N SER A 41 4.75 -99.80 -17.14
CA SER A 41 4.16 -100.68 -16.12
C SER A 41 2.95 -99.99 -15.50
N PRO A 42 1.72 -100.54 -15.62
CA PRO A 42 1.37 -101.74 -16.40
C PRO A 42 1.67 -101.57 -17.90
N ALA A 43 1.79 -102.66 -18.67
CA ALA A 43 2.22 -102.65 -20.07
C ALA A 43 1.14 -102.10 -21.04
N ALA A 44 0.85 -100.81 -20.91
CA ALA A 44 -0.07 -100.02 -21.71
C ALA A 44 0.53 -98.62 -21.91
N VAL A 45 0.33 -98.03 -23.10
CA VAL A 45 0.76 -96.64 -23.34
C VAL A 45 -0.18 -95.71 -22.55
N PRO A 46 0.35 -94.78 -21.73
CA PRO A 46 -0.47 -93.82 -20.98
C PRO A 46 -1.27 -92.91 -21.91
N GLY A 47 -2.52 -92.66 -21.55
CA GLY A 47 -3.41 -91.69 -22.19
C GLY A 47 -3.78 -90.51 -21.29
N PRO A 48 -4.67 -89.61 -21.76
CA PRO A 48 -5.00 -88.34 -21.08
C PRO A 48 -5.58 -88.46 -19.66
N SER A 49 -5.98 -89.66 -19.23
CA SER A 49 -6.52 -89.93 -17.89
C SER A 49 -5.51 -90.56 -16.93
N ASP A 50 -4.28 -90.82 -17.38
CA ASP A 50 -3.29 -91.59 -16.61
C ASP A 50 -2.22 -90.70 -15.99
N ASP A 51 -1.83 -91.02 -14.75
CA ASP A 51 -0.74 -90.36 -14.02
C ASP A 51 0.60 -91.04 -14.34
N VAL A 52 1.55 -90.29 -14.88
CA VAL A 52 2.81 -90.83 -15.39
C VAL A 52 3.98 -90.53 -14.46
N THR A 53 4.79 -91.55 -14.15
CA THR A 53 6.04 -91.38 -13.39
C THR A 53 7.25 -91.88 -14.19
N VAL A 54 8.25 -91.01 -14.38
CA VAL A 54 9.56 -91.34 -14.97
C VAL A 54 10.62 -91.31 -13.87
N ALA A 55 10.98 -92.50 -13.40
CA ALA A 55 12.00 -92.67 -12.36
C ALA A 55 13.43 -92.55 -12.91
N SER A 56 14.40 -92.45 -12.00
CA SER A 56 15.83 -92.51 -12.33
C SER A 56 16.28 -93.94 -12.64
N GLY A 57 17.44 -94.10 -13.29
CA GLY A 57 18.05 -95.43 -13.51
C GLY A 57 17.40 -96.31 -14.57
N THR A 58 16.38 -95.83 -15.29
CA THR A 58 15.72 -96.57 -16.39
C THR A 58 16.71 -96.85 -17.55
N PRO A 59 16.72 -98.08 -18.14
CA PRO A 59 17.71 -98.47 -19.15
C PRO A 59 17.64 -97.64 -20.44
N SER A 60 16.42 -97.38 -20.91
CA SER A 60 16.14 -96.48 -22.03
C SER A 60 15.32 -95.29 -21.54
N LYS A 61 15.62 -94.07 -22.00
CA LYS A 61 14.88 -92.85 -21.62
C LYS A 61 13.68 -92.63 -22.55
N PRO A 62 12.51 -92.23 -22.04
CA PRO A 62 11.33 -91.96 -22.85
C PRO A 62 11.57 -90.85 -23.89
N LEU A 63 11.13 -91.11 -25.12
CA LEU A 63 11.20 -90.23 -26.28
C LEU A 63 9.85 -90.19 -27.01
N VAL A 64 9.18 -89.04 -27.00
CA VAL A 64 7.98 -88.74 -27.79
C VAL A 64 8.45 -88.40 -29.22
N SER A 65 8.35 -89.35 -30.15
CA SER A 65 8.89 -89.19 -31.52
C SER A 65 7.98 -89.62 -32.67
N THR A 66 7.12 -90.62 -32.46
CA THR A 66 6.29 -91.21 -33.53
C THR A 66 4.90 -90.57 -33.65
N ALA A 67 4.34 -90.07 -32.55
CA ALA A 67 3.10 -89.30 -32.45
C ALA A 67 3.13 -88.38 -31.22
N ASP A 68 2.15 -87.48 -31.09
CA ASP A 68 1.97 -86.67 -29.87
C ASP A 68 1.58 -87.55 -28.68
N ALA A 69 1.89 -87.10 -27.48
CA ALA A 69 1.56 -87.79 -26.23
C ALA A 69 0.71 -86.89 -25.33
N ALA A 70 -0.27 -87.49 -24.65
CA ALA A 70 -1.13 -86.79 -23.71
C ALA A 70 -1.33 -87.63 -22.45
N VAL A 71 -1.17 -87.01 -21.28
CA VAL A 71 -1.27 -87.65 -19.95
C VAL A 71 -2.09 -86.78 -19.01
N SER A 72 -2.55 -87.34 -17.88
CA SER A 72 -3.19 -86.54 -16.84
C SER A 72 -2.14 -85.75 -16.06
N SER A 73 -1.30 -86.40 -15.26
CA SER A 73 -0.14 -85.76 -14.60
C SER A 73 1.18 -86.39 -15.04
N LEU A 74 2.29 -85.65 -14.92
CA LEU A 74 3.63 -86.15 -15.24
C LEU A 74 4.63 -85.81 -14.13
N VAL A 75 5.23 -86.84 -13.53
CA VAL A 75 6.34 -86.71 -12.58
C VAL A 75 7.62 -87.22 -13.21
N VAL A 76 8.61 -86.36 -13.40
CA VAL A 76 9.97 -86.74 -13.81
C VAL A 76 10.90 -86.56 -12.62
N ALA A 77 11.22 -87.67 -11.95
CA ALA A 77 12.03 -87.65 -10.73
C ALA A 77 13.49 -87.24 -10.99
N PHE A 78 14.22 -86.85 -9.94
CA PHE A 78 15.64 -86.51 -10.02
C PHE A 78 16.47 -87.62 -10.68
N GLY A 79 17.20 -87.32 -11.75
CA GLY A 79 17.95 -88.29 -12.57
C GLY A 79 17.11 -89.06 -13.60
N GLY A 80 15.80 -88.81 -13.67
CA GLY A 80 14.92 -89.18 -14.79
C GLY A 80 15.09 -88.24 -15.98
N ARG A 81 14.68 -88.67 -17.18
CA ARG A 81 14.73 -87.84 -18.39
C ARG A 81 13.56 -88.16 -19.31
N VAL A 82 12.86 -87.16 -19.83
CA VAL A 82 11.89 -87.29 -20.95
C VAL A 82 12.43 -86.48 -22.12
N SER A 83 12.25 -86.98 -23.36
CA SER A 83 12.62 -86.24 -24.57
C SER A 83 11.44 -86.06 -25.54
N ILE A 84 11.34 -84.91 -26.20
CA ILE A 84 10.34 -84.59 -27.22
C ILE A 84 11.06 -84.31 -28.55
N ALA A 85 10.64 -85.00 -29.62
CA ALA A 85 11.20 -84.80 -30.96
C ALA A 85 10.58 -83.58 -31.67
N ASP A 86 11.26 -83.09 -32.71
CA ASP A 86 10.82 -81.94 -33.53
C ASP A 86 9.40 -82.17 -34.08
N GLY A 87 8.57 -81.13 -34.04
CA GLY A 87 7.17 -81.13 -34.51
C GLY A 87 6.21 -81.99 -33.68
N ARG A 88 6.57 -82.38 -32.45
CA ARG A 88 5.73 -83.17 -31.54
C ARG A 88 5.28 -82.38 -30.32
N THR A 89 4.11 -82.77 -29.80
CA THR A 89 3.53 -82.21 -28.58
C THR A 89 3.47 -83.23 -27.45
N LEU A 90 3.83 -82.80 -26.25
CA LEU A 90 3.51 -83.50 -25.00
C LEU A 90 2.50 -82.64 -24.22
N ALA A 91 1.29 -83.15 -24.04
CA ALA A 91 0.22 -82.49 -23.29
C ALA A 91 0.04 -83.13 -21.90
N VAL A 92 0.01 -82.31 -20.86
CA VAL A 92 -0.23 -82.70 -19.47
C VAL A 92 -1.53 -82.02 -19.03
N GLY A 93 -2.58 -82.81 -18.82
CA GLY A 93 -3.94 -82.31 -18.54
C GLY A 93 -4.18 -81.84 -17.10
N ALA A 94 -3.27 -82.13 -16.18
CA ALA A 94 -3.22 -81.71 -14.79
C ALA A 94 -1.76 -81.31 -14.48
N ASP A 95 -1.13 -81.86 -13.43
CA ASP A 95 0.13 -81.33 -12.90
C ASP A 95 1.39 -81.93 -13.52
N LEU A 96 2.41 -81.09 -13.74
CA LEU A 96 3.77 -81.46 -14.14
C LEU A 96 4.73 -81.21 -12.97
N VAL A 97 5.36 -82.27 -12.44
CA VAL A 97 6.45 -82.16 -11.45
C VAL A 97 7.76 -82.59 -12.09
N LEU A 98 8.68 -81.65 -12.30
CA LEU A 98 9.98 -81.89 -12.93
C LEU A 98 11.13 -81.70 -11.92
N ALA A 99 11.77 -82.80 -11.54
CA ALA A 99 13.03 -82.82 -10.79
C ALA A 99 14.21 -83.40 -11.59
N GLY A 100 13.93 -84.04 -12.74
CA GLY A 100 14.92 -84.57 -13.67
C GLY A 100 15.14 -83.67 -14.90
N GLN A 101 15.33 -84.29 -16.07
CA GLN A 101 15.56 -83.58 -17.33
C GLN A 101 14.36 -83.67 -18.27
N LEU A 102 13.96 -82.56 -18.88
CA LEU A 102 13.06 -82.55 -20.03
C LEU A 102 13.81 -81.98 -21.23
N VAL A 103 14.06 -82.82 -22.24
CA VAL A 103 14.85 -82.47 -23.42
C VAL A 103 13.92 -82.31 -24.61
N ALA A 104 13.99 -81.19 -25.31
CA ALA A 104 13.18 -81.00 -26.51
C ALA A 104 14.04 -80.63 -27.71
N SER A 105 13.54 -80.97 -28.88
CA SER A 105 14.13 -80.58 -30.15
C SER A 105 13.53 -79.22 -30.59
N PRO A 106 14.19 -78.49 -31.51
CA PRO A 106 13.56 -77.33 -32.16
C PRO A 106 12.21 -77.76 -32.73
N GLY A 107 11.16 -76.94 -32.63
CA GLY A 107 9.81 -77.24 -33.14
C GLY A 107 8.89 -78.09 -32.24
N SER A 108 9.34 -78.55 -31.07
CA SER A 108 8.51 -79.28 -30.10
C SER A 108 7.69 -78.36 -29.18
N THR A 109 6.48 -78.79 -28.78
CA THR A 109 5.60 -78.07 -27.83
C THR A 109 5.36 -78.88 -26.55
N LEU A 110 5.46 -78.23 -25.40
CA LEU A 110 4.98 -78.75 -24.11
C LEU A 110 3.73 -77.95 -23.71
N SER A 111 2.60 -78.64 -23.53
CA SER A 111 1.35 -78.02 -23.10
C SER A 111 0.98 -78.55 -21.71
N VAL A 112 0.73 -77.67 -20.75
CA VAL A 112 0.33 -78.05 -19.38
C VAL A 112 -0.91 -77.27 -18.98
N VAL A 113 -1.92 -77.97 -18.46
CA VAL A 113 -3.19 -77.37 -18.02
C VAL A 113 -3.20 -77.05 -16.52
N GLY A 114 -2.63 -77.93 -15.68
CA GLY A 114 -2.55 -77.78 -14.22
C GLY A 114 -1.23 -77.17 -13.74
N ASP A 115 -0.82 -77.50 -12.52
CA ASP A 115 0.34 -76.89 -11.87
C ASP A 115 1.65 -77.37 -12.48
N VAL A 116 2.67 -76.49 -12.55
CA VAL A 116 4.03 -76.84 -12.99
C VAL A 116 5.01 -76.61 -11.87
N ASP A 117 5.52 -77.68 -11.27
CA ASP A 117 6.50 -77.64 -10.20
C ASP A 117 7.90 -78.03 -10.70
N LEU A 118 8.81 -77.06 -10.81
CA LEU A 118 10.21 -77.27 -11.17
C LEU A 118 11.10 -77.28 -9.93
N ALA A 119 11.65 -78.44 -9.60
CA ALA A 119 12.61 -78.56 -8.51
C ALA A 119 13.94 -77.86 -8.86
N ALA A 120 14.77 -77.52 -7.85
CA ALA A 120 16.07 -76.85 -8.06
C ALA A 120 17.06 -77.66 -8.95
N THR A 121 16.79 -78.94 -9.15
CA THR A 121 17.58 -79.87 -9.97
C THR A 121 17.02 -80.09 -11.37
N ALA A 122 15.86 -79.48 -11.69
CA ALA A 122 15.26 -79.54 -13.01
C ALA A 122 16.21 -78.97 -14.07
N GLN A 123 16.28 -79.62 -15.23
CA GLN A 123 17.06 -79.14 -16.36
C GLN A 123 16.25 -79.24 -17.66
N PHE A 124 16.32 -78.19 -18.48
CA PHE A 124 15.82 -78.16 -19.86
C PHE A 124 16.99 -78.11 -20.87
N PRO A 125 17.84 -79.14 -20.98
CA PRO A 125 18.94 -79.10 -21.91
C PRO A 125 18.43 -79.28 -23.35
N ALA A 126 19.11 -78.66 -24.31
CA ALA A 126 18.86 -78.90 -25.73
C ALA A 126 19.21 -80.34 -26.13
N ALA A 127 18.56 -80.87 -27.18
CA ALA A 127 18.94 -82.15 -27.78
C ALA A 127 20.38 -82.10 -28.32
N GLN A 128 21.14 -83.20 -28.19
CA GLN A 128 22.56 -83.22 -28.63
C GLN A 128 22.70 -82.80 -30.09
N GLY A 129 23.47 -81.74 -30.34
CA GLY A 129 23.74 -81.19 -31.67
C GLY A 129 22.86 -80.01 -32.10
N SER A 130 21.89 -79.60 -31.28
CA SER A 130 21.09 -78.38 -31.50
C SER A 130 21.40 -77.33 -30.43
N PRO A 131 21.64 -76.06 -30.79
CA PRO A 131 21.76 -74.97 -29.83
C PRO A 131 20.40 -74.52 -29.26
N VAL A 132 19.28 -75.02 -29.81
CA VAL A 132 17.92 -74.61 -29.43
C VAL A 132 17.21 -75.77 -28.69
N GLY A 133 16.63 -75.46 -27.52
CA GLY A 133 15.69 -76.30 -26.76
C GLY A 133 14.23 -76.16 -27.23
N LEU A 134 13.25 -76.38 -26.33
CA LEU A 134 11.79 -76.30 -26.56
C LEU A 134 11.37 -75.12 -27.47
N ALA A 135 10.40 -75.31 -28.38
CA ALA A 135 9.89 -74.21 -29.21
C ALA A 135 8.85 -73.35 -28.48
N SER A 136 7.99 -73.97 -27.67
CA SER A 136 7.04 -73.28 -26.79
C SER A 136 6.74 -74.11 -25.55
N ILE A 137 6.54 -73.43 -24.41
CA ILE A 137 5.72 -73.94 -23.31
C ILE A 137 4.39 -73.21 -23.36
N GLU A 138 3.29 -73.95 -23.44
CA GLU A 138 1.92 -73.45 -23.41
C GLU A 138 1.29 -73.81 -22.07
N LEU A 139 0.98 -72.81 -21.26
CA LEU A 139 0.22 -72.98 -20.02
C LEU A 139 -1.25 -72.69 -20.33
N LEU A 140 -2.10 -73.70 -20.16
CA LEU A 140 -3.50 -73.71 -20.57
C LEU A 140 -4.42 -73.85 -19.35
N GLY A 141 -4.64 -72.80 -18.56
CA GLY A 141 -5.51 -72.85 -17.38
C GLY A 141 -5.08 -71.95 -16.23
N ASP A 142 -5.72 -72.11 -15.06
CA ASP A 142 -5.51 -71.28 -13.86
C ASP A 142 -4.44 -71.87 -12.90
N GLY A 143 -3.51 -72.69 -13.40
CA GLY A 143 -2.52 -73.41 -12.60
C GLY A 143 -1.42 -72.51 -11.99
N GLU A 144 -0.70 -73.03 -11.00
CA GLU A 144 0.47 -72.40 -10.38
C GLU A 144 1.77 -72.93 -11.01
N PHE A 145 2.69 -72.05 -11.42
CA PHE A 145 4.03 -72.42 -11.88
C PHE A 145 5.06 -72.06 -10.79
N THR A 146 5.68 -73.06 -10.17
CA THR A 146 6.80 -72.85 -9.25
C THR A 146 8.13 -73.21 -9.91
N SER A 147 9.13 -72.34 -9.80
CA SER A 147 10.50 -72.66 -10.20
C SER A 147 11.51 -72.27 -9.13
N LEU A 148 12.38 -73.21 -8.77
CA LEU A 148 13.49 -72.99 -7.84
C LEU A 148 14.82 -72.61 -8.55
N SER A 149 14.79 -72.53 -9.89
CA SER A 149 15.91 -72.22 -10.80
C SER A 149 15.50 -71.20 -11.89
N PRO A 150 16.41 -70.40 -12.48
CA PRO A 150 16.09 -69.55 -13.64
C PRO A 150 15.58 -70.40 -14.82
N LEU A 151 14.48 -69.99 -15.43
CA LEU A 151 13.88 -70.68 -16.58
C LEU A 151 14.38 -70.05 -17.89
N ALA A 152 15.06 -70.85 -18.72
CA ALA A 152 15.48 -70.44 -20.06
C ALA A 152 14.64 -71.18 -21.11
N VAL A 153 13.59 -70.54 -21.62
CA VAL A 153 12.77 -71.07 -22.72
C VAL A 153 12.65 -70.04 -23.86
N PRO A 154 12.75 -70.47 -25.14
CA PRO A 154 12.66 -69.58 -26.30
C PRO A 154 11.32 -68.87 -26.50
N LYS A 155 10.21 -69.44 -26.00
CA LYS A 155 8.87 -68.84 -26.03
C LYS A 155 8.03 -69.41 -24.89
N LEU A 156 7.38 -68.54 -24.12
CA LEU A 156 6.39 -68.90 -23.10
C LEU A 156 5.05 -68.27 -23.48
N GLU A 157 4.06 -69.11 -23.77
CA GLU A 157 2.70 -68.68 -24.13
C GLU A 157 1.75 -69.08 -22.99
N ILE A 158 0.96 -68.12 -22.50
CA ILE A 158 0.09 -68.31 -21.34
C ILE A 158 -1.35 -67.98 -21.74
N SER A 159 -2.28 -68.88 -21.41
CA SER A 159 -3.71 -68.71 -21.60
C SER A 159 -4.47 -69.18 -20.35
N GLY A 160 -5.38 -68.35 -19.83
CA GLY A 160 -6.03 -68.55 -18.52
C GLY A 160 -5.32 -67.79 -17.38
N GLY A 161 -5.84 -67.87 -16.15
CA GLY A 161 -5.34 -67.15 -14.97
C GLY A 161 -4.15 -67.84 -14.28
N THR A 162 -3.10 -68.16 -15.03
CA THR A 162 -1.93 -68.87 -14.51
C THR A 162 -1.11 -67.98 -13.54
N ARG A 163 -0.91 -68.41 -12.29
CA ARG A 163 -0.10 -67.70 -11.28
C ARG A 163 1.33 -68.23 -11.27
N PHE A 164 2.35 -67.36 -11.30
CA PHE A 164 3.75 -67.78 -11.16
C PHE A 164 4.26 -67.50 -9.75
N LEU A 165 4.57 -68.55 -9.00
CA LEU A 165 5.00 -68.45 -7.61
C LEU A 165 6.51 -68.68 -7.48
N ALA A 166 7.29 -67.60 -7.54
CA ALA A 166 8.73 -67.62 -7.31
C ALA A 166 9.03 -67.55 -5.79
N LYS A 167 8.84 -68.65 -5.05
CA LYS A 167 9.13 -68.69 -3.60
C LYS A 167 10.62 -68.40 -3.30
N GLY A 168 10.94 -67.14 -3.02
CA GLY A 168 12.20 -66.69 -2.41
C GLY A 168 13.41 -66.51 -3.34
N ARG A 169 13.25 -66.36 -4.66
CA ARG A 169 14.32 -66.06 -5.64
C ARG A 169 13.81 -65.20 -6.81
N THR A 170 14.68 -64.39 -7.42
CA THR A 170 14.41 -63.56 -8.61
C THR A 170 13.89 -64.42 -9.77
N LEU A 171 12.74 -64.07 -10.34
CA LEU A 171 12.37 -64.55 -11.68
C LEU A 171 13.23 -63.78 -12.69
N ALA A 172 14.38 -64.34 -13.02
CA ALA A 172 15.16 -63.88 -14.14
C ALA A 172 14.62 -64.57 -15.40
N LEU A 173 13.80 -63.87 -16.18
CA LEU A 173 13.72 -64.11 -17.62
C LEU A 173 14.99 -63.48 -18.23
N ASP A 174 16.16 -63.97 -17.80
CA ASP A 174 17.46 -63.58 -18.37
C ASP A 174 17.63 -64.33 -19.68
N LEU A 175 17.24 -63.66 -20.75
CA LEU A 175 17.24 -64.18 -22.10
C LEU A 175 18.53 -63.82 -22.84
N ALA A 176 19.51 -63.23 -22.12
CA ALA A 176 20.75 -62.71 -22.69
C ALA A 176 21.84 -63.78 -22.93
N GLN A 177 21.65 -65.05 -22.54
CA GLN A 177 22.71 -66.07 -22.65
C GLN A 177 22.88 -66.68 -24.06
N HIS A 178 22.08 -66.33 -25.06
CA HIS A 178 22.17 -66.96 -26.38
C HIS A 178 22.16 -65.97 -27.54
N ALA A 179 23.34 -65.42 -27.86
CA ALA A 179 23.59 -64.72 -29.11
C ALA A 179 23.31 -65.67 -30.31
N GLY A 180 22.18 -65.45 -31.01
CA GLY A 180 21.82 -66.19 -32.22
C GLY A 180 20.45 -66.90 -32.24
N LEU A 181 19.60 -66.73 -31.21
CA LEU A 181 18.22 -67.27 -31.20
C LEU A 181 17.19 -66.29 -31.78
N SER A 182 16.05 -66.83 -32.25
CA SER A 182 14.82 -66.06 -32.50
C SER A 182 14.46 -65.22 -31.25
N PRO A 183 13.82 -64.04 -31.40
CA PRO A 183 13.49 -63.20 -30.26
C PRO A 183 12.66 -64.01 -29.27
N VAL A 184 13.16 -64.08 -28.04
CA VAL A 184 12.39 -64.68 -26.95
C VAL A 184 11.26 -63.72 -26.61
N GLU A 185 10.05 -64.24 -26.43
CA GLU A 185 8.85 -63.44 -26.24
C GLU A 185 7.94 -64.04 -25.18
N LEU A 186 7.35 -63.18 -24.35
CA LEU A 186 6.23 -63.49 -23.48
C LEU A 186 4.94 -63.06 -24.17
N LEU A 187 4.01 -63.99 -24.44
CA LEU A 187 2.73 -63.71 -25.07
C LEU A 187 1.57 -64.05 -24.13
N LEU A 188 0.78 -63.04 -23.77
CA LEU A 188 -0.46 -63.18 -22.99
C LEU A 188 -1.69 -63.28 -23.91
N ALA A 189 -2.51 -64.31 -23.75
CA ALA A 189 -3.78 -64.49 -24.47
C ALA A 189 -4.96 -63.79 -23.74
N ASP A 190 -6.14 -63.76 -24.39
CA ASP A 190 -7.35 -63.13 -23.80
C ASP A 190 -7.77 -63.76 -22.47
N GLY A 191 -7.97 -62.92 -21.46
CA GLY A 191 -8.33 -63.36 -20.10
C GLY A 191 -7.16 -63.92 -19.29
N ALA A 192 -5.92 -63.82 -19.81
CA ALA A 192 -4.74 -64.17 -19.03
C ALA A 192 -4.44 -63.10 -17.97
N ASP A 193 -4.32 -63.56 -16.73
CA ASP A 193 -3.80 -62.81 -15.58
C ASP A 193 -2.54 -63.55 -15.11
N PHE A 194 -1.38 -62.95 -15.33
CA PHE A 194 -0.09 -63.53 -14.97
C PHE A 194 0.53 -62.70 -13.86
N SER A 195 0.59 -63.27 -12.65
CA SER A 195 1.20 -62.64 -11.49
C SER A 195 2.58 -63.24 -11.18
N VAL A 196 3.56 -62.39 -10.88
CA VAL A 196 4.89 -62.75 -10.36
C VAL A 196 5.03 -62.21 -8.94
N GLU A 197 5.26 -63.11 -7.98
CA GLU A 197 5.64 -62.69 -6.62
C GLU A 197 7.13 -62.34 -6.54
N GLY A 198 7.47 -61.11 -6.14
CA GLY A 198 8.85 -60.65 -5.93
C GLY A 198 9.47 -59.88 -7.11
N LEU A 199 10.81 -59.84 -7.19
CA LEU A 199 11.56 -59.09 -8.22
C LEU A 199 11.53 -59.82 -9.57
N ALA A 200 11.06 -59.16 -10.63
CA ALA A 200 11.05 -59.64 -12.01
C ALA A 200 12.06 -58.87 -12.88
N THR A 201 12.95 -59.57 -13.59
CA THR A 201 13.83 -58.95 -14.61
C THR A 201 13.29 -59.28 -16.01
N LEU A 202 12.89 -58.24 -16.75
CA LEU A 202 12.34 -58.32 -18.10
C LEU A 202 13.38 -57.83 -19.10
N ALA A 203 14.01 -58.75 -19.84
CA ALA A 203 15.09 -58.49 -20.79
C ALA A 203 14.71 -58.75 -22.26
N ALA A 204 13.45 -59.07 -22.53
CA ALA A 204 12.95 -59.40 -23.87
C ALA A 204 11.58 -58.74 -24.15
N PRO A 205 11.19 -58.61 -25.43
CA PRO A 205 9.89 -58.06 -25.79
C PRO A 205 8.72 -58.78 -25.11
N VAL A 206 7.82 -58.01 -24.51
CA VAL A 206 6.55 -58.49 -23.96
C VAL A 206 5.45 -58.17 -24.96
N GLY A 207 4.73 -59.20 -25.41
CA GLY A 207 3.65 -59.14 -26.40
C GLY A 207 2.33 -59.65 -25.85
N SER A 208 1.27 -59.54 -26.65
CA SER A 208 -0.01 -60.19 -26.37
C SER A 208 -0.68 -60.68 -27.64
N LYS A 209 -1.33 -61.84 -27.55
CA LYS A 209 -1.97 -62.53 -28.66
C LYS A 209 -3.47 -62.27 -28.66
N SER A 210 -3.97 -61.68 -29.75
CA SER A 210 -5.36 -61.22 -29.83
C SER A 210 -6.31 -62.29 -30.39
N ILE A 211 -7.36 -62.60 -29.62
CA ILE A 211 -8.57 -63.29 -30.14
C ILE A 211 -9.83 -62.41 -29.95
N GLY A 212 -9.71 -61.26 -29.26
CA GLY A 212 -10.81 -60.36 -28.86
C GLY A 212 -10.36 -59.09 -28.10
N ALA A 213 -11.32 -58.42 -27.44
CA ALA A 213 -11.20 -57.07 -26.86
C ALA A 213 -10.95 -57.02 -25.34
N ALA A 214 -10.60 -58.14 -24.69
CA ALA A 214 -10.36 -58.18 -23.24
C ALA A 214 -8.96 -57.65 -22.87
N THR A 215 -8.85 -56.93 -21.75
CA THR A 215 -7.58 -56.51 -21.13
C THR A 215 -6.76 -57.75 -20.71
N ARG A 216 -5.43 -57.68 -20.85
CA ARG A 216 -4.50 -58.72 -20.36
C ARG A 216 -3.52 -58.07 -19.40
N THR A 217 -3.36 -58.65 -18.21
CA THR A 217 -2.56 -58.04 -17.14
C THR A 217 -1.36 -58.93 -16.81
N LEU A 218 -0.18 -58.33 -16.83
CA LEU A 218 1.04 -58.84 -16.20
C LEU A 218 1.21 -58.10 -14.88
N THR A 219 0.96 -58.77 -13.75
CA THR A 219 1.14 -58.19 -12.41
C THR A 219 2.47 -58.67 -11.83
N VAL A 220 3.26 -57.76 -11.28
CA VAL A 220 4.47 -58.07 -10.53
C VAL A 220 4.26 -57.53 -9.12
N GLU A 221 4.01 -58.41 -8.16
CA GLU A 221 3.74 -58.08 -6.74
C GLU A 221 5.04 -57.65 -5.99
N GLY A 222 6.12 -57.39 -6.73
CA GLY A 222 7.40 -56.85 -6.24
C GLY A 222 8.03 -55.92 -7.28
N GLY A 223 9.36 -55.77 -7.27
CA GLY A 223 10.05 -54.85 -8.19
C GLY A 223 10.17 -55.36 -9.63
N VAL A 224 10.32 -54.46 -10.60
CA VAL A 224 10.59 -54.74 -12.01
C VAL A 224 11.94 -54.16 -12.42
N ILE A 225 12.81 -54.97 -13.02
CA ILE A 225 14.00 -54.49 -13.75
C ILE A 225 13.71 -54.64 -15.25
N TRP A 226 13.51 -53.51 -15.91
CA TRP A 226 13.33 -53.37 -17.35
C TRP A 226 14.68 -53.22 -18.06
N SER A 227 14.99 -54.17 -18.94
CA SER A 227 16.24 -54.18 -19.73
C SER A 227 15.98 -54.50 -21.21
N VAL A 228 14.74 -54.27 -21.65
CA VAL A 228 14.34 -54.46 -23.04
C VAL A 228 14.94 -53.35 -23.92
N PRO A 229 15.72 -53.68 -24.97
CA PRO A 229 16.33 -52.69 -25.85
C PRO A 229 15.32 -51.84 -26.64
N GLU A 230 15.76 -50.66 -27.07
CA GLU A 230 14.94 -49.73 -27.85
C GLU A 230 14.57 -50.26 -29.22
N GLY A 231 13.27 -50.24 -29.52
CA GLY A 231 12.71 -50.79 -30.75
C GLY A 231 12.55 -52.31 -30.75
N ALA A 232 12.76 -53.01 -29.63
CA ALA A 232 12.48 -54.44 -29.55
C ALA A 232 10.96 -54.69 -29.52
N VAL A 233 10.43 -55.29 -30.59
CA VAL A 233 8.99 -55.50 -30.78
C VAL A 233 8.66 -57.00 -30.62
N ALA A 234 7.58 -57.29 -29.90
CA ALA A 234 7.00 -58.62 -29.80
C ALA A 234 6.41 -59.06 -31.18
N SER A 235 6.28 -60.36 -31.43
CA SER A 235 5.67 -60.87 -32.66
C SER A 235 4.18 -60.54 -32.78
N GLU A 236 3.49 -60.37 -31.65
CA GLU A 236 2.13 -59.83 -31.59
C GLU A 236 2.01 -58.76 -30.50
N VAL A 237 1.50 -57.59 -30.87
CA VAL A 237 1.43 -56.42 -29.99
C VAL A 237 0.04 -55.82 -30.00
N ASN A 238 -0.54 -55.59 -28.81
CA ASN A 238 -1.88 -55.04 -28.65
C ASN A 238 -1.88 -53.90 -27.62
N ALA A 239 -2.66 -52.84 -27.86
CA ALA A 239 -2.82 -51.70 -26.96
C ALA A 239 -3.51 -52.04 -25.63
N ALA A 240 -4.22 -53.17 -25.52
CA ALA A 240 -4.89 -53.62 -24.29
C ALA A 240 -3.99 -54.45 -23.35
N LEU A 241 -2.67 -54.46 -23.57
CA LEU A 241 -1.69 -55.02 -22.63
C LEU A 241 -1.50 -54.04 -21.48
N ARG A 242 -1.60 -54.54 -20.24
CA ARG A 242 -1.36 -53.78 -19.01
C ARG A 242 -0.26 -54.46 -18.19
N LEU A 243 0.75 -53.70 -17.80
CA LEU A 243 1.81 -54.17 -16.91
C LEU A 243 1.68 -53.44 -15.58
N ARG A 244 1.33 -54.17 -14.52
CA ARG A 244 1.18 -53.65 -13.16
C ARG A 244 2.41 -54.02 -12.32
N CYS A 245 3.04 -53.03 -11.70
CA CYS A 245 4.20 -53.20 -10.81
C CYS A 245 3.86 -52.70 -9.40
N GLU A 246 4.08 -53.53 -8.39
CA GLU A 246 3.75 -53.20 -6.99
C GLU A 246 4.96 -52.90 -6.09
N GLY A 247 6.18 -52.99 -6.64
CA GLY A 247 7.44 -52.56 -6.02
C GLY A 247 8.29 -51.64 -6.92
N ASP A 248 9.59 -51.52 -6.66
CA ASP A 248 10.49 -50.61 -7.41
C ASP A 248 10.54 -50.93 -8.91
N TRP A 249 10.49 -49.90 -9.76
CA TRP A 249 10.76 -50.01 -11.19
C TRP A 249 12.18 -49.54 -11.49
N ALA A 250 12.99 -50.32 -12.21
CA ALA A 250 14.32 -49.93 -12.63
C ALA A 250 14.52 -50.19 -14.13
N ALA A 251 15.08 -49.24 -14.89
CA ALA A 251 15.29 -49.38 -16.34
C ALA A 251 16.76 -49.18 -16.75
N SER A 252 17.32 -50.07 -17.59
CA SER A 252 18.73 -50.03 -18.04
C SER A 252 18.95 -49.65 -19.51
N THR A 253 17.88 -49.56 -20.31
CA THR A 253 17.87 -49.18 -21.73
C THR A 253 16.68 -48.25 -22.02
N GLY A 254 16.85 -47.32 -22.96
CA GLY A 254 16.00 -46.13 -23.12
C GLY A 254 14.61 -46.30 -23.74
N SER A 255 13.85 -47.36 -23.43
CA SER A 255 12.66 -47.65 -24.24
C SER A 255 11.60 -48.57 -23.67
N ALA A 256 10.39 -48.04 -23.81
CA ALA A 256 9.04 -48.49 -23.53
C ALA A 256 8.62 -49.87 -24.05
N LEU A 257 7.58 -50.41 -23.41
CA LEU A 257 6.53 -51.18 -24.08
C LEU A 257 6.04 -50.41 -25.31
N ALA A 258 6.20 -50.99 -26.51
CA ALA A 258 5.83 -50.33 -27.78
C ALA A 258 4.33 -49.97 -27.86
N LEU A 259 3.47 -50.70 -27.14
CA LEU A 259 2.02 -50.55 -27.00
C LEU A 259 1.61 -51.07 -25.61
N GLY A 260 0.65 -50.41 -24.96
CA GLY A 260 0.12 -50.83 -23.66
C GLY A 260 0.33 -49.80 -22.54
N GLU A 261 -0.30 -50.08 -21.40
CA GLU A 261 -0.36 -49.22 -20.21
C GLU A 261 0.52 -49.81 -19.10
N VAL A 262 1.34 -48.98 -18.45
CA VAL A 262 2.03 -49.35 -17.22
C VAL A 262 1.29 -48.78 -16.02
N GLU A 263 0.92 -49.63 -15.08
CA GLU A 263 0.35 -49.25 -13.79
C GLU A 263 1.38 -49.45 -12.68
N LEU A 264 1.64 -48.40 -11.92
CA LEU A 264 2.52 -48.42 -10.75
C LEU A 264 1.65 -48.30 -9.49
N ALA A 265 1.64 -49.33 -8.65
CA ALA A 265 0.76 -49.39 -7.48
C ALA A 265 1.47 -50.02 -6.28
N SER A 266 2.09 -49.21 -5.42
CA SER A 266 2.80 -49.73 -4.24
C SER A 266 2.05 -49.44 -2.94
N SER A 267 2.17 -50.35 -1.97
CA SER A 267 1.55 -50.18 -0.63
C SER A 267 2.30 -49.20 0.28
N GLY A 268 3.40 -48.60 -0.19
CA GLY A 268 4.31 -47.74 0.58
C GLY A 268 5.12 -46.82 -0.32
N SER A 269 6.42 -46.69 -0.04
CA SER A 269 7.36 -45.93 -0.89
C SER A 269 8.06 -46.85 -1.89
N ALA A 270 8.14 -46.42 -3.15
CA ALA A 270 8.84 -47.10 -4.23
C ALA A 270 9.62 -46.11 -5.09
N ALA A 271 10.51 -46.60 -5.96
CA ALA A 271 11.27 -45.75 -6.88
C ALA A 271 11.08 -46.14 -8.35
N ILE A 272 11.11 -45.15 -9.23
CA ILE A 272 11.41 -45.30 -10.66
C ILE A 272 12.89 -44.97 -10.81
N THR A 273 13.72 -45.97 -11.07
CA THR A 273 15.19 -45.84 -11.13
C THR A 273 15.68 -45.98 -12.56
N VAL A 274 16.33 -44.95 -13.09
CA VAL A 274 17.13 -45.08 -14.32
C VAL A 274 18.50 -45.63 -13.91
N LEU A 275 18.81 -46.85 -14.37
CA LEU A 275 20.04 -47.55 -13.97
C LEU A 275 21.28 -46.93 -14.63
N PRO A 276 22.45 -46.93 -13.95
CA PRO A 276 23.69 -46.39 -14.49
C PRO A 276 24.09 -47.02 -15.83
N GLY A 277 24.34 -46.18 -16.84
CA GLY A 277 24.73 -46.63 -18.19
C GLY A 277 23.61 -46.59 -19.24
N ALA A 278 22.40 -46.18 -18.86
CA ALA A 278 21.33 -45.86 -19.82
C ALA A 278 21.72 -44.64 -20.69
N MET A 279 21.50 -44.74 -22.01
CA MET A 279 21.82 -43.68 -22.99
C MET A 279 20.63 -42.74 -23.30
N ALA A 280 19.48 -42.98 -22.68
CA ALA A 280 18.21 -42.29 -22.92
C ALA A 280 17.31 -42.36 -21.67
N PRO A 281 16.32 -41.47 -21.52
CA PRO A 281 15.39 -41.45 -20.39
C PRO A 281 14.58 -42.74 -20.30
N ALA A 282 14.12 -43.07 -19.08
CA ALA A 282 13.11 -44.12 -18.93
C ALA A 282 11.86 -43.68 -19.69
N THR A 283 11.44 -44.47 -20.68
CA THR A 283 10.34 -44.07 -21.57
C THR A 283 9.15 -45.01 -21.39
N PHE A 284 7.96 -44.44 -21.22
CA PHE A 284 6.68 -45.13 -21.17
C PHE A 284 5.80 -44.66 -22.32
N ARG A 285 4.90 -45.54 -22.78
CA ARG A 285 3.84 -45.11 -23.69
C ARG A 285 2.74 -44.42 -22.88
N ASP A 286 1.94 -45.19 -22.15
CA ASP A 286 1.01 -44.68 -21.16
C ASP A 286 1.49 -45.12 -19.78
N LEU A 287 1.52 -44.19 -18.82
CA LEU A 287 2.00 -44.42 -17.46
C LEU A 287 0.95 -43.94 -16.46
N HIS A 288 0.45 -44.86 -15.64
CA HIS A 288 -0.48 -44.56 -14.56
C HIS A 288 0.12 -44.92 -13.21
N ILE A 289 0.14 -43.96 -12.28
CA ILE A 289 0.61 -44.18 -10.91
C ILE A 289 -0.61 -44.19 -9.99
N LEU A 290 -1.04 -45.37 -9.57
CA LEU A 290 -2.34 -45.57 -8.94
C LEU A 290 -2.27 -45.50 -7.42
N GLU A 291 -1.18 -46.01 -6.81
CA GLU A 291 -1.04 -46.13 -5.35
C GLU A 291 0.42 -45.92 -4.90
N GLY A 292 0.60 -45.40 -3.68
CA GLY A 292 1.89 -45.27 -3.00
C GLY A 292 2.58 -43.92 -3.16
N SER A 293 3.87 -43.87 -2.79
CA SER A 293 4.75 -42.71 -3.00
C SER A 293 5.96 -43.10 -3.82
N TRP A 294 6.07 -42.54 -5.02
CA TRP A 294 7.08 -42.88 -6.01
C TRP A 294 8.12 -41.78 -6.10
N SER A 295 9.40 -42.15 -6.14
CA SER A 295 10.51 -41.22 -6.36
C SER A 295 11.25 -41.56 -7.65
N LEU A 296 11.51 -40.56 -8.49
CA LEU A 296 12.36 -40.70 -9.65
C LEU A 296 13.83 -40.57 -9.23
N THR A 297 14.66 -41.55 -9.59
CA THR A 297 16.08 -41.56 -9.27
C THR A 297 16.93 -41.98 -10.46
N GLY A 298 18.14 -41.45 -10.58
CA GLY A 298 19.13 -41.91 -11.56
C GLY A 298 19.00 -41.34 -12.98
N GLY A 299 17.99 -40.52 -13.31
CA GLY A 299 17.84 -39.87 -14.63
C GLY A 299 16.43 -39.37 -14.93
N ASP A 300 16.22 -38.91 -16.17
CA ASP A 300 14.95 -38.32 -16.65
C ASP A 300 13.91 -39.37 -17.08
N LEU A 301 12.64 -38.94 -17.12
CA LEU A 301 11.47 -39.75 -17.45
C LEU A 301 10.75 -39.18 -18.69
N ARG A 302 10.24 -40.05 -19.55
CA ARG A 302 9.48 -39.66 -20.76
C ARG A 302 8.19 -40.47 -20.89
N VAL A 303 7.08 -39.81 -21.19
CA VAL A 303 5.78 -40.41 -21.45
C VAL A 303 5.28 -39.96 -22.83
N LEU A 304 5.14 -40.91 -23.76
CA LEU A 304 4.79 -40.63 -25.16
C LEU A 304 3.28 -40.44 -25.40
N GLY A 305 2.46 -41.06 -24.56
CA GLY A 305 1.01 -40.93 -24.53
C GLY A 305 0.61 -40.24 -23.24
N ASN A 306 -0.24 -40.89 -22.44
CA ASN A 306 -0.89 -40.28 -21.28
C ASN A 306 -0.16 -40.59 -19.98
N LEU A 307 0.05 -39.54 -19.17
CA LEU A 307 0.47 -39.66 -17.78
C LEU A 307 -0.74 -39.40 -16.87
N GLY A 308 -1.12 -40.41 -16.08
CA GLY A 308 -2.16 -40.34 -15.06
C GLY A 308 -1.60 -40.61 -13.67
N THR A 309 -2.01 -39.87 -12.64
CA THR A 309 -1.59 -40.20 -11.26
C THR A 309 -2.67 -39.95 -10.20
N ASN A 310 -2.83 -40.92 -9.32
CA ASN A 310 -3.65 -40.93 -8.08
C ASN A 310 -2.80 -40.97 -6.82
N ALA A 311 -1.49 -40.92 -7.02
CA ALA A 311 -0.49 -41.20 -6.03
C ALA A 311 0.55 -40.08 -6.02
N SER A 312 1.54 -40.23 -5.16
CA SER A 312 2.60 -39.24 -5.06
C SER A 312 3.76 -39.58 -6.01
N LEU A 313 4.23 -38.63 -6.81
CA LEU A 313 5.40 -38.74 -7.69
C LEU A 313 6.39 -37.60 -7.41
N ASP A 314 7.47 -37.90 -6.71
CA ASP A 314 8.61 -37.01 -6.50
C ASP A 314 9.59 -37.12 -7.68
N LEU A 315 9.85 -36.01 -8.37
CA LEU A 315 10.79 -35.99 -9.49
C LEU A 315 12.26 -35.91 -9.05
N GLY A 316 12.55 -35.61 -7.78
CA GLY A 316 13.92 -35.53 -7.25
C GLY A 316 14.81 -34.50 -7.97
N GLY A 317 14.21 -33.51 -8.64
CA GLY A 317 14.90 -32.52 -9.49
C GLY A 317 15.14 -32.94 -10.95
N ALA A 318 14.69 -34.11 -11.39
CA ALA A 318 14.83 -34.57 -12.78
C ALA A 318 13.77 -34.00 -13.74
N GLU A 319 13.97 -34.18 -15.05
CA GLU A 319 13.00 -33.80 -16.08
C GLU A 319 11.99 -34.93 -16.36
N LEU A 320 10.73 -34.54 -16.56
CA LEU A 320 9.63 -35.39 -17.02
C LEU A 320 9.07 -34.83 -18.33
N GLU A 321 9.34 -35.47 -19.46
CA GLU A 321 8.72 -35.13 -20.74
C GLU A 321 7.36 -35.84 -20.90
N VAL A 322 6.29 -35.09 -21.16
CA VAL A 322 4.95 -35.61 -21.46
C VAL A 322 4.51 -35.14 -22.84
N VAL A 323 4.30 -36.08 -23.75
CA VAL A 323 3.87 -35.80 -25.12
C VAL A 323 2.33 -35.75 -25.21
N GLY A 324 1.61 -36.68 -24.60
CA GLY A 324 0.13 -36.73 -24.57
C GLY A 324 -0.47 -36.06 -23.33
N ASP A 325 -1.55 -36.62 -22.77
CA ASP A 325 -2.28 -36.00 -21.65
C ASP A 325 -1.49 -36.01 -20.33
N LEU A 326 -1.61 -34.95 -19.53
CA LEU A 326 -1.16 -34.87 -18.14
C LEU A 326 -2.39 -34.73 -17.24
N ASP A 327 -2.78 -35.82 -16.55
CA ASP A 327 -3.94 -35.84 -15.63
C ASP A 327 -3.57 -36.29 -14.21
N CYS A 328 -3.62 -35.35 -13.27
CA CYS A 328 -3.47 -35.56 -11.82
C CYS A 328 -4.62 -34.93 -11.01
N SER A 329 -5.78 -34.71 -11.65
CA SER A 329 -6.87 -33.90 -11.09
C SER A 329 -7.90 -34.69 -10.25
N PRO A 330 -8.50 -34.06 -9.20
CA PRO A 330 -9.65 -34.61 -8.49
C PRO A 330 -10.86 -34.84 -9.42
N GLY A 331 -11.17 -36.11 -9.69
CA GLY A 331 -12.29 -36.49 -10.55
C GLY A 331 -11.96 -36.61 -12.04
N GLY A 332 -10.68 -36.52 -12.42
CA GLY A 332 -10.18 -36.97 -13.72
C GLY A 332 -10.40 -38.48 -13.94
N PHE A 333 -10.01 -39.00 -15.10
CA PHE A 333 -10.18 -40.44 -15.40
C PHE A 333 -9.43 -41.33 -14.39
N PHE A 334 -8.39 -40.79 -13.78
CA PHE A 334 -7.55 -41.48 -12.81
C PHE A 334 -7.85 -41.00 -11.39
N GLY A 335 -7.77 -39.71 -11.02
CA GLY A 335 -7.94 -39.25 -9.62
C GLY A 335 -6.85 -38.26 -9.15
N VAL A 336 -6.73 -38.01 -7.83
CA VAL A 336 -5.83 -36.97 -7.26
C VAL A 336 -4.42 -37.49 -7.03
N GLY A 337 -3.43 -36.96 -7.75
CA GLY A 337 -2.02 -37.19 -7.49
C GLY A 337 -1.31 -35.97 -6.89
N THR A 338 -0.15 -36.18 -6.27
CA THR A 338 0.71 -35.11 -5.73
C THR A 338 2.13 -35.22 -6.26
N PHE A 339 2.81 -34.09 -6.41
CA PHE A 339 4.23 -34.04 -6.77
C PHE A 339 5.02 -33.38 -5.64
N PRO A 340 5.42 -34.15 -4.61
CA PRO A 340 6.26 -33.60 -3.55
C PRO A 340 7.69 -33.43 -4.09
N GLY A 341 8.28 -32.25 -3.91
CA GLY A 341 9.64 -31.96 -4.37
C GLY A 341 9.71 -31.15 -5.67
N GLY A 342 10.91 -30.69 -6.02
CA GLY A 342 11.18 -29.90 -7.23
C GLY A 342 11.43 -30.77 -8.47
N GLY A 343 11.40 -30.15 -9.65
CA GLY A 343 11.63 -30.81 -10.94
C GLY A 343 11.02 -30.02 -12.09
N LEU A 344 11.13 -30.53 -13.31
CA LEU A 344 10.61 -29.86 -14.51
C LEU A 344 9.74 -30.81 -15.33
N ILE A 345 8.49 -30.41 -15.59
CA ILE A 345 7.60 -31.08 -16.54
C ILE A 345 7.70 -30.39 -17.89
N ARG A 346 8.18 -31.11 -18.92
CA ARG A 346 8.29 -30.62 -20.29
C ARG A 346 7.12 -31.13 -21.12
N LEU A 347 6.38 -30.21 -21.73
CA LEU A 347 5.23 -30.50 -22.58
C LEU A 347 5.62 -30.27 -24.04
N THR A 348 5.70 -31.36 -24.81
CA THR A 348 6.27 -31.34 -26.18
C THR A 348 5.27 -31.72 -27.29
N GLY A 349 4.17 -32.39 -26.95
CA GLY A 349 3.10 -32.76 -27.89
C GLY A 349 1.72 -32.19 -27.55
N ASP A 350 0.68 -32.72 -28.20
CA ASP A 350 -0.72 -32.33 -28.00
C ASP A 350 -1.35 -33.12 -26.85
N GLY A 351 -2.17 -32.47 -26.02
CA GLY A 351 -2.89 -33.16 -24.95
C GLY A 351 -3.65 -32.22 -24.01
N ILE A 352 -4.40 -32.82 -23.08
CA ILE A 352 -5.08 -32.12 -21.99
C ILE A 352 -4.12 -31.95 -20.80
N ILE A 353 -4.25 -30.84 -20.08
CA ILE A 353 -3.59 -30.62 -18.79
C ILE A 353 -4.67 -30.50 -17.72
N ASN A 354 -4.66 -31.44 -16.79
CA ASN A 354 -5.54 -31.49 -15.65
C ASN A 354 -4.71 -31.68 -14.39
N THR A 355 -4.57 -30.64 -13.57
CA THR A 355 -3.84 -30.76 -12.30
C THR A 355 -4.75 -30.62 -11.09
N SER A 356 -4.26 -31.06 -9.93
CA SER A 356 -4.90 -30.75 -8.65
C SER A 356 -4.70 -29.27 -8.31
N SER A 357 -5.64 -28.71 -7.54
CA SER A 357 -5.63 -27.29 -7.19
C SER A 357 -4.64 -26.94 -6.08
N ASP A 358 -4.26 -27.93 -5.25
CA ASP A 358 -3.35 -27.79 -4.10
C ASP A 358 -2.98 -29.20 -3.54
N PRO A 359 -1.69 -29.56 -3.39
CA PRO A 359 -0.49 -28.84 -3.82
C PRO A 359 -0.34 -28.88 -5.35
N GLY A 360 0.17 -27.80 -5.95
CA GLY A 360 0.40 -27.71 -7.39
C GLY A 360 1.45 -28.69 -7.92
N VAL A 361 1.64 -28.70 -9.24
CA VAL A 361 2.71 -29.46 -9.91
C VAL A 361 4.03 -28.68 -9.94
N PRO A 362 5.19 -29.33 -10.17
CA PRO A 362 6.47 -28.65 -10.35
C PRO A 362 6.46 -27.71 -11.56
N SER A 363 7.57 -27.02 -11.80
CA SER A 363 7.67 -26.10 -12.94
C SER A 363 7.28 -26.77 -14.26
N ILE A 364 6.48 -26.09 -15.06
CA ILE A 364 6.07 -26.54 -16.40
C ILE A 364 6.85 -25.75 -17.45
N ARG A 365 7.39 -26.44 -18.44
CA ARG A 365 7.92 -25.84 -19.68
C ARG A 365 7.19 -26.39 -20.88
N MET A 366 6.54 -25.50 -21.62
CA MET A 366 5.84 -25.84 -22.85
C MET A 366 6.70 -25.47 -24.06
N GLU A 367 7.05 -26.46 -24.86
CA GLU A 367 7.96 -26.33 -26.01
C GLU A 367 7.22 -26.40 -27.36
N GLY A 368 6.05 -27.04 -27.40
CA GLY A 368 5.26 -27.23 -28.62
C GLY A 368 3.93 -27.93 -28.39
N GLY A 369 3.19 -28.14 -29.47
CA GLY A 369 1.85 -28.78 -29.46
C GLY A 369 0.71 -27.87 -28.99
N VAL A 370 -0.49 -28.44 -28.90
CA VAL A 370 -1.70 -27.81 -28.37
C VAL A 370 -2.03 -28.39 -27.00
N ARG A 371 -2.10 -27.54 -25.99
CA ARG A 371 -2.46 -27.90 -24.62
C ARG A 371 -3.81 -27.30 -24.25
N THR A 372 -4.72 -28.15 -23.79
CA THR A 372 -6.06 -27.73 -23.39
C THR A 372 -6.26 -27.96 -21.90
N THR A 373 -6.49 -26.91 -21.13
CA THR A 373 -6.83 -27.03 -19.71
C THR A 373 -8.34 -27.16 -19.54
N VAL A 374 -8.81 -28.25 -18.92
CA VAL A 374 -10.24 -28.40 -18.57
C VAL A 374 -10.48 -28.31 -17.06
N THR A 375 -9.43 -28.38 -16.24
CA THR A 375 -9.46 -28.04 -14.82
C THR A 375 -8.54 -26.85 -14.50
N ASN A 376 -8.56 -26.40 -13.25
CA ASN A 376 -7.56 -25.44 -12.77
C ASN A 376 -6.17 -26.07 -12.82
N VAL A 377 -5.19 -25.26 -13.22
CA VAL A 377 -3.78 -25.63 -13.23
C VAL A 377 -3.04 -24.80 -12.19
N THR A 378 -2.32 -25.45 -11.30
CA THR A 378 -1.44 -24.80 -10.30
C THR A 378 -0.03 -25.33 -10.48
N THR A 379 0.95 -24.46 -10.69
CA THR A 379 2.37 -24.83 -10.88
C THR A 379 3.34 -23.92 -10.14
N GLU A 380 4.54 -24.41 -9.83
CA GLU A 380 5.63 -23.62 -9.25
C GLU A 380 6.11 -22.50 -10.19
N SER A 381 6.32 -22.77 -11.48
CA SER A 381 6.72 -21.77 -12.48
C SER A 381 6.28 -22.24 -13.86
N LEU A 382 6.06 -21.32 -14.79
CA LEU A 382 5.59 -21.66 -16.14
C LEU A 382 6.42 -20.96 -17.21
N ASP A 383 7.10 -21.74 -18.05
CA ASP A 383 7.81 -21.27 -19.24
C ASP A 383 7.02 -21.66 -20.50
N LEU A 384 6.53 -20.68 -21.26
CA LEU A 384 5.89 -20.88 -22.56
C LEU A 384 6.86 -20.48 -23.67
N LEU A 385 7.55 -21.47 -24.24
CA LEU A 385 8.55 -21.28 -25.29
C LEU A 385 7.97 -21.47 -26.71
N GLY A 386 6.85 -22.19 -26.82
CA GLY A 386 6.19 -22.51 -28.10
C GLY A 386 4.83 -23.19 -27.93
N GLY A 387 4.16 -23.49 -29.05
CA GLY A 387 2.85 -24.15 -29.06
C GLY A 387 1.66 -23.24 -28.71
N ILE A 388 0.51 -23.85 -28.41
CA ILE A 388 -0.76 -23.16 -28.06
C ILE A 388 -1.27 -23.69 -26.72
N TRP A 389 -1.34 -22.84 -25.70
CA TRP A 389 -2.06 -23.13 -24.46
C TRP A 389 -3.48 -22.54 -24.57
N SER A 390 -4.50 -23.38 -24.44
CA SER A 390 -5.91 -23.00 -24.54
C SER A 390 -6.71 -23.45 -23.32
N SER A 391 -7.68 -22.66 -22.90
CA SER A 391 -8.67 -23.08 -21.90
C SER A 391 -9.85 -23.78 -22.59
N GLY A 392 -10.07 -25.06 -22.26
CA GLY A 392 -11.17 -25.84 -22.82
C GLY A 392 -12.54 -25.55 -22.18
N ASP A 393 -12.56 -25.19 -20.90
CA ASP A 393 -13.79 -24.98 -20.13
C ASP A 393 -13.92 -23.55 -19.55
N PRO A 394 -15.17 -23.02 -19.40
CA PRO A 394 -15.44 -21.77 -18.69
C PRO A 394 -14.92 -21.84 -17.25
N ASN A 395 -14.32 -20.75 -16.74
CA ASN A 395 -13.85 -20.62 -15.36
C ASN A 395 -12.65 -21.51 -14.99
N THR A 396 -11.82 -21.89 -15.95
CA THR A 396 -10.52 -22.53 -15.69
C THR A 396 -9.47 -21.48 -15.32
N TYR A 397 -8.65 -21.78 -14.31
CA TYR A 397 -7.65 -20.87 -13.75
C TYR A 397 -6.24 -21.45 -13.86
N ILE A 398 -5.28 -20.62 -14.26
CA ILE A 398 -3.85 -20.91 -14.19
C ILE A 398 -3.27 -20.14 -13.01
N THR A 399 -2.69 -20.82 -12.04
CA THR A 399 -2.00 -20.22 -10.89
C THR A 399 -0.52 -20.59 -10.95
N VAL A 400 0.34 -19.59 -10.96
CA VAL A 400 1.81 -19.73 -11.00
C VAL A 400 2.38 -19.16 -9.71
N HIS A 401 2.97 -20.01 -8.86
CA HIS A 401 3.50 -19.60 -7.55
C HIS A 401 4.82 -18.83 -7.59
N GLY A 402 5.60 -19.02 -8.65
CA GLY A 402 6.84 -18.30 -8.97
C GLY A 402 6.66 -17.53 -10.27
N ASP A 403 7.64 -17.65 -11.17
CA ASP A 403 7.71 -16.83 -12.38
C ASP A 403 6.90 -17.41 -13.54
N LEU A 404 6.33 -16.50 -14.35
CA LEU A 404 5.74 -16.79 -15.65
C LEU A 404 6.63 -16.20 -16.76
N ARG A 405 7.24 -17.06 -17.59
CA ARG A 405 8.03 -16.67 -18.77
C ARG A 405 7.24 -16.91 -20.05
N LEU A 406 6.97 -15.83 -20.77
CA LEU A 406 6.22 -15.77 -22.02
C LEU A 406 7.16 -15.47 -23.20
N GLU A 407 7.92 -16.47 -23.63
CA GLU A 407 9.01 -16.31 -24.61
C GLU A 407 8.63 -16.68 -26.05
N GLY A 408 7.56 -17.46 -26.24
CA GLY A 408 7.05 -17.84 -27.56
C GLY A 408 5.64 -18.43 -27.50
N GLY A 409 5.12 -18.90 -28.64
CA GLY A 409 3.80 -19.56 -28.70
C GLY A 409 2.58 -18.63 -28.57
N HIS A 410 1.45 -19.24 -28.22
CA HIS A 410 0.14 -18.60 -28.07
C HIS A 410 -0.55 -19.00 -26.76
N LEU A 411 -1.10 -18.04 -26.03
CA LEU A 411 -1.92 -18.25 -24.83
C LEU A 411 -3.35 -17.74 -25.07
N GLU A 412 -4.33 -18.63 -25.08
CA GLU A 412 -5.75 -18.32 -25.27
C GLU A 412 -6.51 -18.38 -23.92
N LEU A 413 -7.06 -17.23 -23.51
CA LEU A 413 -7.77 -17.05 -22.26
C LEU A 413 -9.29 -17.11 -22.45
N GLY A 414 -9.91 -18.21 -22.03
CA GLY A 414 -11.36 -18.42 -22.05
C GLY A 414 -11.87 -18.83 -23.44
N PRO A 415 -12.70 -19.90 -23.56
CA PRO A 415 -13.45 -20.14 -24.79
C PRO A 415 -14.50 -19.03 -24.98
N SER A 416 -15.03 -18.85 -26.20
CA SER A 416 -15.96 -17.75 -26.54
C SER A 416 -17.25 -17.64 -25.69
N LEU A 417 -17.53 -18.60 -24.79
CA LEU A 417 -18.71 -18.67 -23.92
C LEU A 417 -18.37 -18.60 -22.41
N GLY A 418 -17.12 -18.35 -22.02
CA GLY A 418 -16.66 -18.25 -20.63
C GLY A 418 -15.48 -17.29 -20.46
N PHE A 419 -15.03 -17.09 -19.22
CA PHE A 419 -13.81 -16.32 -18.95
C PHE A 419 -12.71 -17.18 -18.30
N GLY A 420 -11.46 -16.85 -18.59
CA GLY A 420 -10.27 -17.44 -18.02
C GLY A 420 -9.56 -16.50 -17.04
N ARG A 421 -8.72 -17.07 -16.16
CA ARG A 421 -7.86 -16.31 -15.25
C ARG A 421 -6.45 -16.86 -15.24
N VAL A 422 -5.46 -15.96 -15.27
CA VAL A 422 -4.06 -16.23 -14.94
C VAL A 422 -3.71 -15.48 -13.67
N ASP A 423 -3.09 -16.15 -12.70
CA ASP A 423 -2.66 -15.57 -11.42
C ASP A 423 -1.19 -15.89 -11.17
N VAL A 424 -0.33 -14.87 -11.30
CA VAL A 424 1.12 -14.98 -11.14
C VAL A 424 1.52 -14.37 -9.80
N GLN A 425 2.12 -15.19 -8.92
CA GLN A 425 2.62 -14.75 -7.63
C GLN A 425 4.04 -14.16 -7.72
N GLY A 426 4.90 -14.68 -8.62
CA GLY A 426 6.24 -14.16 -8.91
C GLY A 426 6.26 -13.21 -10.11
N ASP A 427 7.38 -13.19 -10.84
CA ASP A 427 7.63 -12.22 -11.92
C ASP A 427 7.01 -12.67 -13.25
N LEU A 428 6.57 -11.71 -14.06
CA LEU A 428 6.15 -11.87 -15.43
C LEU A 428 7.25 -11.37 -16.38
N ILE A 429 7.82 -12.28 -17.16
CA ILE A 429 8.83 -11.97 -18.17
C ILE A 429 8.24 -12.26 -19.55
N GLN A 430 8.11 -11.25 -20.41
CA GLN A 430 7.54 -11.41 -21.74
C GLN A 430 8.51 -10.98 -22.85
N THR A 431 8.80 -11.90 -23.76
CA THR A 431 9.69 -11.64 -24.90
C THR A 431 9.11 -12.05 -26.25
N GLY A 432 8.06 -12.89 -26.30
CA GLY A 432 7.53 -13.35 -27.59
C GLY A 432 6.16 -14.04 -27.63
N THR A 433 5.53 -14.41 -26.53
CA THR A 433 4.19 -15.04 -26.58
C THR A 433 3.11 -14.07 -27.04
N THR A 434 2.21 -14.54 -27.90
CA THR A 434 0.96 -13.83 -28.26
C THR A 434 -0.19 -14.28 -27.35
N ILE A 435 -1.01 -13.35 -26.88
CA ILE A 435 -2.13 -13.65 -25.98
C ILE A 435 -3.43 -13.29 -26.68
N SER A 436 -4.40 -14.21 -26.71
CA SER A 436 -5.78 -13.92 -27.12
C SER A 436 -6.71 -13.98 -25.91
N SER A 437 -7.63 -13.02 -25.85
CA SER A 437 -8.54 -12.88 -24.72
C SER A 437 -9.88 -12.36 -25.25
N PRO A 438 -10.80 -13.24 -25.69
CA PRO A 438 -12.04 -12.84 -26.36
C PRO A 438 -13.13 -12.30 -25.41
N HIS A 439 -12.98 -12.42 -24.08
CA HIS A 439 -14.04 -12.11 -23.13
C HIS A 439 -13.68 -10.96 -22.16
N PRO A 440 -14.59 -10.00 -21.91
CA PRO A 440 -14.33 -8.88 -21.00
C PRO A 440 -14.26 -9.28 -19.52
N GLU A 441 -14.56 -10.52 -19.16
CA GLU A 441 -14.35 -10.99 -17.79
C GLU A 441 -13.03 -11.73 -17.56
N ASN A 442 -12.19 -11.85 -18.58
CA ASN A 442 -10.86 -12.42 -18.42
C ASN A 442 -10.04 -11.63 -17.40
N ARG A 443 -9.21 -12.31 -16.62
CA ARG A 443 -8.35 -11.70 -15.60
C ARG A 443 -6.90 -12.15 -15.74
N PHE A 444 -5.99 -11.21 -15.82
CA PHE A 444 -4.55 -11.48 -15.77
C PHE A 444 -3.98 -10.78 -14.54
N LYS A 445 -3.63 -11.54 -13.50
CA LYS A 445 -3.16 -11.01 -12.22
C LYS A 445 -1.67 -11.21 -12.07
N VAL A 446 -0.96 -10.17 -11.66
CA VAL A 446 0.50 -10.22 -11.44
C VAL A 446 0.85 -9.57 -10.10
N ARG A 447 1.60 -10.29 -9.27
CA ARG A 447 2.14 -9.76 -8.00
C ARG A 447 3.59 -9.33 -8.10
N GLY A 448 4.46 -10.09 -8.78
CA GLY A 448 5.87 -9.75 -8.99
C GLY A 448 6.12 -8.84 -10.21
N ASP A 449 7.39 -8.62 -10.53
CA ASP A 449 7.85 -7.66 -11.52
C ASP A 449 7.33 -8.00 -12.91
N TRP A 450 7.08 -6.99 -13.74
CA TRP A 450 6.76 -7.18 -15.14
C TRP A 450 7.82 -6.53 -16.03
N SER A 451 8.61 -7.38 -16.68
CA SER A 451 9.51 -6.99 -17.76
C SER A 451 8.99 -7.47 -19.12
N SER A 452 8.89 -6.55 -20.09
CA SER A 452 8.51 -6.91 -21.47
C SER A 452 9.43 -6.28 -22.51
N THR A 453 10.00 -7.09 -23.39
CA THR A 453 10.76 -6.59 -24.57
C THR A 453 9.96 -6.63 -25.86
N ALA A 454 8.72 -7.14 -25.79
CA ALA A 454 7.75 -7.15 -26.87
C ALA A 454 6.50 -6.32 -26.50
N GLY A 455 5.74 -5.86 -27.50
CA GLY A 455 4.47 -5.19 -27.24
C GLY A 455 3.47 -6.15 -26.59
N PHE A 456 3.02 -5.83 -25.37
CA PHE A 456 1.92 -6.54 -24.72
C PHE A 456 0.58 -5.93 -25.15
N VAL A 457 -0.33 -6.79 -25.62
CA VAL A 457 -1.72 -6.44 -25.89
C VAL A 457 -2.62 -7.49 -25.28
N LEU A 458 -3.53 -7.08 -24.41
CA LEU A 458 -4.62 -7.92 -23.93
C LEU A 458 -5.93 -7.47 -24.58
N ASP A 459 -6.41 -8.27 -25.54
CA ASP A 459 -7.54 -7.92 -26.41
C ASP A 459 -8.83 -7.62 -25.64
N GLU A 460 -9.23 -8.40 -24.64
CA GLU A 460 -10.30 -8.09 -23.69
C GLU A 460 -9.88 -8.59 -22.30
N GLY A 461 -10.66 -8.27 -21.25
CA GLY A 461 -10.31 -8.63 -19.86
C GLY A 461 -9.70 -7.47 -19.05
N TRP A 462 -9.35 -7.75 -17.80
CA TRP A 462 -8.66 -6.84 -16.89
C TRP A 462 -7.27 -7.39 -16.55
N VAL A 463 -6.28 -6.51 -16.60
CA VAL A 463 -5.00 -6.71 -15.94
C VAL A 463 -5.09 -6.18 -14.52
N GLU A 464 -4.75 -6.99 -13.53
CA GLU A 464 -4.79 -6.62 -12.10
C GLU A 464 -3.38 -6.75 -11.50
N LEU A 465 -2.88 -5.67 -10.91
CA LEU A 465 -1.55 -5.63 -10.29
C LEU A 465 -1.71 -5.51 -8.76
N LEU A 466 -1.08 -6.40 -7.98
CA LEU A 466 -1.39 -6.60 -6.54
C LEU A 466 -0.19 -6.73 -5.55
N GLY A 467 1.07 -6.68 -5.99
CA GLY A 467 2.24 -6.85 -5.10
C GLY A 467 2.71 -5.57 -4.41
N GLU A 468 3.76 -5.64 -3.57
CA GLU A 468 4.18 -4.53 -2.68
C GLU A 468 5.19 -3.55 -3.30
N GLN A 469 6.07 -4.06 -4.18
CA GLN A 469 7.04 -3.30 -5.00
C GLN A 469 7.10 -4.02 -6.34
N THR A 470 6.69 -3.39 -7.44
CA THR A 470 7.04 -3.96 -8.75
C THR A 470 7.40 -2.90 -9.75
N LEU A 471 8.40 -3.26 -10.53
CA LEU A 471 8.79 -2.59 -11.75
C LEU A 471 7.82 -2.98 -12.87
N LEU A 472 7.29 -1.99 -13.58
CA LEU A 472 6.65 -2.18 -14.88
C LEU A 472 7.54 -1.54 -15.95
N GLU A 473 8.21 -2.37 -16.75
CA GLU A 473 9.09 -1.92 -17.84
C GLU A 473 8.75 -2.61 -19.17
N GLY A 474 8.82 -1.86 -20.28
CA GLY A 474 8.82 -2.47 -21.59
C GLY A 474 8.49 -1.55 -22.77
N SER A 475 8.42 -2.14 -23.97
CA SER A 475 8.09 -1.41 -25.19
C SER A 475 6.58 -1.11 -25.30
N SER A 476 6.13 -0.03 -24.65
CA SER A 476 4.79 0.56 -24.76
C SER A 476 3.62 -0.45 -24.61
N PRO A 477 3.43 -1.06 -23.43
CA PRO A 477 2.35 -2.01 -23.22
C PRO A 477 0.98 -1.34 -23.34
N THR A 478 0.03 -2.04 -23.97
CA THR A 478 -1.34 -1.55 -24.22
C THR A 478 -2.37 -2.42 -23.51
N PHE A 479 -3.25 -1.79 -22.75
CA PHE A 479 -4.29 -2.42 -21.95
C PHE A 479 -5.67 -1.90 -22.39
N LYS A 480 -6.64 -2.79 -22.63
CA LYS A 480 -8.03 -2.32 -22.65
C LYS A 480 -8.47 -1.89 -21.27
N ARG A 481 -8.25 -2.72 -20.25
CA ARG A 481 -8.57 -2.36 -18.86
C ARG A 481 -7.45 -2.77 -17.89
N LEU A 482 -7.12 -1.85 -16.99
CA LEU A 482 -6.03 -1.97 -16.04
C LEU A 482 -6.50 -1.56 -14.65
N ARG A 483 -6.15 -2.36 -13.63
CA ARG A 483 -6.49 -2.10 -12.24
C ARG A 483 -5.27 -2.28 -11.33
N PHE A 484 -5.03 -1.30 -10.47
CA PHE A 484 -4.05 -1.36 -9.41
C PHE A 484 -4.77 -1.59 -8.07
N LEU A 485 -4.54 -2.74 -7.44
CA LEU A 485 -5.28 -3.13 -6.24
C LEU A 485 -4.52 -2.82 -4.94
N ALA A 486 -3.19 -2.98 -4.92
CA ALA A 486 -2.34 -2.72 -3.76
C ALA A 486 -0.88 -2.44 -4.16
N GLY A 487 -0.13 -1.78 -3.27
CA GLY A 487 1.34 -1.64 -3.30
C GLY A 487 1.90 -0.39 -3.97
N SER A 488 3.21 -0.21 -3.88
CA SER A 488 3.93 0.85 -4.61
C SER A 488 4.58 0.27 -5.88
N ARG A 489 4.56 1.05 -6.95
CA ARG A 489 4.85 0.60 -8.31
C ARG A 489 5.64 1.67 -9.05
N ASP A 490 6.83 1.35 -9.53
CA ASP A 490 7.62 2.24 -10.38
C ASP A 490 7.26 2.00 -11.86
N LEU A 491 6.67 3.02 -12.48
CA LEU A 491 6.38 3.06 -13.91
C LEU A 491 7.54 3.73 -14.64
N LEU A 492 8.42 2.95 -15.27
CA LEU A 492 9.60 3.49 -15.98
C LEU A 492 9.34 3.83 -17.46
N THR A 493 8.24 3.33 -18.02
CA THR A 493 7.88 3.53 -19.43
C THR A 493 6.41 3.89 -19.57
N ASP A 494 6.06 4.65 -20.62
CA ASP A 494 4.68 5.01 -20.92
C ASP A 494 3.82 3.77 -21.23
N ILE A 495 2.58 3.75 -20.74
CA ILE A 495 1.60 2.68 -20.96
C ILE A 495 0.31 3.24 -21.51
N THR A 496 -0.37 2.50 -22.39
CA THR A 496 -1.63 2.96 -23.01
C THR A 496 -2.82 2.20 -22.43
N VAL A 497 -3.88 2.91 -22.04
CA VAL A 497 -5.16 2.36 -21.54
C VAL A 497 -6.33 2.84 -22.41
N LEU A 498 -7.16 1.89 -22.88
CA LEU A 498 -8.18 2.18 -23.90
C LEU A 498 -9.64 2.19 -23.41
N ARG A 499 -9.97 1.52 -22.30
CA ARG A 499 -11.36 1.33 -21.84
C ARG A 499 -11.63 1.38 -20.34
N GLY A 500 -10.63 1.22 -19.47
CA GLY A 500 -10.88 1.26 -18.02
C GLY A 500 -9.62 1.32 -17.20
N LEU A 501 -9.59 2.25 -16.25
CA LEU A 501 -8.49 2.47 -15.34
C LEU A 501 -9.03 2.64 -13.93
N GLU A 502 -8.56 1.82 -13.00
CA GLU A 502 -8.94 1.92 -11.59
C GLU A 502 -7.73 1.76 -10.68
N LEU A 503 -7.68 2.56 -9.64
CA LEU A 503 -6.66 2.48 -8.60
C LEU A 503 -7.34 2.42 -7.24
N TYR A 504 -6.95 1.45 -6.43
CA TYR A 504 -7.41 1.31 -5.06
C TYR A 504 -6.25 1.63 -4.12
N TYR A 505 -5.67 0.64 -3.45
CA TYR A 505 -4.68 0.84 -2.39
C TYR A 505 -3.24 0.92 -2.90
N ALA A 506 -3.01 1.61 -4.03
CA ALA A 506 -1.71 1.64 -4.71
C ALA A 506 -1.16 3.05 -4.88
N THR A 507 0.17 3.19 -4.82
CA THR A 507 0.87 4.41 -5.23
C THR A 507 1.72 4.08 -6.44
N LEU A 508 1.46 4.76 -7.55
CA LEU A 508 2.31 4.68 -8.72
C LEU A 508 3.32 5.81 -8.62
N ASP A 509 4.61 5.47 -8.70
CA ASP A 509 5.76 6.37 -8.77
C ASP A 509 6.48 6.14 -10.13
N GLY A 510 7.48 6.95 -10.47
CA GLY A 510 8.26 6.81 -11.72
C GLY A 510 7.95 7.83 -12.82
N ASP A 511 8.72 7.75 -13.92
CA ASP A 511 8.75 8.75 -14.99
C ASP A 511 7.77 8.49 -16.15
N GLY A 512 7.22 7.27 -16.25
CA GLY A 512 6.31 6.89 -17.33
C GLY A 512 4.91 7.49 -17.19
N TRP A 513 4.28 7.80 -18.32
CA TRP A 513 2.90 8.27 -18.40
C TRP A 513 1.91 7.12 -18.52
N ILE A 514 0.79 7.21 -17.81
CA ILE A 514 -0.40 6.44 -18.16
C ILE A 514 -1.19 7.24 -19.21
N GLU A 515 -1.15 6.78 -20.46
CA GLU A 515 -1.82 7.42 -21.59
C GLU A 515 -3.23 6.83 -21.80
N LEU A 516 -4.24 7.69 -21.68
CA LEU A 516 -5.63 7.36 -21.96
C LEU A 516 -5.96 7.73 -23.42
N ASP A 517 -6.07 6.73 -24.29
CA ASP A 517 -6.27 6.91 -25.74
C ASP A 517 -7.56 6.24 -26.25
N GLY A 518 -8.61 6.25 -25.43
CA GLY A 518 -9.89 5.63 -25.74
C GLY A 518 -11.01 6.08 -24.81
N ASP A 519 -12.19 5.48 -24.94
CA ASP A 519 -13.34 5.80 -24.09
C ASP A 519 -13.19 5.10 -22.72
N VAL A 520 -12.77 5.85 -21.70
CA VAL A 520 -12.43 5.35 -20.36
C VAL A 520 -13.45 5.88 -19.33
N PRO A 521 -14.54 5.14 -19.05
CA PRO A 521 -15.52 5.54 -18.05
C PRO A 521 -15.05 5.31 -16.60
N ALA A 522 -15.17 6.40 -15.82
CA ALA A 522 -14.92 6.57 -14.38
C ALA A 522 -13.53 6.12 -13.90
N VAL A 523 -12.49 6.84 -14.34
CA VAL A 523 -11.19 6.83 -13.68
C VAL A 523 -11.39 7.20 -12.20
N GLN A 524 -10.93 6.32 -11.30
CA GLN A 524 -11.12 6.46 -9.86
C GLN A 524 -9.86 6.04 -9.10
N THR A 525 -9.62 6.72 -7.97
CA THR A 525 -8.57 6.40 -6.99
C THR A 525 -9.20 6.21 -5.61
N THR A 526 -9.00 5.06 -4.96
CA THR A 526 -9.50 4.75 -3.60
C THR A 526 -8.33 4.55 -2.64
N GLN A 527 -7.88 5.60 -1.93
CA GLN A 527 -6.68 5.56 -1.07
C GLN A 527 -5.38 5.30 -1.85
N GLY A 528 -5.06 6.19 -2.81
CA GLY A 528 -3.79 6.21 -3.52
C GLY A 528 -3.74 7.34 -4.57
N LYS A 529 -2.73 7.32 -5.45
CA LYS A 529 -2.56 8.32 -6.52
C LYS A 529 -1.82 7.75 -7.74
N PHE A 530 -2.06 8.34 -8.91
CA PHE A 530 -1.24 8.17 -10.11
C PHE A 530 -0.09 9.18 -10.12
N GLU A 531 1.17 8.83 -10.39
CA GLU A 531 2.20 9.87 -10.53
C GLU A 531 1.97 10.73 -11.78
N ARG A 532 1.80 10.13 -12.95
CA ARG A 532 1.65 10.87 -14.22
C ARG A 532 0.49 10.31 -15.05
N LEU A 533 -0.49 11.15 -15.35
CA LEU A 533 -1.66 10.79 -16.16
C LEU A 533 -1.79 11.69 -17.39
N ARG A 534 -1.88 11.10 -18.58
CA ARG A 534 -2.04 11.83 -19.84
C ARG A 534 -3.32 11.41 -20.56
N VAL A 535 -4.16 12.38 -20.93
CA VAL A 535 -5.33 12.15 -21.80
C VAL A 535 -4.95 12.50 -23.24
N VAL A 536 -4.96 11.48 -24.10
CA VAL A 536 -4.53 11.57 -25.51
C VAL A 536 -5.73 11.57 -26.45
N GLY A 537 -6.73 10.71 -26.20
CA GLY A 537 -7.87 10.48 -27.10
C GLY A 537 -9.09 9.90 -26.38
N GLY A 538 -10.24 9.86 -27.08
CA GLY A 538 -11.50 9.32 -26.55
C GLY A 538 -12.17 10.18 -25.47
N ALA A 539 -13.28 9.69 -24.93
CA ALA A 539 -13.99 10.31 -23.79
C ALA A 539 -13.56 9.67 -22.46
N VAL A 540 -12.90 10.46 -21.60
CA VAL A 540 -12.42 10.04 -20.28
C VAL A 540 -13.25 10.74 -19.21
N THR A 541 -13.92 9.95 -18.37
CA THR A 541 -14.69 10.49 -17.24
C THR A 541 -13.99 10.21 -15.91
N PHE A 542 -14.00 11.18 -15.01
CA PHE A 542 -13.37 11.12 -13.69
C PHE A 542 -14.42 11.13 -12.60
N ALA A 543 -14.37 10.12 -11.73
CA ALA A 543 -14.99 10.16 -10.41
C ALA A 543 -13.99 10.81 -9.42
N GLU A 544 -13.90 10.32 -8.19
CA GLU A 544 -12.84 10.78 -7.28
C GLU A 544 -11.48 10.22 -7.73
N ALA A 545 -10.61 11.08 -8.22
CA ALA A 545 -9.32 10.70 -8.78
C ALA A 545 -8.20 11.64 -8.32
N ARG A 546 -7.03 11.08 -8.01
CA ARG A 546 -5.84 11.83 -7.61
C ARG A 546 -4.63 11.47 -8.47
N THR A 547 -3.92 12.48 -8.95
CA THR A 547 -2.65 12.33 -9.66
C THR A 547 -1.63 13.38 -9.22
N THR A 548 -0.33 13.16 -9.46
CA THR A 548 0.69 14.19 -9.22
C THR A 548 0.79 15.16 -10.40
N PHE A 549 0.79 14.64 -11.64
CA PHE A 549 0.87 15.43 -12.87
C PHE A 549 -0.23 15.03 -13.85
N LEU A 550 -0.87 16.02 -14.47
CA LEU A 550 -1.90 15.83 -15.49
C LEU A 550 -1.51 16.50 -16.80
N GLU A 551 -1.58 15.77 -17.90
CA GLU A 551 -1.49 16.32 -19.25
C GLU A 551 -2.74 15.98 -20.07
N GLN A 552 -3.20 16.94 -20.87
CA GLN A 552 -4.20 16.69 -21.91
C GLN A 552 -3.62 17.09 -23.26
N THR A 553 -3.32 16.12 -24.12
CA THR A 553 -2.83 16.35 -25.49
C THR A 553 -3.95 16.21 -26.52
N GLY A 554 -5.10 15.65 -26.14
CA GLY A 554 -6.32 15.53 -26.95
C GLY A 554 -7.50 15.00 -26.12
N GLY A 555 -8.44 14.30 -26.77
CA GLY A 555 -9.58 13.67 -26.10
C GLY A 555 -10.54 14.63 -25.38
N ALA A 556 -11.48 14.08 -24.62
CA ALA A 556 -12.45 14.81 -23.81
C ALA A 556 -12.34 14.38 -22.34
N ILE A 557 -12.13 15.34 -21.44
CA ILE A 557 -12.16 15.15 -19.99
C ILE A 557 -13.53 15.56 -19.45
N GLU A 558 -14.20 14.67 -18.72
CA GLU A 558 -15.43 14.97 -17.99
C GLU A 558 -15.30 14.64 -16.50
N VAL A 559 -15.49 15.63 -15.62
CA VAL A 559 -15.57 15.39 -14.16
C VAL A 559 -17.02 15.16 -13.75
N LEU A 560 -17.30 14.02 -13.10
CA LEU A 560 -18.66 13.59 -12.71
C LEU A 560 -19.23 14.40 -11.52
N ASP A 561 -20.52 14.26 -11.25
CA ASP A 561 -21.20 15.00 -10.17
C ASP A 561 -20.65 14.61 -8.78
N GLY A 562 -20.32 15.60 -7.97
CA GLY A 562 -19.69 15.43 -6.67
C GLY A 562 -18.24 14.91 -6.67
N ALA A 563 -17.62 14.74 -7.85
CA ALA A 563 -16.28 14.21 -8.01
C ALA A 563 -15.19 15.29 -8.01
N ARG A 564 -13.98 14.92 -7.61
CA ARG A 564 -12.79 15.79 -7.72
C ARG A 564 -11.70 15.08 -8.50
N LEU A 565 -11.17 15.76 -9.51
CA LEU A 565 -9.88 15.42 -10.10
C LEU A 565 -8.82 16.27 -9.41
N ARG A 566 -8.06 15.66 -8.50
CA ARG A 566 -7.00 16.32 -7.74
C ARG A 566 -5.64 16.07 -8.41
N VAL A 567 -4.91 17.14 -8.68
CA VAL A 567 -3.56 17.15 -9.22
C VAL A 567 -2.65 17.75 -8.17
N ASP A 568 -1.74 16.97 -7.58
CA ASP A 568 -0.92 17.45 -6.45
C ASP A 568 0.12 18.50 -6.86
N LYS A 569 0.59 18.48 -8.12
CA LYS A 569 1.53 19.48 -8.68
C LYS A 569 0.89 20.20 -9.87
N ASP A 570 1.33 19.89 -11.09
CA ASP A 570 1.08 20.73 -12.27
C ASP A 570 0.13 20.02 -13.24
N ALA A 571 -0.76 20.81 -13.87
CA ALA A 571 -1.68 20.37 -14.91
C ALA A 571 -1.49 21.20 -16.19
N THR A 572 -1.24 20.56 -17.32
CA THR A 572 -1.10 21.24 -18.62
C THR A 572 -2.10 20.71 -19.65
N LEU A 573 -2.95 21.59 -20.17
CA LEU A 573 -4.04 21.26 -21.09
C LEU A 573 -3.75 21.82 -22.50
N TYR A 574 -3.12 21.00 -23.35
CA TYR A 574 -2.67 21.38 -24.69
C TYR A 574 -3.81 21.44 -25.72
N SER A 575 -4.68 20.42 -25.78
CA SER A 575 -5.79 20.36 -26.74
C SER A 575 -6.88 19.39 -26.29
N GLY A 576 -8.05 19.43 -26.94
CA GLY A 576 -9.20 18.57 -26.61
C GLY A 576 -10.35 19.36 -25.99
N SER A 577 -11.23 18.68 -25.26
CA SER A 577 -12.31 19.33 -24.49
C SER A 577 -12.25 18.99 -23.01
N TYR A 578 -12.73 19.92 -22.17
CA TYR A 578 -12.91 19.72 -20.74
C TYR A 578 -14.31 20.16 -20.31
N GLN A 579 -15.03 19.33 -19.58
CA GLN A 579 -16.37 19.60 -19.08
C GLN A 579 -16.61 19.03 -17.68
N SER A 580 -17.62 19.54 -16.99
CA SER A 580 -18.20 18.91 -15.80
C SER A 580 -19.60 18.39 -16.10
N SER A 581 -20.03 17.36 -15.38
CA SER A 581 -21.36 16.78 -15.58
C SER A 581 -22.45 17.85 -15.43
N ALA A 582 -23.37 17.90 -16.40
CA ALA A 582 -24.41 18.94 -16.45
C ALA A 582 -25.46 18.83 -15.33
N ALA A 583 -25.61 17.66 -14.68
CA ALA A 583 -26.61 17.42 -13.64
C ALA A 583 -25.99 17.45 -12.23
N GLY A 584 -26.76 17.94 -11.25
CA GLY A 584 -26.37 17.90 -9.83
C GLY A 584 -25.98 19.26 -9.22
N SER A 585 -26.01 19.32 -7.89
CA SER A 585 -25.68 20.52 -7.09
C SER A 585 -24.42 20.32 -6.22
N ALA A 586 -23.79 19.15 -6.27
CA ALA A 586 -22.59 18.89 -5.51
C ALA A 586 -21.38 19.61 -6.15
N PRO A 587 -20.42 20.12 -5.36
CA PRO A 587 -19.19 20.68 -5.91
C PRO A 587 -18.41 19.63 -6.70
N ARG A 588 -17.96 19.97 -7.91
CA ARG A 588 -17.05 19.13 -8.70
C ARG A 588 -16.07 19.98 -9.47
N GLY A 589 -14.87 19.48 -9.69
CA GLY A 589 -13.83 20.36 -10.22
C GLY A 589 -12.49 19.70 -10.44
N LEU A 590 -11.60 20.49 -11.01
CA LEU A 590 -10.18 20.22 -11.09
C LEU A 590 -9.50 21.01 -9.97
N ASP A 591 -8.75 20.34 -9.10
CA ASP A 591 -7.99 20.93 -8.00
C ASP A 591 -6.50 20.73 -8.25
N VAL A 592 -5.78 21.80 -8.60
CA VAL A 592 -4.36 21.78 -8.98
C VAL A 592 -3.52 22.41 -7.88
N GLY A 593 -2.61 21.64 -7.30
CA GLY A 593 -1.81 22.05 -6.15
C GLY A 593 -0.76 23.12 -6.45
N ARG A 594 -0.34 23.24 -7.72
CA ARG A 594 0.60 24.26 -8.21
C ARG A 594 0.06 24.95 -9.46
N ASP A 595 0.58 24.64 -10.65
CA ASP A 595 0.35 25.44 -11.86
C ASP A 595 -0.68 24.77 -12.79
N LEU A 596 -1.68 25.54 -13.24
CA LEU A 596 -2.66 25.13 -14.25
C LEU A 596 -2.45 25.97 -15.52
N ILE A 597 -1.95 25.33 -16.57
CA ILE A 597 -1.66 25.96 -17.85
C ILE A 597 -2.58 25.41 -18.95
N VAL A 598 -3.35 26.29 -19.61
CA VAL A 598 -4.30 25.95 -20.67
C VAL A 598 -3.87 26.57 -22.00
N HIS A 599 -3.40 25.74 -22.94
CA HIS A 599 -2.91 26.19 -24.25
C HIS A 599 -3.92 26.07 -25.39
N GLY A 600 -4.88 25.15 -25.33
CA GLY A 600 -5.77 24.88 -26.48
C GLY A 600 -6.98 23.98 -26.20
N THR A 601 -7.15 23.49 -24.97
CA THR A 601 -8.35 22.76 -24.57
C THR A 601 -9.57 23.68 -24.54
N THR A 602 -10.67 23.25 -25.19
CA THR A 602 -11.94 23.98 -25.16
C THR A 602 -12.76 23.58 -23.94
N PHE A 603 -13.22 24.54 -23.15
CA PHE A 603 -14.10 24.29 -22.02
C PHE A 603 -15.57 24.28 -22.49
N GLY A 604 -16.27 23.17 -22.25
CA GLY A 604 -17.69 23.03 -22.56
C GLY A 604 -18.60 23.76 -21.57
N THR A 605 -19.91 23.52 -21.67
CA THR A 605 -20.90 24.04 -20.71
C THR A 605 -20.59 23.53 -19.31
N GLN A 606 -20.21 24.43 -18.42
CA GLN A 606 -19.99 24.10 -17.01
C GLN A 606 -21.28 24.24 -16.23
N ASN A 607 -21.49 23.40 -15.21
CA ASN A 607 -22.55 23.60 -14.24
C ASN A 607 -22.06 24.59 -13.16
N PRO A 608 -22.89 25.51 -12.63
CA PRO A 608 -22.47 26.57 -11.69
C PRO A 608 -21.69 26.14 -10.45
N ALA A 609 -21.91 24.93 -9.91
CA ALA A 609 -21.11 24.41 -8.79
C ALA A 609 -19.74 23.80 -9.23
N HIS A 610 -19.30 24.09 -10.46
CA HIS A 610 -18.00 23.69 -10.97
C HIS A 610 -16.90 24.64 -10.46
N TYR A 611 -15.76 24.10 -10.06
CA TYR A 611 -14.60 24.90 -9.70
C TYR A 611 -13.33 24.45 -10.43
N LEU A 612 -12.47 25.42 -10.71
CA LEU A 612 -11.07 25.22 -11.06
C LEU A 612 -10.26 25.81 -9.92
N ARG A 613 -9.69 24.96 -9.05
CA ARG A 613 -8.84 25.44 -7.97
C ARG A 613 -7.38 25.39 -8.41
N VAL A 614 -6.65 26.49 -8.22
CA VAL A 614 -5.26 26.62 -8.62
C VAL A 614 -4.43 27.08 -7.43
N GLY A 615 -3.30 26.40 -7.22
CA GLY A 615 -2.47 26.65 -6.05
C GLY A 615 -1.41 27.72 -6.22
N ARG A 616 -0.92 27.93 -7.44
CA ARG A 616 0.12 28.91 -7.76
C ARG A 616 -0.21 29.64 -9.06
N GLU A 617 0.20 29.15 -10.22
CA GLU A 617 0.02 29.90 -11.47
C GLU A 617 -1.23 29.44 -12.24
N PHE A 618 -2.07 30.38 -12.68
CA PHE A 618 -3.07 30.13 -13.72
C PHE A 618 -2.67 30.85 -15.00
N GLY A 619 -2.35 30.06 -16.03
CA GLY A 619 -2.03 30.54 -17.36
C GLY A 619 -3.03 30.04 -18.37
N ALA A 620 -3.69 30.92 -19.12
CA ALA A 620 -4.61 30.52 -20.18
C ALA A 620 -4.33 31.26 -21.49
N ASN A 621 -4.74 30.65 -22.60
CA ASN A 621 -4.71 31.28 -23.91
C ASN A 621 -6.01 32.06 -24.17
N ALA A 622 -6.03 32.78 -25.29
CA ALA A 622 -7.17 33.60 -25.71
C ALA A 622 -8.46 32.84 -26.08
N GLY A 623 -8.43 31.50 -26.10
CA GLY A 623 -9.58 30.66 -26.37
C GLY A 623 -10.30 30.16 -25.13
N PHE A 624 -9.76 30.41 -23.94
CA PHE A 624 -10.35 29.99 -22.68
C PHE A 624 -11.60 30.82 -22.35
N SER A 625 -12.74 30.14 -22.29
CA SER A 625 -14.01 30.71 -21.90
C SER A 625 -14.83 29.64 -21.18
N THR A 626 -15.32 29.93 -19.99
CA THR A 626 -16.25 29.04 -19.28
C THR A 626 -17.60 29.74 -19.12
N THR A 627 -18.70 29.01 -19.31
CA THR A 627 -20.06 29.60 -19.24
C THR A 627 -20.62 29.71 -17.82
N ALA A 628 -19.98 29.06 -16.84
CA ALA A 628 -20.34 29.06 -15.42
C ALA A 628 -19.20 28.47 -14.56
N GLY A 629 -19.30 28.58 -13.24
CA GLY A 629 -18.33 28.04 -12.28
C GLY A 629 -17.39 29.10 -11.70
N THR A 630 -16.41 28.66 -10.93
CA THR A 630 -15.50 29.53 -10.19
C THR A 630 -14.04 29.16 -10.46
N LEU A 631 -13.20 30.15 -10.76
CA LEU A 631 -11.75 30.02 -10.67
C LEU A 631 -11.34 30.41 -9.23
N GLU A 632 -10.87 29.45 -8.45
CA GLU A 632 -10.59 29.60 -7.02
C GLU A 632 -9.08 29.52 -6.73
N PHE A 633 -8.56 30.47 -5.97
CA PHE A 633 -7.24 30.41 -5.35
C PHE A 633 -7.40 30.27 -3.83
N ALA A 634 -6.89 29.18 -3.22
CA ALA A 634 -7.18 28.84 -1.83
C ALA A 634 -5.98 28.20 -1.09
N ASN A 635 -4.77 28.75 -1.29
CA ASN A 635 -3.53 28.07 -0.95
C ASN A 635 -2.52 29.06 -0.32
N SER A 636 -1.46 28.55 0.33
CA SER A 636 -0.43 29.38 0.99
C SER A 636 0.62 29.97 0.03
N TYR A 637 0.61 29.59 -1.24
CA TYR A 637 1.54 30.16 -2.22
C TYR A 637 1.05 31.54 -2.68
N THR A 638 2.00 32.38 -3.12
CA THR A 638 1.67 33.53 -3.97
C THR A 638 1.32 32.99 -5.35
N GLY A 639 0.05 33.09 -5.72
CA GLY A 639 -0.44 32.78 -7.04
C GLY A 639 -0.17 33.91 -8.03
N GLU A 640 -0.10 33.55 -9.30
CA GLU A 640 0.15 34.48 -10.41
C GLU A 640 -0.86 34.25 -11.53
N LEU A 641 -1.33 35.34 -12.12
CA LEU A 641 -2.22 35.32 -13.28
C LEU A 641 -1.43 35.67 -14.54
N THR A 642 -1.28 34.72 -15.46
CA THR A 642 -0.42 34.90 -16.66
C THR A 642 -1.20 34.70 -17.96
N VAL A 643 -0.78 35.46 -18.99
CA VAL A 643 -1.30 35.31 -20.37
C VAL A 643 -0.29 34.48 -21.16
N THR A 644 -0.68 33.28 -21.57
CA THR A 644 0.25 32.32 -22.18
C THR A 644 0.45 32.52 -23.69
N ALA A 645 -0.39 33.30 -24.37
CA ALA A 645 -0.26 33.60 -25.80
C ALA A 645 -0.93 34.93 -26.21
N PRO A 646 -0.46 35.62 -27.28
CA PRO A 646 -1.08 36.86 -27.76
C PRO A 646 -2.53 36.63 -28.27
N GLY A 647 -3.51 37.33 -27.72
CA GLY A 647 -4.92 37.29 -28.16
C GLY A 647 -5.88 37.98 -27.17
N PRO A 648 -7.21 37.93 -27.37
CA PRO A 648 -8.18 38.42 -26.37
C PRO A 648 -8.07 37.64 -25.06
N GLU A 649 -8.21 38.31 -23.92
CA GLU A 649 -8.02 37.69 -22.59
C GLU A 649 -9.10 36.66 -22.22
N PRO A 650 -8.77 35.67 -21.37
CA PRO A 650 -9.71 34.61 -20.94
C PRO A 650 -10.93 35.19 -20.23
N SER A 651 -12.12 34.67 -20.52
CA SER A 651 -13.37 35.08 -19.86
C SER A 651 -13.72 34.17 -18.69
N LEU A 652 -13.91 34.74 -17.51
CA LEU A 652 -14.20 34.03 -16.27
C LEU A 652 -15.62 34.37 -15.76
N PRO A 653 -16.40 33.42 -15.24
CA PRO A 653 -17.65 33.75 -14.57
C PRO A 653 -17.37 34.39 -13.20
N LEU A 654 -16.54 33.76 -12.36
CA LEU A 654 -16.13 34.31 -11.08
C LEU A 654 -14.66 34.02 -10.81
N LEU A 655 -13.89 35.05 -10.47
CA LEU A 655 -12.55 34.92 -9.89
C LEU A 655 -12.65 35.05 -8.37
N LEU A 656 -12.29 33.99 -7.64
CA LEU A 656 -12.37 33.92 -6.18
C LEU A 656 -10.97 33.76 -5.57
N VAL A 657 -10.53 34.76 -4.81
CA VAL A 657 -9.33 34.69 -3.97
C VAL A 657 -9.79 34.38 -2.54
N LYS A 658 -9.76 33.09 -2.18
CA LYS A 658 -10.28 32.59 -0.91
C LYS A 658 -9.27 32.72 0.22
N SER A 659 -7.99 32.45 -0.07
CA SER A 659 -6.87 32.61 0.86
C SER A 659 -5.55 32.76 0.10
N GLY A 660 -4.52 33.29 0.77
CA GLY A 660 -3.22 33.53 0.15
C GLY A 660 -3.20 34.80 -0.70
N VAL A 661 -2.12 34.98 -1.46
CA VAL A 661 -1.92 36.17 -2.30
C VAL A 661 -2.07 35.78 -3.77
N LEU A 662 -2.96 36.42 -4.51
CA LEU A 662 -2.98 36.39 -5.97
C LEU A 662 -2.35 37.68 -6.49
N ARG A 663 -1.21 37.59 -7.17
CA ARG A 663 -0.43 38.72 -7.66
C ARG A 663 -0.52 38.86 -9.18
N VAL A 664 -0.54 40.11 -9.64
CA VAL A 664 -0.47 40.49 -11.05
C VAL A 664 0.78 41.34 -11.27
N ASP A 665 1.79 40.81 -11.98
CA ASP A 665 3.09 41.47 -12.20
C ASP A 665 3.28 42.08 -13.61
N GLY A 666 2.22 42.09 -14.43
CA GLY A 666 2.23 42.67 -15.78
C GLY A 666 0.92 43.36 -16.17
N ASP A 667 0.82 43.75 -17.44
CA ASP A 667 -0.43 44.29 -17.99
C ASP A 667 -1.42 43.15 -18.23
N TYR A 668 -2.55 43.17 -17.50
CA TYR A 668 -3.60 42.15 -17.61
C TYR A 668 -4.98 42.80 -17.73
N LEU A 669 -5.77 42.39 -18.72
CA LEU A 669 -7.18 42.77 -18.85
C LEU A 669 -8.07 41.65 -18.30
N LEU A 670 -8.61 41.85 -17.10
CA LEU A 670 -9.49 40.88 -16.48
C LEU A 670 -10.91 40.98 -17.04
N ASN A 671 -11.31 39.91 -17.72
CA ASN A 671 -12.67 39.69 -18.21
C ASN A 671 -13.38 38.69 -17.30
N ALA A 672 -14.11 39.17 -16.29
CA ALA A 672 -14.85 38.33 -15.35
C ALA A 672 -16.27 38.85 -15.08
N ASP A 673 -17.26 37.99 -14.80
CA ASP A 673 -18.58 38.49 -14.33
C ASP A 673 -18.51 39.03 -12.89
N GLY A 674 -17.47 38.66 -12.12
CA GLY A 674 -17.17 39.21 -10.80
C GLY A 674 -15.83 38.77 -10.24
N VAL A 675 -15.35 39.52 -9.23
CA VAL A 675 -14.18 39.21 -8.41
C VAL A 675 -14.57 39.21 -6.95
N GLU A 676 -14.23 38.14 -6.25
CA GLU A 676 -14.41 38.02 -4.80
C GLU A 676 -13.07 37.78 -4.12
N VAL A 677 -12.77 38.59 -3.10
CA VAL A 677 -11.59 38.41 -2.24
C VAL A 677 -12.09 38.20 -0.82
N LEU A 678 -12.04 36.96 -0.33
CA LEU A 678 -12.53 36.61 0.99
C LEU A 678 -11.49 36.91 2.08
N PHE A 679 -11.92 36.88 3.34
CA PHE A 679 -11.02 37.05 4.47
C PHE A 679 -9.88 36.03 4.45
N GLY A 680 -8.64 36.51 4.59
CA GLY A 680 -7.42 35.71 4.44
C GLY A 680 -6.88 35.63 3.00
N GLY A 681 -7.63 36.12 2.01
CA GLY A 681 -7.20 36.32 0.63
C GLY A 681 -6.72 37.75 0.36
N ARG A 682 -5.74 37.90 -0.53
CA ARG A 682 -5.20 39.18 -1.00
C ARG A 682 -5.06 39.17 -2.51
N LEU A 683 -5.72 40.10 -3.20
CA LEU A 683 -5.49 40.38 -4.63
C LEU A 683 -4.55 41.58 -4.74
N GLU A 684 -3.39 41.40 -5.37
CA GLU A 684 -2.32 42.38 -5.44
C GLU A 684 -1.97 42.74 -6.89
N VAL A 685 -1.95 44.02 -7.20
CA VAL A 685 -1.35 44.56 -8.42
C VAL A 685 0.07 45.00 -8.10
N GLY A 686 1.05 44.26 -8.63
CA GLY A 686 2.46 44.44 -8.34
C GLY A 686 3.04 45.75 -8.91
N GLY A 687 4.14 46.22 -8.32
CA GLY A 687 4.76 47.50 -8.67
C GLY A 687 5.05 47.65 -10.17
N GLY A 688 4.48 48.68 -10.79
CA GLY A 688 4.60 48.93 -12.23
C GLY A 688 3.70 48.09 -13.13
N ALA A 689 2.90 47.18 -12.56
CA ALA A 689 1.91 46.39 -13.29
C ALA A 689 0.58 47.15 -13.46
N ARG A 690 -0.27 46.68 -14.39
CA ARG A 690 -1.58 47.25 -14.67
C ARG A 690 -2.65 46.17 -14.75
N LEU A 691 -3.61 46.19 -13.82
CA LEU A 691 -4.82 45.38 -13.89
C LEU A 691 -5.97 46.24 -14.43
N SER A 692 -6.50 45.92 -15.60
CA SER A 692 -7.65 46.62 -16.20
C SER A 692 -8.89 45.73 -16.20
N THR A 693 -10.09 46.29 -16.01
CA THR A 693 -11.35 45.52 -16.05
C THR A 693 -12.40 46.14 -16.98
N ALA A 694 -13.37 45.31 -17.40
CA ALA A 694 -14.52 45.72 -18.20
C ALA A 694 -15.87 45.31 -17.58
N GLY A 695 -16.55 46.23 -16.88
CA GLY A 695 -17.85 46.02 -16.24
C GLY A 695 -17.83 45.08 -15.02
N VAL A 696 -16.70 44.94 -14.35
CA VAL A 696 -16.48 43.89 -13.34
C VAL A 696 -16.76 44.41 -11.92
N PRO A 697 -17.67 43.77 -11.16
CA PRO A 697 -17.84 44.05 -9.73
C PRO A 697 -16.80 43.29 -8.87
N PHE A 698 -16.21 43.99 -7.92
CA PHE A 698 -15.32 43.47 -6.88
C PHE A 698 -16.05 43.48 -5.53
N SER A 699 -16.06 42.34 -4.84
CA SER A 699 -16.50 42.21 -3.45
C SER A 699 -15.32 41.78 -2.59
N VAL A 700 -14.92 42.60 -1.62
CA VAL A 700 -13.67 42.44 -0.87
C VAL A 700 -13.97 42.37 0.63
N SER A 701 -13.81 41.18 1.21
CA SER A 701 -13.75 40.92 2.66
C SER A 701 -12.33 40.63 3.14
N GLY A 702 -11.40 40.35 2.23
CA GLY A 702 -9.95 40.25 2.46
C GLY A 702 -9.23 41.54 2.09
N GLU A 703 -8.17 41.46 1.28
CA GLU A 703 -7.37 42.63 0.90
C GLU A 703 -7.28 42.82 -0.63
N LEU A 704 -7.54 44.04 -1.10
CA LEU A 704 -7.25 44.48 -2.46
C LEU A 704 -6.12 45.51 -2.40
N ALA A 705 -4.95 45.17 -2.95
CA ALA A 705 -3.73 45.97 -2.82
C ALA A 705 -3.19 46.43 -4.19
N VAL A 706 -2.74 47.68 -4.24
CA VAL A 706 -2.05 48.28 -5.39
C VAL A 706 -0.72 48.86 -4.89
N GLU A 707 0.38 48.34 -5.41
CA GLU A 707 1.73 48.76 -5.02
C GLU A 707 2.19 50.06 -5.72
N ALA A 708 3.35 50.58 -5.32
CA ALA A 708 3.93 51.79 -5.87
C ALA A 708 4.16 51.71 -7.39
N GLY A 709 3.63 52.69 -8.12
CA GLY A 709 3.70 52.75 -9.58
C GLY A 709 2.76 51.78 -10.31
N ALA A 710 1.97 50.97 -9.60
CA ALA A 710 0.98 50.08 -10.17
C ALA A 710 -0.36 50.78 -10.43
N GLU A 711 -1.16 50.25 -11.37
CA GLU A 711 -2.44 50.83 -11.77
C GLU A 711 -3.57 49.78 -11.77
N LEU A 712 -4.62 50.01 -10.97
CA LEU A 712 -5.91 49.34 -11.08
C LEU A 712 -6.86 50.24 -11.90
N ALA A 713 -7.12 49.86 -13.14
CA ALA A 713 -7.88 50.65 -14.10
C ALA A 713 -9.27 50.07 -14.34
N LEU A 714 -10.32 50.78 -13.91
CA LEU A 714 -11.70 50.31 -13.93
C LEU A 714 -12.55 51.13 -14.91
N ASP A 715 -13.29 50.48 -15.81
CA ASP A 715 -14.16 51.17 -16.76
C ASP A 715 -15.53 51.60 -16.19
N ALA A 716 -16.37 52.20 -17.05
CA ALA A 716 -17.76 52.49 -16.70
C ALA A 716 -18.56 51.19 -16.48
N GLY A 717 -19.06 51.01 -15.25
CA GLY A 717 -19.87 49.86 -14.86
C GLY A 717 -19.14 48.90 -13.91
N SER A 718 -17.80 48.99 -13.84
CA SER A 718 -17.02 48.32 -12.80
C SER A 718 -17.31 48.93 -11.43
N SER A 719 -17.24 48.11 -10.37
CA SER A 719 -17.44 48.58 -9.00
C SER A 719 -16.52 47.90 -8.00
N ILE A 720 -16.10 48.60 -6.96
CA ILE A 720 -15.44 48.04 -5.78
C ILE A 720 -16.35 48.21 -4.58
N LEU A 721 -16.66 47.10 -3.91
CA LEU A 721 -17.29 47.07 -2.59
C LEU A 721 -16.33 46.37 -1.62
N VAL A 722 -15.65 47.15 -0.79
CA VAL A 722 -14.90 46.62 0.36
C VAL A 722 -15.85 46.63 1.55
N ASP A 723 -16.17 45.45 2.09
CA ASP A 723 -17.08 45.31 3.22
C ASP A 723 -16.42 45.70 4.55
N HIS A 724 -17.11 45.51 5.68
CA HIS A 724 -16.60 45.90 7.00
C HIS A 724 -15.37 45.13 7.48
N LEU A 725 -15.11 43.94 6.93
CA LEU A 725 -13.93 43.11 7.24
C LEU A 725 -12.80 43.35 6.25
N GLY A 726 -13.12 43.83 5.04
CA GLY A 726 -12.17 44.03 3.98
C GLY A 726 -11.26 45.25 4.13
N ARG A 727 -10.19 45.25 3.33
CA ARG A 727 -9.17 46.29 3.25
C ARG A 727 -8.88 46.67 1.80
N LEU A 728 -8.91 47.96 1.50
CA LEU A 728 -8.39 48.52 0.25
C LEU A 728 -7.06 49.22 0.55
N GLU A 729 -6.00 48.79 -0.12
CA GLU A 729 -4.63 49.28 0.06
C GLU A 729 -4.12 49.96 -1.22
N LEU A 730 -3.79 51.26 -1.13
CA LEU A 730 -3.18 52.07 -2.19
C LEU A 730 -1.88 52.69 -1.67
N ILE A 731 -0.78 51.94 -1.73
CA ILE A 731 0.48 52.31 -1.08
C ILE A 731 1.52 52.64 -2.14
N GLY A 732 1.65 53.93 -2.42
CA GLY A 732 2.66 54.45 -3.32
C GLY A 732 3.96 54.85 -2.64
N ALA A 733 4.80 55.50 -3.44
CA ALA A 733 5.98 56.20 -2.97
C ALA A 733 6.06 57.59 -3.66
N PRO A 734 6.81 58.56 -3.09
CA PRO A 734 6.95 59.88 -3.68
C PRO A 734 7.39 59.83 -5.15
N GLY A 735 6.53 60.31 -6.05
CA GLY A 735 6.76 60.32 -7.51
C GLY A 735 6.31 59.06 -8.27
N THR A 736 5.95 57.98 -7.57
CA THR A 736 5.41 56.74 -8.16
C THR A 736 4.16 56.32 -7.40
N PRO A 737 3.02 56.98 -7.67
CA PRO A 737 1.81 56.73 -6.89
C PRO A 737 1.21 55.35 -7.16
N ALA A 738 0.55 54.76 -6.16
CA ALA A 738 -0.36 53.65 -6.37
C ALA A 738 -1.69 54.20 -6.92
N ALA A 739 -2.11 53.74 -8.10
CA ALA A 739 -3.17 54.39 -8.86
C ALA A 739 -4.44 53.52 -8.96
N LEU A 740 -5.58 54.09 -8.57
CA LEU A 740 -6.92 53.59 -8.84
C LEU A 740 -7.60 54.58 -9.80
N VAL A 741 -7.82 54.19 -11.05
CA VAL A 741 -8.20 55.14 -12.11
C VAL A 741 -9.29 54.61 -13.03
N GLY A 742 -9.96 55.51 -13.74
CA GLY A 742 -10.92 55.16 -14.78
C GLY A 742 -10.25 54.64 -16.06
N HIS A 743 -10.84 53.63 -16.68
CA HIS A 743 -10.43 53.10 -17.98
C HIS A 743 -11.43 53.51 -19.09
N ALA A 744 -10.91 53.78 -20.29
CA ALA A 744 -11.69 54.06 -21.51
C ALA A 744 -12.75 55.20 -21.41
N GLY A 745 -12.55 56.18 -20.52
CA GLY A 745 -13.39 57.38 -20.40
C GLY A 745 -14.68 57.19 -19.60
N GLY A 746 -14.79 56.11 -18.83
CA GLY A 746 -15.90 55.81 -17.95
C GLY A 746 -15.51 55.86 -16.47
N GLY A 747 -16.40 56.39 -15.61
CA GLY A 747 -16.16 56.41 -14.16
C GLY A 747 -16.66 55.15 -13.45
N TYR A 748 -15.89 54.66 -12.47
CA TYR A 748 -16.19 53.47 -11.68
C TYR A 748 -16.83 53.82 -10.32
N ALA A 749 -17.55 52.88 -9.72
CA ALA A 749 -18.05 53.03 -8.35
C ALA A 749 -17.07 52.41 -7.35
N ALA A 750 -16.74 53.09 -6.25
CA ALA A 750 -15.90 52.52 -5.20
C ALA A 750 -16.44 52.88 -3.82
N VAL A 751 -16.74 51.87 -3.01
CA VAL A 751 -17.24 51.99 -1.64
C VAL A 751 -16.36 51.18 -0.71
N VAL A 752 -15.83 51.82 0.33
CA VAL A 752 -14.98 51.20 1.35
C VAL A 752 -15.62 51.31 2.72
N ASN A 753 -16.22 50.21 3.17
CA ASN A 753 -16.87 50.10 4.48
C ASN A 753 -15.95 49.51 5.57
N GLY A 754 -14.81 48.94 5.17
CA GLY A 754 -13.77 48.39 6.04
C GLY A 754 -12.58 49.34 6.19
N VAL A 755 -11.36 48.84 6.04
CA VAL A 755 -10.15 49.65 6.20
C VAL A 755 -9.72 50.26 4.86
N PHE A 756 -9.52 51.57 4.83
CA PHE A 756 -8.82 52.25 3.74
C PHE A 756 -7.39 52.57 4.16
N ALA A 757 -6.39 51.94 3.54
CA ALA A 757 -4.97 52.17 3.75
C ALA A 757 -4.40 52.87 2.53
N ALA A 758 -3.95 54.12 2.66
CA ALA A 758 -3.48 54.88 1.51
C ALA A 758 -2.41 55.92 1.85
N ARG A 759 -1.31 55.89 1.09
CA ARG A 759 -0.27 56.94 1.07
C ARG A 759 0.28 57.09 -0.34
N ASP A 760 0.67 58.32 -0.71
CA ASP A 760 1.25 58.63 -2.02
C ASP A 760 0.43 58.00 -3.16
N PHE A 761 -0.88 58.22 -3.19
CA PHE A 761 -1.81 57.52 -4.07
C PHE A 761 -2.46 58.46 -5.09
N LEU A 762 -3.02 57.90 -6.17
CA LEU A 762 -3.86 58.61 -7.13
C LEU A 762 -5.21 57.91 -7.23
N VAL A 763 -6.29 58.67 -7.04
CA VAL A 763 -7.67 58.25 -7.33
C VAL A 763 -8.23 59.19 -8.39
N ALA A 764 -8.47 58.69 -9.59
CA ALA A 764 -8.89 59.53 -10.72
C ALA A 764 -10.06 58.96 -11.51
N ASP A 765 -10.83 59.83 -12.16
CA ASP A 765 -11.94 59.45 -13.06
C ASP A 765 -12.99 58.57 -12.37
N VAL A 766 -13.33 58.91 -11.12
CA VAL A 766 -14.36 58.25 -10.31
C VAL A 766 -15.78 58.54 -10.82
N GLY A 767 -16.73 57.65 -10.51
CA GLY A 767 -18.15 57.84 -10.79
C GLY A 767 -18.79 59.00 -9.99
N PRO A 768 -20.09 59.30 -10.19
CA PRO A 768 -20.74 60.47 -9.59
C PRO A 768 -20.72 60.57 -8.06
N ALA A 769 -20.54 59.45 -7.35
CA ALA A 769 -20.43 59.43 -5.89
C ALA A 769 -18.99 59.67 -5.37
N GLY A 770 -18.00 59.71 -6.26
CA GLY A 770 -16.59 59.69 -5.88
C GLY A 770 -16.16 58.36 -5.26
N LEU A 771 -14.99 58.36 -4.62
CA LEU A 771 -14.62 57.30 -3.68
C LEU A 771 -15.41 57.48 -2.38
N ALA A 772 -16.25 56.51 -2.02
CA ALA A 772 -17.08 56.58 -0.82
C ALA A 772 -16.41 55.84 0.36
N LEU A 773 -16.02 56.56 1.41
CA LEU A 773 -15.35 56.02 2.59
C LEU A 773 -16.28 55.99 3.82
N GLY A 774 -16.82 54.80 4.10
CA GLY A 774 -17.72 54.51 5.22
C GLY A 774 -17.06 53.82 6.43
N GLY A 775 -15.90 53.18 6.23
CA GLY A 775 -15.21 52.41 7.28
C GLY A 775 -14.15 53.18 8.06
N SER A 776 -13.07 52.52 8.52
CA SER A 776 -11.90 53.09 9.23
C SER A 776 -10.78 53.48 8.25
N TYR A 777 -9.84 54.33 8.68
CA TYR A 777 -8.57 54.52 7.97
C TYR A 777 -7.53 53.63 8.64
N ALA A 778 -6.56 53.14 7.88
CA ALA A 778 -5.42 52.46 8.47
C ALA A 778 -4.66 53.42 9.40
N PRO A 779 -3.94 52.89 10.39
CA PRO A 779 -3.00 53.69 11.16
C PRO A 779 -1.97 54.34 10.22
N ALA A 780 -1.47 55.47 10.70
CA ALA A 780 -0.37 56.15 10.12
C ALA A 780 0.87 55.20 10.03
N PRO A 781 1.64 55.20 8.92
CA PRO A 781 1.66 56.20 7.86
C PRO A 781 0.63 56.04 6.72
N ASP A 782 -0.29 55.08 6.79
CA ASP A 782 -1.22 54.75 5.69
C ASP A 782 -2.63 55.34 5.91
N ASP A 783 -2.72 56.43 6.68
CA ASP A 783 -3.94 57.07 7.17
C ASP A 783 -4.59 58.06 6.20
N MET A 784 -4.51 57.80 4.89
CA MET A 784 -4.95 58.68 3.80
C MET A 784 -4.14 59.98 3.76
N ARG A 785 -2.90 59.88 3.29
CA ARG A 785 -1.97 61.01 3.18
C ARG A 785 -1.30 61.15 1.82
N SER A 786 -0.87 62.37 1.51
CA SER A 786 -0.04 62.69 0.34
C SER A 786 -0.62 62.20 -0.99
N GLY A 787 -1.94 62.03 -1.07
CA GLY A 787 -2.64 61.50 -2.23
C GLY A 787 -3.31 62.58 -3.07
N GLU A 788 -3.58 62.25 -4.33
CA GLU A 788 -4.33 63.09 -5.26
C GLU A 788 -5.70 62.47 -5.61
N PHE A 789 -6.74 63.27 -5.52
CA PHE A 789 -8.05 63.02 -6.10
C PHE A 789 -8.22 63.90 -7.33
N SER A 790 -8.46 63.30 -8.49
CA SER A 790 -8.54 64.00 -9.78
C SER A 790 -9.70 63.56 -10.66
N GLY A 791 -10.05 64.36 -11.67
CA GLY A 791 -10.99 63.98 -12.73
C GLY A 791 -12.41 63.68 -12.24
N PRO A 792 -13.15 64.66 -11.70
CA PRO A 792 -14.53 64.43 -11.25
C PRO A 792 -15.46 64.06 -12.42
N HIS A 793 -16.44 63.20 -12.16
CA HIS A 793 -17.44 62.83 -13.18
C HIS A 793 -18.19 64.08 -13.69
N PRO A 794 -18.45 64.24 -15.00
CA PRO A 794 -19.08 65.44 -15.58
C PRO A 794 -20.59 65.61 -15.28
N SER A 795 -21.14 64.82 -14.37
CA SER A 795 -22.57 64.87 -14.03
C SER A 795 -22.82 65.91 -12.94
N PRO A 796 -23.92 66.70 -13.01
CA PRO A 796 -24.28 67.63 -11.94
C PRO A 796 -24.40 66.93 -10.59
N GLY A 797 -23.76 67.50 -9.56
CA GLY A 797 -23.75 66.94 -8.21
C GLY A 797 -22.71 65.83 -8.00
N SER A 798 -21.76 65.66 -8.91
CA SER A 798 -20.62 64.76 -8.71
C SER A 798 -19.68 65.24 -7.61
N THR A 799 -18.98 64.31 -6.97
CA THR A 799 -17.91 64.59 -6.00
C THR A 799 -16.70 63.68 -6.25
N LEU A 800 -15.49 64.08 -5.84
CA LEU A 800 -14.30 63.22 -5.91
C LEU A 800 -14.23 62.25 -4.72
N LEU A 801 -14.59 62.74 -3.54
CA LEU A 801 -14.54 62.00 -2.28
C LEU A 801 -15.87 62.14 -1.54
N SER A 802 -16.44 61.04 -1.07
CA SER A 802 -17.62 61.02 -0.20
C SER A 802 -17.25 60.41 1.15
N LEU A 803 -17.42 61.17 2.23
CA LEU A 803 -17.08 60.72 3.58
C LEU A 803 -18.34 60.39 4.37
N THR A 804 -18.64 59.10 4.53
CA THR A 804 -19.89 58.61 5.14
C THR A 804 -19.69 57.96 6.52
N HIS A 805 -18.44 57.77 6.94
CA HIS A 805 -18.10 57.19 8.25
C HIS A 805 -18.56 58.07 9.43
N ALA A 806 -19.00 57.44 10.52
CA ALA A 806 -19.55 58.11 11.71
C ALA A 806 -18.53 58.87 12.61
N PRO A 807 -17.32 58.34 12.93
CA PRO A 807 -16.38 59.02 13.82
C PRO A 807 -15.70 60.22 13.16
N THR A 808 -15.07 61.08 13.97
CA THR A 808 -14.19 62.14 13.50
C THR A 808 -12.90 61.55 12.92
N LYS A 809 -12.44 62.06 11.78
CA LYS A 809 -11.20 61.61 11.14
C LYS A 809 -10.43 62.78 10.53
N ALA A 810 -9.16 62.52 10.22
CA ALA A 810 -8.30 63.46 9.54
C ALA A 810 -7.76 62.89 8.22
N GLY A 811 -7.47 63.77 7.27
CA GLY A 811 -6.65 63.48 6.09
C GLY A 811 -5.50 64.48 5.99
N TYR A 812 -4.38 64.09 5.41
CA TYR A 812 -3.14 64.87 5.46
C TYR A 812 -2.52 65.11 4.08
N GLY A 813 -2.26 66.36 3.73
CA GLY A 813 -1.54 66.71 2.51
C GLY A 813 -2.21 66.24 1.21
N LEU A 814 -3.55 66.21 1.17
CA LEU A 814 -4.29 65.76 0.00
C LEU A 814 -4.35 66.82 -1.09
N THR A 815 -4.30 66.39 -2.34
CA THR A 815 -4.50 67.26 -3.51
C THR A 815 -5.84 66.98 -4.16
N PHE A 816 -6.64 68.02 -4.41
CA PHE A 816 -7.88 67.93 -5.18
C PHE A 816 -7.75 68.73 -6.48
N SER A 817 -7.88 68.04 -7.61
CA SER A 817 -7.72 68.64 -8.94
C SER A 817 -8.94 68.38 -9.83
N ASP A 818 -9.30 69.39 -10.62
CA ASP A 818 -10.33 69.30 -11.66
C ASP A 818 -9.76 69.85 -12.98
N PRO A 819 -9.00 69.02 -13.72
CA PRO A 819 -8.28 69.47 -14.91
C PRO A 819 -9.21 69.95 -16.02
N LEU A 820 -10.45 69.45 -16.06
CA LEU A 820 -11.44 69.74 -17.11
C LEU A 820 -12.46 70.80 -16.70
N GLY A 821 -12.50 71.21 -15.43
CA GLY A 821 -13.45 72.20 -14.91
C GLY A 821 -14.91 71.73 -14.94
N VAL A 822 -15.13 70.42 -14.80
CA VAL A 822 -16.46 69.78 -14.90
C VAL A 822 -17.01 69.33 -13.55
N GLY A 823 -16.21 69.40 -12.49
CA GLY A 823 -16.58 68.97 -11.14
C GLY A 823 -17.62 69.86 -10.50
N THR A 824 -18.55 69.27 -9.75
CA THR A 824 -19.47 70.04 -8.90
C THR A 824 -18.91 70.23 -7.50
N TYR A 825 -18.46 69.13 -6.88
CA TYR A 825 -17.92 69.14 -5.53
C TYR A 825 -16.60 68.39 -5.40
N ASN A 826 -15.74 68.78 -4.46
CA ASN A 826 -14.48 68.10 -4.17
C ASN A 826 -14.70 66.95 -3.16
N VAL A 827 -15.26 67.27 -2.00
CA VAL A 827 -15.50 66.41 -0.85
C VAL A 827 -16.94 66.61 -0.42
N ARG A 828 -17.64 65.49 -0.20
CA ARG A 828 -19.02 65.46 0.29
C ARG A 828 -19.07 64.92 1.70
N ARG A 829 -19.77 65.64 2.58
CA ARG A 829 -20.15 65.13 3.91
C ARG A 829 -21.53 65.64 4.33
N LEU A 830 -22.50 64.74 4.32
CA LEU A 830 -23.90 65.07 4.62
C LEU A 830 -24.31 64.78 6.08
N GLY A 831 -23.47 64.08 6.85
CA GLY A 831 -23.69 63.70 8.25
C GLY A 831 -22.47 63.02 8.88
N GLY A 832 -22.57 62.60 10.15
CA GLY A 832 -21.44 62.04 10.94
C GLY A 832 -20.70 63.08 11.79
N GLY A 833 -19.60 62.70 12.43
CA GLY A 833 -18.72 63.63 13.16
C GLY A 833 -17.93 64.57 12.22
N PRO A 834 -17.34 65.67 12.69
CA PRO A 834 -16.50 66.54 11.86
C PRO A 834 -15.26 65.81 11.30
N VAL A 835 -14.81 66.20 10.11
CA VAL A 835 -13.59 65.73 9.46
C VAL A 835 -12.66 66.90 9.23
N THR A 836 -11.37 66.70 9.49
CA THR A 836 -10.36 67.73 9.28
C THR A 836 -9.42 67.34 8.15
N LEU A 837 -9.26 68.20 7.15
CA LEU A 837 -8.29 68.02 6.07
C LEU A 837 -7.11 68.95 6.32
N HIS A 838 -6.01 68.38 6.82
CA HIS A 838 -4.80 69.12 7.17
C HIS A 838 -3.89 69.31 5.97
N GLY A 839 -3.46 70.55 5.73
CA GLY A 839 -2.46 70.88 4.71
C GLY A 839 -2.87 70.46 3.29
N SER A 840 -4.17 70.29 3.03
CA SER A 840 -4.70 69.87 1.73
C SER A 840 -4.80 71.05 0.76
N GLY A 841 -4.59 70.81 -0.54
CA GLY A 841 -4.50 71.85 -1.57
C GLY A 841 -4.89 71.36 -2.96
N GLY A 842 -4.56 72.10 -4.01
CA GLY A 842 -4.94 71.80 -5.40
C GLY A 842 -5.93 72.81 -6.00
N SER A 843 -6.18 72.72 -7.30
CA SER A 843 -7.03 73.68 -8.03
C SER A 843 -8.50 73.60 -7.65
N PHE A 844 -8.92 72.50 -7.02
CA PHE A 844 -10.30 72.21 -6.65
C PHE A 844 -10.47 72.01 -5.13
N ALA A 845 -9.46 72.34 -4.33
CA ALA A 845 -9.51 72.22 -2.88
C ALA A 845 -10.13 73.43 -2.18
N GLY A 846 -10.59 73.21 -0.96
CA GLY A 846 -11.09 74.23 -0.04
C GLY A 846 -12.60 74.39 -0.07
N GLU A 847 -13.11 74.97 1.02
CA GLU A 847 -14.51 75.21 1.40
C GLU A 847 -15.48 75.56 0.26
N SER A 848 -15.03 76.30 -0.76
CA SER A 848 -15.90 76.71 -1.87
C SER A 848 -16.34 75.57 -2.79
N GLY A 849 -15.62 74.44 -2.76
CA GLY A 849 -15.90 73.26 -3.57
C GLY A 849 -16.65 72.17 -2.80
N ASP A 850 -16.97 72.37 -1.53
CA ASP A 850 -17.47 71.29 -0.66
C ASP A 850 -18.99 71.08 -0.82
N ASP A 851 -19.42 69.82 -0.72
CA ASP A 851 -20.83 69.46 -0.49
C ASP A 851 -21.04 69.18 1.00
N ASP A 852 -21.01 70.26 1.78
CA ASP A 852 -21.08 70.25 3.24
C ASP A 852 -22.08 71.29 3.77
N PRO A 853 -23.40 71.01 3.69
CA PRO A 853 -24.42 71.94 4.17
C PRO A 853 -24.42 72.13 5.69
N ASN A 854 -23.65 71.34 6.44
CA ASN A 854 -23.65 71.32 7.91
C ASN A 854 -22.35 71.84 8.53
N GLY A 855 -21.33 72.20 7.74
CA GLY A 855 -20.03 72.68 8.25
C GLY A 855 -19.28 71.60 9.03
N LEU A 856 -19.28 70.37 8.52
CA LEU A 856 -18.60 69.21 9.08
C LEU A 856 -17.20 68.98 8.48
N ILE A 857 -16.78 69.73 7.46
CA ILE A 857 -15.45 69.66 6.86
C ILE A 857 -14.67 70.90 7.30
N ASP A 858 -13.54 70.68 7.97
CA ASP A 858 -12.62 71.74 8.36
C ASP A 858 -11.33 71.64 7.55
N TRP A 859 -11.02 72.67 6.75
CA TRP A 859 -9.74 72.79 6.05
C TRP A 859 -8.73 73.53 6.94
N LEU A 860 -7.83 72.78 7.59
CA LEU A 860 -6.85 73.34 8.53
C LEU A 860 -5.41 73.31 7.98
N PRO A 861 -4.55 74.25 8.40
CA PRO A 861 -3.10 74.08 8.21
C PRO A 861 -2.59 72.90 9.06
N LEU A 862 -1.35 72.48 8.83
CA LEU A 862 -0.65 71.51 9.67
C LEU A 862 -0.42 72.09 11.10
N PRO A 863 -0.58 71.29 12.19
CA PRO A 863 -0.24 71.67 13.58
C PRO A 863 1.19 72.23 13.78
N ALA A 864 1.48 72.83 14.95
CA ALA A 864 2.71 73.61 15.21
C ALA A 864 3.91 72.84 15.81
N GLN A 865 3.70 71.60 16.26
CA GLN A 865 4.74 70.60 16.59
C GLN A 865 4.13 69.20 16.47
N THR A 866 4.97 68.16 16.46
CA THR A 866 4.53 66.76 16.50
C THR A 866 3.74 66.45 17.78
N GLN A 867 2.67 65.67 17.69
CA GLN A 867 1.90 65.17 18.83
C GLN A 867 2.25 63.71 19.11
N VAL A 868 2.77 63.44 20.31
CA VAL A 868 3.04 62.10 20.81
C VAL A 868 1.92 61.69 21.77
N ALA A 869 1.22 60.60 21.46
CA ALA A 869 0.12 60.07 22.25
C ALA A 869 0.63 59.36 23.52
N VAL A 870 1.70 58.58 23.38
CA VAL A 870 2.32 57.80 24.45
C VAL A 870 3.84 57.78 24.24
N PHE A 871 4.62 57.91 25.31
CA PHE A 871 6.04 57.57 25.34
C PHE A 871 6.29 56.67 26.55
N GLU A 872 6.71 55.44 26.27
CA GLU A 872 6.86 54.36 27.24
C GLU A 872 8.26 53.77 27.20
N ALA A 873 8.71 53.28 28.36
CA ALA A 873 9.95 52.56 28.52
C ALA A 873 9.64 51.22 29.20
N LYS A 874 9.61 50.14 28.42
CA LYS A 874 9.32 48.77 28.89
C LYS A 874 10.61 48.09 29.33
N ASN A 875 10.58 47.47 30.51
CA ASN A 875 11.74 46.75 31.05
C ASN A 875 12.01 45.47 30.26
N GLY A 876 13.27 45.23 29.91
CA GLY A 876 13.75 43.98 29.37
C GLY A 876 15.02 43.49 30.09
N PRO A 877 15.58 42.35 29.68
CA PRO A 877 16.83 41.81 30.19
C PRO A 877 18.04 42.60 29.71
N GLU A 878 18.60 43.42 30.59
CA GLU A 878 19.72 44.32 30.29
C GLU A 878 19.44 45.20 29.06
N ARG A 879 18.14 45.37 28.76
CA ARG A 879 17.58 46.13 27.65
C ARG A 879 16.37 46.90 28.12
N VAL A 880 16.09 48.05 27.53
CA VAL A 880 14.82 48.75 27.69
C VAL A 880 14.25 49.00 26.31
N ALA A 881 13.06 48.46 26.06
CA ALA A 881 12.31 48.72 24.83
C ALA A 881 11.57 50.05 25.00
N LEU A 882 12.02 51.06 24.28
CA LEU A 882 11.40 52.37 24.23
C LEU A 882 10.40 52.38 23.09
N SER A 883 9.19 52.85 23.38
CA SER A 883 8.16 53.02 22.36
C SER A 883 7.49 54.36 22.50
N PHE A 884 7.28 55.06 21.39
CA PHE A 884 6.39 56.21 21.36
C PHE A 884 5.48 56.18 20.15
N GLU A 885 4.24 56.63 20.34
CA GLU A 885 3.25 56.72 19.28
C GLU A 885 3.07 58.18 18.89
N VAL A 886 3.36 58.49 17.64
CA VAL A 886 3.14 59.80 17.06
C VAL A 886 1.75 59.82 16.44
N GLY A 887 0.84 60.63 16.99
CA GLY A 887 -0.50 60.83 16.45
C GLY A 887 -0.55 61.91 15.36
N PHE A 888 0.44 62.81 15.34
CA PHE A 888 0.62 63.81 14.28
C PHE A 888 2.10 64.19 14.17
N GLU A 889 2.66 64.25 12.96
CA GLU A 889 4.07 64.64 12.73
C GLU A 889 4.18 65.94 11.91
N LEU A 890 4.98 66.89 12.39
CA LEU A 890 5.17 68.20 11.74
C LEU A 890 6.57 68.38 11.17
N ALA A 891 6.73 68.19 9.86
CA ALA A 891 7.96 68.56 9.14
C ALA A 891 9.25 68.18 9.89
N THR A 892 9.17 67.10 10.65
CA THR A 892 10.22 66.56 11.49
C THR A 892 11.24 65.95 10.54
N ASP A 893 12.50 66.28 10.73
CA ASP A 893 13.59 65.64 10.00
C ASP A 893 13.91 64.29 10.67
N HIS A 894 14.06 64.32 11.99
CA HIS A 894 14.28 63.13 12.81
C HIS A 894 13.90 63.37 14.29
N TYR A 895 13.77 62.28 15.04
CA TYR A 895 13.59 62.26 16.49
C TYR A 895 14.90 61.98 17.20
N LEU A 896 15.14 62.66 18.32
CA LEU A 896 16.23 62.40 19.24
C LEU A 896 15.72 61.63 20.45
N LEU A 897 16.28 60.45 20.66
CA LEU A 897 16.08 59.67 21.87
C LEU A 897 17.35 59.75 22.71
N GLU A 898 17.22 60.17 23.96
CA GLU A 898 18.35 60.39 24.86
C GLU A 898 18.13 59.67 26.20
N SER A 899 19.21 59.23 26.85
CA SER A 899 19.17 58.61 28.18
C SER A 899 20.06 59.31 29.20
N ALA A 900 19.73 59.12 30.48
CA ALA A 900 20.48 59.65 31.61
C ALA A 900 20.48 58.67 32.80
N PRO A 901 21.55 58.66 33.63
CA PRO A 901 21.59 57.87 34.88
C PRO A 901 20.73 58.48 36.01
N GLY A 902 20.11 59.65 35.78
CA GLY A 902 19.26 60.34 36.74
C GLY A 902 18.24 61.25 36.04
N ALA A 903 17.06 61.44 36.66
CA ALA A 903 15.94 62.19 36.07
C ALA A 903 16.27 63.64 35.64
N ALA A 904 17.31 64.25 36.21
CA ALA A 904 17.73 65.62 35.90
C ALA A 904 18.81 65.70 34.80
N GLY A 905 19.24 64.57 34.24
CA GLY A 905 20.37 64.50 33.31
C GLY A 905 21.75 64.40 34.00
N PRO A 906 22.85 64.57 33.26
CA PRO A 906 22.90 64.95 31.84
C PRO A 906 22.37 63.84 30.92
N PHE A 907 21.57 64.24 29.93
CA PHE A 907 21.06 63.35 28.88
C PHE A 907 22.09 63.20 27.76
N THR A 908 22.25 61.97 27.26
CA THR A 908 23.16 61.61 26.16
C THR A 908 22.33 61.00 25.04
N THR A 909 22.58 61.41 23.79
CA THR A 909 21.90 60.85 22.61
C THR A 909 22.19 59.35 22.48
N LEU A 910 21.12 58.57 22.43
CA LEU A 910 21.16 57.15 22.10
C LEU A 910 21.04 56.95 20.59
N VAL A 911 20.03 57.56 20.00
CA VAL A 911 19.72 57.40 18.58
C VAL A 911 19.03 58.64 18.01
N GLU A 912 19.26 58.86 16.72
CA GLU A 912 18.49 59.74 15.85
C GLU A 912 17.63 58.86 14.94
N LEU A 913 16.30 58.95 15.07
CA LEU A 913 15.34 58.17 14.29
C LEU A 913 14.75 59.05 13.20
N PRO A 914 14.92 58.74 11.90
CA PRO A 914 14.34 59.55 10.84
C PRO A 914 12.81 59.58 10.97
N ALA A 915 12.23 60.73 10.67
CA ALA A 915 10.79 60.91 10.69
C ALA A 915 10.12 60.06 9.57
N GLN A 916 9.03 59.37 9.92
CA GLN A 916 8.27 58.48 9.04
C GLN A 916 6.77 58.85 8.95
N GLY A 917 6.41 60.02 9.49
CA GLY A 917 5.04 60.44 9.73
C GLY A 917 4.51 59.98 11.09
N PRO A 918 3.21 60.20 11.37
CA PRO A 918 2.60 59.54 12.51
C PRO A 918 2.79 58.03 12.37
N ALA A 919 3.31 57.42 13.42
CA ALA A 919 3.77 56.05 13.46
C ALA A 919 4.08 55.68 14.90
N GLN A 920 4.15 54.38 15.16
CA GLN A 920 4.80 53.88 16.36
C GLN A 920 6.30 53.74 16.08
N TYR A 921 7.10 54.33 16.96
CA TYR A 921 8.54 54.21 16.93
C TYR A 921 8.96 53.27 18.05
N LEU A 922 9.86 52.34 17.73
CA LEU A 922 10.40 51.35 18.65
C LEU A 922 11.92 51.47 18.64
N PHE A 923 12.54 51.41 19.81
CA PHE A 923 13.99 51.40 19.96
C PHE A 923 14.41 50.62 21.20
N ASP A 924 15.39 49.73 21.06
CA ASP A 924 15.97 49.01 22.18
C ASP A 924 17.27 49.66 22.64
N ASP A 925 17.28 50.16 23.89
CA ASP A 925 18.53 50.51 24.57
C ASP A 925 19.11 49.25 25.20
N ILE A 926 20.20 48.72 24.64
CA ILE A 926 20.80 47.42 24.98
C ILE A 926 22.14 47.56 25.72
N GLY A 927 22.49 46.55 26.53
CA GLY A 927 23.76 46.53 27.27
C GLY A 927 23.72 47.31 28.58
N LEU A 928 22.53 47.47 29.16
CA LEU A 928 22.29 48.17 30.41
C LEU A 928 22.61 47.28 31.61
N GLY A 929 22.97 47.89 32.74
CA GLY A 929 23.19 47.15 33.98
C GLY A 929 21.87 46.62 34.55
N ALA A 930 21.80 45.32 34.84
CA ALA A 930 20.63 44.72 35.48
C ALA A 930 20.28 45.42 36.81
N ASN A 931 18.99 45.72 36.99
CA ASN A 931 18.40 46.39 38.13
C ASN A 931 18.87 47.83 38.39
N VAL A 932 19.44 48.51 37.39
CA VAL A 932 19.87 49.92 37.48
C VAL A 932 18.83 50.82 36.79
N PRO A 933 18.25 51.83 37.46
CA PRO A 933 17.31 52.75 36.82
C PRO A 933 17.95 53.60 35.71
N VAL A 934 17.22 53.82 34.63
CA VAL A 934 17.60 54.66 33.48
C VAL A 934 16.42 55.59 33.15
N PHE A 935 16.71 56.85 32.81
CA PHE A 935 15.72 57.87 32.49
C PHE A 935 15.87 58.31 31.03
N TYR A 936 14.77 58.49 30.32
CA TYR A 936 14.74 58.77 28.89
C TYR A 936 14.02 60.08 28.56
N ARG A 937 14.48 60.73 27.48
CA ARG A 937 13.88 61.93 26.90
C ARG A 937 13.71 61.75 25.40
N LEU A 938 12.52 62.09 24.91
CA LEU A 938 12.17 62.14 23.49
C LEU A 938 12.05 63.59 23.03
N SER A 939 12.71 63.94 21.92
CA SER A 939 12.60 65.24 21.26
C SER A 939 12.45 65.08 19.74
N GLU A 940 11.84 66.04 19.06
CA GLU A 940 11.90 66.17 17.59
C GLU A 940 12.96 67.19 17.18
N VAL A 941 13.51 67.01 15.98
CA VAL A 941 14.34 67.99 15.27
C VAL A 941 13.64 68.34 13.96
N LEU A 942 13.34 69.62 13.76
CA LEU A 942 12.72 70.11 12.53
C LEU A 942 13.77 70.30 11.43
N GLY A 943 13.34 70.35 10.16
CA GLY A 943 14.25 70.56 9.02
C GLY A 943 15.06 71.87 9.04
N ASP A 944 14.76 72.80 9.95
CA ASP A 944 15.53 74.03 10.19
C ASP A 944 16.53 73.93 11.36
N GLY A 945 16.61 72.76 12.01
CA GLY A 945 17.48 72.46 13.14
C GLY A 945 16.92 72.81 14.53
N THR A 946 15.67 73.27 14.62
CA THR A 946 15.01 73.52 15.92
C THR A 946 14.71 72.20 16.63
N VAL A 947 14.95 72.12 17.95
CA VAL A 947 14.70 70.93 18.77
C VAL A 947 13.58 71.18 19.78
N ASN A 948 12.52 70.36 19.77
CA ASN A 948 11.41 70.44 20.72
C ASN A 948 11.30 69.16 21.54
N GLN A 949 11.16 69.27 22.86
CA GLN A 949 10.96 68.10 23.73
C GLN A 949 9.51 67.61 23.65
N LEU A 950 9.33 66.31 23.39
CA LEU A 950 8.03 65.66 23.23
C LEU A 950 7.61 64.80 24.44
N GLY A 951 8.56 64.20 25.17
CA GLY A 951 8.22 63.31 26.30
C GLY A 951 9.38 62.91 27.23
N LEU A 952 9.05 62.33 28.38
CA LEU A 952 9.98 61.71 29.34
C LEU A 952 9.45 60.35 29.80
N ALA A 953 10.35 59.39 30.06
CA ALA A 953 10.02 58.06 30.59
C ALA A 953 11.15 57.55 31.51
N ASP A 954 10.90 56.54 32.34
CA ASP A 954 11.89 55.87 33.17
C ASP A 954 11.69 54.36 33.20
N ALA A 955 12.79 53.62 33.33
CA ALA A 955 12.79 52.15 33.36
C ALA A 955 13.89 51.60 34.27
N LYS A 956 13.77 50.32 34.64
CA LYS A 956 14.70 49.54 35.43
C LYS A 956 14.84 48.13 34.82
N PRO A 957 15.74 47.93 33.83
CA PRO A 957 15.94 46.63 33.17
C PRO A 957 16.33 45.52 34.15
N TYR A 958 15.99 44.28 33.84
CA TYR A 958 16.30 43.09 34.65
C TYR A 958 17.49 42.29 34.06
N SER A 959 17.81 41.11 34.59
CA SER A 959 18.98 40.32 34.16
C SER A 959 18.72 39.56 32.85
N ALA A 960 19.70 39.53 31.94
CA ALA A 960 19.70 38.68 30.74
C ALA A 960 20.17 37.25 30.97
N ALA A 961 20.73 36.95 32.14
CA ALA A 961 21.05 35.58 32.52
C ALA A 961 19.76 34.75 32.68
N LEU A 962 19.83 33.48 32.28
CA LEU A 962 18.76 32.51 32.50
C LEU A 962 18.34 32.50 33.98
N PRO A 963 17.03 32.41 34.28
CA PRO A 963 16.56 32.27 35.65
C PRO A 963 17.21 31.06 36.33
N GLY A 964 17.58 31.18 37.60
CA GLY A 964 18.34 30.14 38.31
C GLY A 964 17.59 28.80 38.50
N ASN A 965 16.28 28.78 38.24
CA ASN A 965 15.45 27.57 38.22
C ASN A 965 15.25 26.99 36.81
N VAL A 966 15.88 27.55 35.78
CA VAL A 966 15.92 27.02 34.42
C VAL A 966 17.29 26.41 34.17
N LEU A 967 17.35 25.11 33.97
CA LEU A 967 18.56 24.36 33.66
C LEU A 967 18.51 23.92 32.20
N THR A 968 19.65 23.95 31.50
CA THR A 968 19.73 23.50 30.10
C THR A 968 20.62 22.26 29.98
N VAL A 969 20.20 21.30 29.15
CA VAL A 969 20.89 20.03 28.88
C VAL A 969 21.18 19.94 27.39
N GLY A 970 22.41 19.59 27.02
CA GLY A 970 22.80 19.38 25.62
C GLY A 970 24.21 19.89 25.30
N PRO A 971 24.66 19.81 24.04
CA PRO A 971 25.99 20.26 23.62
C PRO A 971 26.32 21.72 23.99
N SER A 972 25.32 22.59 24.05
CA SER A 972 25.45 23.99 24.52
C SER A 972 24.81 24.25 25.88
N GLY A 973 24.27 23.22 26.53
CA GLY A 973 23.60 23.30 27.83
C GLY A 973 24.54 23.46 29.02
N MET A 974 23.98 23.85 30.17
CA MET A 974 24.69 23.87 31.46
C MET A 974 25.15 22.47 31.89
N PHE A 975 24.43 21.43 31.47
CA PHE A 975 24.71 20.03 31.76
C PHE A 975 24.82 19.23 30.46
N ALA A 976 25.70 18.22 30.44
CA ALA A 976 25.90 17.36 29.27
C ALA A 976 24.83 16.26 29.15
N ASP A 977 24.22 15.86 30.26
CA ASP A 977 23.24 14.79 30.36
C ASP A 977 22.05 15.16 31.26
N ILE A 978 20.91 14.50 31.05
CA ILE A 978 19.66 14.81 31.74
C ILE A 978 19.77 14.47 33.24
N GLN A 979 20.45 13.38 33.60
CA GLN A 979 20.60 12.96 35.00
C GLN A 979 21.32 14.03 35.84
N SER A 980 22.40 14.61 35.32
CA SER A 980 23.15 15.65 36.01
C SER A 980 22.32 16.92 36.26
N ALA A 981 21.42 17.27 35.34
CA ALA A 981 20.49 18.38 35.54
C ALA A 981 19.39 18.06 36.55
N VAL A 982 18.88 16.82 36.56
CA VAL A 982 17.93 16.33 37.58
C VAL A 982 18.57 16.39 38.98
N ASP A 983 19.81 15.95 39.12
CA ASP A 983 20.55 15.98 40.39
C ASP A 983 20.84 17.42 40.87
N ALA A 984 20.94 18.37 39.94
CA ALA A 984 21.16 19.79 40.23
C ALA A 984 19.87 20.57 40.50
N ALA A 985 18.69 20.00 40.23
CA ALA A 985 17.39 20.64 40.43
C ALA A 985 17.10 20.83 41.92
N THR A 986 17.38 22.04 42.43
CA THR A 986 17.19 22.41 43.85
C THR A 986 16.25 23.60 44.05
N ALA A 987 15.95 24.35 43.00
CA ALA A 987 15.01 25.47 43.05
C ALA A 987 13.55 24.97 42.98
N GLN A 988 12.64 25.66 43.67
CA GLN A 988 11.22 25.39 43.50
C GLN A 988 10.82 25.73 42.06
N SER A 989 9.93 24.92 41.45
CA SER A 989 9.52 25.08 40.04
C SER A 989 10.69 25.02 39.06
N THR A 990 11.58 24.04 39.22
CA THR A 990 12.71 23.85 38.30
C THR A 990 12.21 23.37 36.93
N VAL A 991 12.77 23.93 35.86
CA VAL A 991 12.52 23.54 34.47
C VAL A 991 13.84 23.12 33.83
N ILE A 992 13.91 21.89 33.34
CA ILE A 992 15.04 21.34 32.62
C ILE A 992 14.69 21.34 31.13
N ARG A 993 15.37 22.20 30.37
CA ARG A 993 15.24 22.33 28.91
C ARG A 993 16.29 21.46 28.23
N VAL A 994 15.87 20.51 27.39
CA VAL A 994 16.75 19.52 26.76
C VAL A 994 16.88 19.80 25.27
N GLU A 995 18.07 20.11 24.79
CA GLU A 995 18.36 20.33 23.37
C GLU A 995 18.18 19.04 22.56
N PRO A 996 17.77 19.10 21.27
CA PRO A 996 17.69 17.93 20.41
C PRO A 996 18.99 17.13 20.38
N GLY A 997 18.89 15.81 20.53
CA GLY A 997 20.04 14.92 20.67
C GLY A 997 19.66 13.58 21.28
N THR A 998 20.61 12.65 21.28
CA THR A 998 20.47 11.34 21.92
C THR A 998 21.14 11.35 23.29
N TYR A 999 20.40 10.94 24.31
CA TYR A 999 20.83 10.93 25.71
C TYR A 999 20.68 9.53 26.31
N ASP A 1000 21.55 9.21 27.26
CA ASP A 1000 21.45 7.98 28.05
C ASP A 1000 20.20 7.99 28.94
N GLY A 1001 19.74 6.80 29.34
CA GLY A 1001 18.64 6.65 30.28
C GLY A 1001 18.86 7.36 31.61
N PHE A 1002 17.79 7.89 32.20
CA PHE A 1002 17.85 8.69 33.44
C PHE A 1002 16.73 8.35 34.42
N GLN A 1003 16.90 8.81 35.67
CA GLN A 1003 16.01 8.51 36.77
C GLN A 1003 15.68 9.76 37.59
N VAL A 1004 14.41 9.86 38.01
CA VAL A 1004 13.93 10.85 38.98
C VAL A 1004 13.44 10.09 40.21
N ILE A 1005 14.23 10.11 41.29
CA ILE A 1005 13.95 9.36 42.53
C ILE A 1005 13.87 10.33 43.69
N ASP A 1006 12.77 10.29 44.44
CA ASP A 1006 12.53 11.11 45.65
C ASP A 1006 12.91 12.59 45.45
N PRO A 1007 12.38 13.27 44.39
CA PRO A 1007 12.82 14.62 44.05
C PRO A 1007 12.60 15.59 45.22
N SER A 1008 13.64 16.34 45.56
CA SER A 1008 13.60 17.33 46.65
C SER A 1008 12.84 18.62 46.29
N VAL A 1009 12.59 18.82 44.99
CA VAL A 1009 11.81 19.94 44.46
C VAL A 1009 10.33 19.61 44.43
N ARG A 1010 9.47 20.59 44.74
CA ARG A 1010 8.01 20.37 44.66
C ARG A 1010 7.49 20.33 43.25
N SER A 1011 8.23 20.89 42.30
CA SER A 1011 7.72 21.16 40.96
C SER A 1011 8.88 21.03 40.00
N LEU A 1012 8.86 19.99 39.17
CA LEU A 1012 9.89 19.69 38.18
C LEU A 1012 9.26 19.52 36.80
N THR A 1013 9.79 20.22 35.80
CA THR A 1013 9.39 20.06 34.41
C THR A 1013 10.63 19.70 33.60
N ILE A 1014 10.57 18.61 32.83
CA ILE A 1014 11.62 18.22 31.88
C ILE A 1014 11.00 18.29 30.49
N VAL A 1015 11.60 19.09 29.62
CA VAL A 1015 10.97 19.45 28.36
C VAL A 1015 11.98 19.53 27.23
N ALA A 1016 11.61 18.95 26.08
CA ALA A 1016 12.40 19.05 24.87
C ALA A 1016 12.37 20.46 24.27
N ASP A 1017 13.51 20.91 23.77
CA ASP A 1017 13.71 22.19 23.09
C ASP A 1017 13.55 22.05 21.56
N GLY A 1018 12.47 21.40 21.15
CA GLY A 1018 12.20 21.02 19.77
C GLY A 1018 12.21 19.50 19.54
N PRO A 1019 11.79 19.05 18.35
CA PRO A 1019 11.72 17.62 18.03
C PRO A 1019 13.11 16.98 18.00
N GLY A 1020 13.19 15.69 18.35
CA GLY A 1020 14.41 14.89 18.25
C GLY A 1020 15.25 14.79 19.53
N VAL A 1021 14.67 15.05 20.69
CA VAL A 1021 15.23 14.60 21.97
C VAL A 1021 14.90 13.13 22.15
N LEU A 1022 15.93 12.29 22.10
CA LEU A 1022 15.80 10.84 22.17
C LEU A 1022 16.55 10.31 23.40
N VAL A 1023 15.87 9.53 24.23
CA VAL A 1023 16.47 8.79 25.33
C VAL A 1023 16.58 7.33 24.94
N GLU A 1024 17.80 6.80 24.88
CA GLU A 1024 18.08 5.39 24.60
C GLU A 1024 18.77 4.74 25.79
N ASP A 1025 18.27 3.56 26.18
CA ASP A 1025 18.94 2.70 27.16
C ASP A 1025 18.65 1.22 26.84
N TYR A 1026 19.59 0.34 27.21
CA TYR A 1026 19.45 -1.11 27.05
C TYR A 1026 18.74 -1.78 28.25
N ASP A 1027 18.60 -1.12 29.40
CA ASP A 1027 17.88 -1.62 30.60
C ASP A 1027 16.52 -0.94 30.85
N VAL A 1028 16.48 0.17 31.59
CA VAL A 1028 15.29 1.01 31.82
C VAL A 1028 15.66 2.43 31.42
N ALA A 1029 15.08 2.93 30.33
CA ALA A 1029 15.44 4.22 29.77
C ALA A 1029 14.91 5.40 30.60
N LEU A 1030 13.76 5.23 31.25
CA LEU A 1030 13.22 6.23 32.17
C LEU A 1030 12.60 5.59 33.41
N ARG A 1031 13.10 5.98 34.58
CA ARG A 1031 12.52 5.57 35.87
C ARG A 1031 12.12 6.77 36.71
N ILE A 1032 10.86 6.83 37.11
CA ILE A 1032 10.33 7.85 38.02
C ILE A 1032 9.83 7.16 39.29
N ALA A 1033 10.31 7.58 40.45
CA ALA A 1033 9.92 7.01 41.73
C ALA A 1033 9.83 8.02 42.87
N GLY A 1034 8.87 7.82 43.78
CA GLY A 1034 8.85 8.54 45.05
C GLY A 1034 8.52 10.04 44.97
N VAL A 1035 7.82 10.49 43.92
CA VAL A 1035 7.35 11.90 43.86
C VAL A 1035 6.40 12.14 45.05
N PRO A 1036 6.71 13.09 45.97
CA PRO A 1036 5.97 13.21 47.22
C PRO A 1036 4.60 13.90 47.03
N ALA A 1037 3.67 13.65 47.96
CA ALA A 1037 2.35 14.29 47.94
C ALA A 1037 2.44 15.83 47.91
N GLY A 1038 1.70 16.45 47.00
CA GLY A 1038 1.72 17.91 46.78
C GLY A 1038 2.91 18.41 45.95
N ALA A 1039 3.69 17.50 45.36
CA ALA A 1039 4.65 17.78 44.30
C ALA A 1039 4.13 17.33 42.92
N ASP A 1040 4.71 17.90 41.87
CA ASP A 1040 4.42 17.57 40.47
C ASP A 1040 5.69 17.36 39.63
N LEU A 1041 5.60 16.41 38.70
CA LEU A 1041 6.59 16.15 37.66
C LEU A 1041 5.91 16.14 36.29
N LEU A 1042 6.36 16.99 35.37
CA LEU A 1042 5.89 17.02 34.00
C LEU A 1042 7.03 16.67 33.04
N LEU A 1043 6.78 15.75 32.11
CA LEU A 1043 7.69 15.40 31.02
C LEU A 1043 7.02 15.72 29.68
N LEU A 1044 7.67 16.50 28.81
CA LEU A 1044 7.08 16.92 27.53
C LEU A 1044 8.04 16.77 26.34
N GLY A 1045 7.59 16.11 25.27
CA GLY A 1045 8.28 16.09 23.98
C GLY A 1045 9.56 15.24 23.91
N ILE A 1046 9.72 14.27 24.82
CA ILE A 1046 10.93 13.44 24.91
C ILE A 1046 10.64 12.04 24.37
N ASP A 1047 11.29 11.63 23.31
CA ASP A 1047 11.11 10.28 22.78
C ASP A 1047 11.95 9.29 23.60
N VAL A 1048 11.39 8.11 23.89
CA VAL A 1048 12.08 7.05 24.63
C VAL A 1048 12.09 5.78 23.78
N LYS A 1049 13.27 5.35 23.33
CA LYS A 1049 13.39 4.15 22.47
C LYS A 1049 14.35 3.14 23.05
N GLY A 1050 14.08 1.88 22.74
CA GLY A 1050 15.01 0.78 22.94
C GLY A 1050 14.55 -0.30 23.93
N ASN A 1051 15.58 -0.92 24.51
CA ASN A 1051 15.69 -2.09 25.38
C ASN A 1051 15.53 -3.52 24.79
N THR A 1052 16.56 -4.31 25.07
CA THR A 1052 16.58 -5.78 25.05
C THR A 1052 16.30 -6.38 26.44
N SER A 1053 16.29 -5.55 27.49
CA SER A 1053 16.12 -5.96 28.90
C SER A 1053 14.69 -6.32 29.27
N ILE A 1054 14.49 -7.36 30.09
CA ILE A 1054 13.18 -7.86 30.57
C ILE A 1054 12.32 -6.88 31.38
N LYS A 1055 12.78 -5.65 31.63
CA LYS A 1055 12.05 -4.62 32.38
C LYS A 1055 11.24 -3.68 31.45
N PRO A 1056 10.23 -2.99 31.98
CA PRO A 1056 9.57 -1.90 31.25
C PRO A 1056 10.58 -0.85 30.78
N LEU A 1057 10.35 -0.29 29.60
CA LEU A 1057 11.20 0.78 29.05
C LEU A 1057 11.03 2.07 29.85
N VAL A 1058 9.79 2.36 30.24
CA VAL A 1058 9.42 3.44 31.17
C VAL A 1058 8.76 2.84 32.42
N GLU A 1059 9.27 3.19 33.59
CA GLU A 1059 8.79 2.70 34.90
C GLU A 1059 8.42 3.89 35.81
N VAL A 1060 7.17 3.92 36.30
CA VAL A 1060 6.67 4.92 37.26
C VAL A 1060 6.17 4.20 38.52
N VAL A 1061 6.78 4.47 39.68
CA VAL A 1061 6.62 3.66 40.89
C VAL A 1061 6.43 4.52 42.14
N ASP A 1062 5.48 4.17 43.00
CA ASP A 1062 5.32 4.73 44.35
C ASP A 1062 5.30 6.27 44.40
N CYS A 1063 4.61 6.90 43.45
CA CYS A 1063 4.48 8.36 43.38
C CYS A 1063 3.17 8.82 44.03
N ASP A 1064 3.26 9.48 45.18
CA ASP A 1064 2.11 10.11 45.87
C ASP A 1064 1.75 11.50 45.28
N GLY A 1065 2.72 12.13 44.61
CA GLY A 1065 2.54 13.36 43.85
C GLY A 1065 2.04 13.12 42.43
N PHE A 1066 1.85 14.20 41.69
CA PHE A 1066 1.31 14.17 40.34
C PHE A 1066 2.42 13.96 39.30
N VAL A 1067 2.22 13.04 38.35
CA VAL A 1067 3.15 12.80 37.24
C VAL A 1067 2.40 12.92 35.91
N SER A 1068 2.88 13.77 34.99
CA SER A 1068 2.33 13.90 33.63
C SER A 1068 3.38 13.63 32.58
N PHE A 1069 2.97 12.91 31.53
CA PHE A 1069 3.71 12.78 30.28
C PHE A 1069 2.87 13.37 29.17
N ALA A 1070 3.46 14.26 28.36
CA ALA A 1070 2.82 14.84 27.19
C ALA A 1070 3.72 14.71 25.95
N ASP A 1071 3.13 14.42 24.79
CA ASP A 1071 3.81 14.31 23.49
C ASP A 1071 5.04 13.36 23.55
N LEU A 1072 4.82 12.14 24.03
CA LEU A 1072 5.88 11.15 24.27
C LEU A 1072 5.77 9.99 23.25
N ASP A 1073 6.80 9.72 22.44
CA ASP A 1073 6.91 8.48 21.66
C ASP A 1073 7.71 7.43 22.44
N VAL A 1074 7.06 6.34 22.85
CA VAL A 1074 7.68 5.21 23.54
C VAL A 1074 7.74 4.02 22.59
N GLY A 1075 8.92 3.69 22.11
CA GLY A 1075 9.16 2.59 21.17
C GLY A 1075 9.90 1.40 21.79
N ALA A 1076 9.17 0.40 22.29
CA ALA A 1076 9.74 -0.82 22.87
C ALA A 1076 9.82 -2.00 21.86
N ILE A 1077 10.70 -2.98 22.11
CA ILE A 1077 10.74 -4.22 21.31
C ILE A 1077 9.56 -5.13 21.68
N SER A 1078 8.78 -5.60 20.69
CA SER A 1078 7.66 -6.52 20.88
C SER A 1078 8.11 -7.99 21.09
N GLY A 1079 7.28 -8.81 21.74
CA GLY A 1079 7.52 -10.26 21.88
C GLY A 1079 8.27 -10.72 23.14
N LEU A 1080 8.56 -9.83 24.08
CA LEU A 1080 9.32 -10.13 25.31
C LEU A 1080 8.46 -10.23 26.60
N GLY A 1081 7.13 -10.13 26.48
CA GLY A 1081 6.16 -10.42 27.56
C GLY A 1081 6.13 -9.41 28.72
N ARG A 1082 6.42 -8.14 28.44
CA ARG A 1082 6.53 -7.05 29.44
C ARG A 1082 5.88 -5.76 28.93
N ALA A 1083 5.52 -4.87 29.86
CA ALA A 1083 4.97 -3.57 29.52
C ALA A 1083 5.98 -2.67 28.78
N ALA A 1084 5.56 -1.86 27.80
CA ALA A 1084 6.41 -0.76 27.32
C ALA A 1084 6.49 0.35 28.37
N LEU A 1085 5.34 0.74 28.94
CA LEU A 1085 5.22 1.63 30.08
C LEU A 1085 4.50 0.93 31.24
N SER A 1086 5.08 0.96 32.44
CA SER A 1086 4.49 0.42 33.67
C SER A 1086 4.29 1.49 34.73
N VAL A 1087 3.08 1.55 35.30
CA VAL A 1087 2.73 2.44 36.42
C VAL A 1087 2.30 1.59 37.61
N SER A 1088 2.97 1.75 38.75
CA SER A 1088 2.71 0.97 39.95
C SER A 1088 2.70 1.82 41.23
N GLY A 1089 1.73 1.60 42.12
CA GLY A 1089 1.65 2.29 43.41
C GLY A 1089 1.51 3.82 43.35
N CYS A 1090 1.02 4.39 42.25
CA CYS A 1090 0.98 5.84 42.04
C CYS A 1090 -0.42 6.44 42.30
N ALA A 1091 -0.46 7.58 42.99
CA ALA A 1091 -1.70 8.27 43.33
C ALA A 1091 -2.43 8.81 42.09
N THR A 1092 -1.71 9.48 41.17
CA THR A 1092 -2.24 9.98 39.89
C THR A 1092 -1.12 10.11 38.84
N VAL A 1093 -1.34 9.51 37.66
CA VAL A 1093 -0.49 9.69 36.46
C VAL A 1093 -1.36 10.08 35.27
N SER A 1094 -0.89 11.03 34.45
CA SER A 1094 -1.52 11.42 33.19
C SER A 1094 -0.62 11.10 32.00
N LEU A 1095 -1.20 10.55 30.93
CA LEU A 1095 -0.56 10.26 29.65
C LEU A 1095 -1.33 11.00 28.54
N GLU A 1096 -0.68 12.00 27.96
CA GLU A 1096 -1.32 13.02 27.12
C GLU A 1096 -0.65 13.02 25.75
N ASP A 1097 -1.39 12.74 24.68
CA ASP A 1097 -0.86 12.65 23.30
C ASP A 1097 0.40 11.77 23.18
N CYS A 1098 0.43 10.66 23.94
CA CYS A 1098 1.56 9.73 23.97
C CYS A 1098 1.34 8.56 23.00
N ASP A 1099 2.31 8.34 22.11
CA ASP A 1099 2.36 7.18 21.22
C ASP A 1099 3.20 6.09 21.86
N ILE A 1100 2.55 5.03 22.36
CA ILE A 1100 3.22 3.93 23.06
C ILE A 1100 3.11 2.66 22.21
N THR A 1101 4.24 2.31 21.60
CA THR A 1101 4.39 1.18 20.70
C THR A 1101 5.31 0.10 21.28
N GLY A 1102 5.08 -1.15 20.88
CA GLY A 1102 5.81 -2.29 21.44
C GLY A 1102 5.38 -2.70 22.85
N GLY A 1103 6.02 -3.74 23.40
CA GLY A 1103 5.58 -4.36 24.66
C GLY A 1103 4.33 -5.24 24.55
N ASP A 1104 4.13 -6.11 25.55
CA ASP A 1104 2.91 -6.90 25.76
C ASP A 1104 2.63 -7.01 27.28
N PRO A 1105 1.80 -6.14 27.88
CA PRO A 1105 0.97 -5.09 27.23
C PRO A 1105 1.77 -3.85 26.76
N THR A 1106 1.15 -2.91 26.04
CA THR A 1106 1.77 -1.59 25.77
C THR A 1106 1.79 -0.73 27.03
N LEU A 1107 0.69 -0.73 27.80
CA LEU A 1107 0.57 -0.06 29.11
C LEU A 1107 0.11 -1.04 30.19
N GLU A 1108 0.84 -1.10 31.31
CA GLU A 1108 0.43 -1.83 32.52
C GLU A 1108 0.23 -0.89 33.72
N VAL A 1109 -0.93 -1.02 34.38
CA VAL A 1109 -1.32 -0.21 35.54
C VAL A 1109 -1.62 -1.13 36.73
N LEU A 1110 -0.89 -0.92 37.84
CA LEU A 1110 -0.95 -1.71 39.08
C LEU A 1110 -1.15 -0.78 40.29
N GLN A 1111 -2.18 -0.99 41.11
CA GLN A 1111 -2.46 -0.16 42.30
C GLN A 1111 -2.38 1.36 42.06
N SER A 1112 -2.78 1.84 40.88
CA SER A 1112 -2.57 3.24 40.46
C SER A 1112 -3.80 3.87 39.82
N LYS A 1113 -3.88 5.21 39.81
CA LYS A 1113 -4.83 5.96 38.96
C LYS A 1113 -4.12 6.54 37.74
N VAL A 1114 -4.55 6.15 36.54
CA VAL A 1114 -3.98 6.59 35.27
C VAL A 1114 -5.07 7.15 34.36
N TYR A 1115 -4.79 8.32 33.80
CA TYR A 1115 -5.62 8.99 32.82
C TYR A 1115 -4.87 9.05 31.49
N VAL A 1116 -5.58 8.79 30.40
CA VAL A 1116 -5.04 8.77 29.05
C VAL A 1116 -5.91 9.64 28.16
N THR A 1117 -5.30 10.56 27.43
CA THR A 1117 -5.96 11.40 26.42
C THR A 1117 -5.10 11.47 25.16
N GLY A 1118 -5.66 11.18 23.98
CA GLY A 1118 -4.91 11.27 22.71
C GLY A 1118 -3.74 10.28 22.57
N GLY A 1119 -3.10 10.26 21.41
CA GLY A 1119 -2.02 9.31 21.06
C GLY A 1119 -2.49 7.90 20.70
N SER A 1120 -1.57 6.93 20.70
CA SER A 1120 -1.85 5.55 20.29
C SER A 1120 -1.34 4.50 21.29
N MET A 1121 -2.18 3.48 21.51
CA MET A 1121 -1.85 2.30 22.32
C MET A 1121 -2.59 1.08 21.81
N ILE A 1122 -1.93 -0.08 21.80
CA ILE A 1122 -2.52 -1.32 21.24
C ILE A 1122 -3.08 -2.23 22.35
N ARG A 1123 -2.37 -2.41 23.47
CA ARG A 1123 -2.74 -3.36 24.54
C ARG A 1123 -2.63 -2.72 25.92
N VAL A 1124 -3.76 -2.51 26.59
CA VAL A 1124 -3.76 -1.94 27.96
C VAL A 1124 -4.15 -2.98 29.00
N SER A 1125 -3.51 -2.94 30.16
CA SER A 1125 -3.78 -3.83 31.30
C SER A 1125 -3.95 -3.04 32.60
N SER A 1126 -5.07 -3.22 33.30
CA SER A 1126 -5.37 -2.60 34.61
C SER A 1126 -5.64 -3.67 35.67
N LYS A 1127 -4.81 -3.72 36.72
CA LYS A 1127 -4.86 -4.75 37.78
C LYS A 1127 -4.70 -4.14 39.18
N GLN A 1128 -5.04 -4.91 40.21
CA GLN A 1128 -4.82 -4.62 41.63
C GLN A 1128 -5.45 -3.28 42.08
N PHE A 1129 -6.77 -3.14 41.99
CA PHE A 1129 -7.50 -1.93 42.41
C PHE A 1129 -7.10 -0.65 41.65
N SER A 1130 -6.60 -0.78 40.43
CA SER A 1130 -6.23 0.37 39.60
C SER A 1130 -7.45 1.07 39.01
N THR A 1131 -7.30 2.34 38.65
CA THR A 1131 -8.27 3.11 37.86
C THR A 1131 -7.59 3.55 36.58
N LEU A 1132 -8.09 3.09 35.44
CA LEU A 1132 -7.62 3.49 34.12
C LEU A 1132 -8.76 4.16 33.34
N ARG A 1133 -8.60 5.43 32.99
CA ARG A 1133 -9.56 6.18 32.16
C ARG A 1133 -8.91 6.58 30.85
N ILE A 1134 -9.61 6.36 29.74
CA ILE A 1134 -9.06 6.60 28.40
C ILE A 1134 -10.06 7.42 27.59
N CYS A 1135 -9.60 8.50 26.97
CA CYS A 1135 -10.33 9.35 26.04
C CYS A 1135 -9.54 9.48 24.73
N GLU A 1136 -10.23 9.57 23.59
CA GLU A 1136 -9.68 9.63 22.20
C GLU A 1136 -8.77 8.46 21.75
N VAL A 1137 -8.29 7.61 22.67
CA VAL A 1137 -7.53 6.40 22.34
C VAL A 1137 -8.45 5.19 22.34
N SER A 1138 -8.33 4.35 21.30
CA SER A 1138 -9.08 3.10 21.19
C SER A 1138 -8.17 1.87 21.22
N PRO A 1139 -7.71 1.40 22.40
CA PRO A 1139 -6.87 0.21 22.48
C PRO A 1139 -7.58 -1.02 21.91
N VAL A 1140 -6.84 -1.80 21.12
CA VAL A 1140 -7.35 -3.02 20.48
C VAL A 1140 -7.61 -4.11 21.53
N PHE A 1141 -6.70 -4.27 22.50
CA PHE A 1141 -6.83 -5.25 23.57
C PHE A 1141 -6.90 -4.56 24.94
N LYS A 1142 -7.91 -4.94 25.73
CA LYS A 1142 -8.18 -4.36 27.05
C LYS A 1142 -8.26 -5.49 28.07
N LEU A 1143 -7.28 -5.55 28.97
CA LEU A 1143 -7.25 -6.51 30.07
C LEU A 1143 -7.53 -5.79 31.38
N LYS A 1144 -8.49 -6.29 32.14
CA LYS A 1144 -8.90 -5.73 33.42
C LYS A 1144 -9.17 -6.87 34.41
N ASP A 1145 -8.71 -6.73 35.64
CA ASP A 1145 -9.09 -7.66 36.71
C ASP A 1145 -10.43 -7.29 37.37
N GLY A 1146 -10.98 -8.19 38.20
CA GLY A 1146 -12.26 -7.97 38.87
C GLY A 1146 -12.27 -6.83 39.91
N THR A 1147 -11.12 -6.22 40.22
CA THR A 1147 -10.97 -5.22 41.29
C THR A 1147 -10.69 -3.81 40.79
N SER A 1148 -10.25 -3.69 39.54
CA SER A 1148 -9.84 -2.41 38.94
C SER A 1148 -11.02 -1.71 38.27
N THR A 1149 -10.82 -0.52 37.72
CA THR A 1149 -11.75 0.19 36.85
C THR A 1149 -11.04 0.51 35.52
N LEU A 1150 -11.75 0.31 34.42
CA LEU A 1150 -11.32 0.66 33.06
C LEU A 1150 -12.53 1.30 32.41
N GLU A 1151 -12.42 2.59 32.09
CA GLU A 1151 -13.50 3.43 31.58
C GLU A 1151 -13.02 4.10 30.28
N LEU A 1152 -13.82 3.97 29.22
CA LEU A 1152 -13.58 4.65 27.94
C LEU A 1152 -14.57 5.80 27.86
N LEU A 1153 -14.06 7.01 27.69
CA LEU A 1153 -14.84 8.24 27.57
C LEU A 1153 -14.97 8.58 26.08
N GLU A 1154 -16.21 8.57 25.55
CA GLU A 1154 -16.51 8.88 24.14
C GLU A 1154 -16.42 10.39 23.88
N GLY A 1155 -15.89 10.84 22.73
CA GLY A 1155 -15.82 12.24 22.30
C GLY A 1155 -14.41 12.87 22.45
N ASP A 1156 -14.25 14.11 21.99
CA ASP A 1156 -12.93 14.74 21.85
C ASP A 1156 -12.52 15.54 23.10
N CYS A 1157 -11.23 15.50 23.44
CA CYS A 1157 -10.59 16.32 24.46
C CYS A 1157 -10.24 17.70 23.89
N PRO A 1158 -10.41 18.78 24.67
CA PRO A 1158 -9.94 20.07 24.21
C PRO A 1158 -8.41 20.08 24.11
N ARG A 1159 -7.86 20.79 23.12
CA ARG A 1159 -6.41 20.97 22.95
C ARG A 1159 -6.03 22.41 23.28
N VAL A 1160 -5.00 22.57 24.11
CA VAL A 1160 -4.37 23.86 24.41
C VAL A 1160 -2.96 23.83 23.84
N GLU A 1161 -2.61 24.81 23.02
CA GLU A 1161 -1.23 25.02 22.59
C GLU A 1161 -0.75 26.40 23.04
N VAL A 1162 0.41 26.39 23.69
CA VAL A 1162 1.15 27.58 24.14
C VAL A 1162 2.64 27.30 24.03
N PRO A 1163 3.47 28.34 23.82
CA PRO A 1163 4.91 28.19 23.92
C PRO A 1163 5.29 27.79 25.35
N ILE A 1164 6.27 26.89 25.46
CA ILE A 1164 6.79 26.47 26.77
C ILE A 1164 7.64 27.57 27.39
N PHE A 1165 8.41 28.27 26.57
CA PHE A 1165 9.30 29.35 26.96
C PHE A 1165 8.85 30.62 26.27
N GLN A 1166 8.53 31.64 27.05
CA GLN A 1166 8.06 32.91 26.51
C GLN A 1166 8.85 34.05 27.12
N SER A 1167 9.51 34.82 26.24
CA SER A 1167 10.17 36.05 26.65
C SER A 1167 9.14 37.05 27.17
N LEU A 1168 9.41 37.66 28.31
CA LEU A 1168 8.52 38.65 28.89
C LEU A 1168 8.42 39.87 27.97
N GLY A 1169 7.20 40.37 27.78
CA GLY A 1169 6.89 41.49 26.89
C GLY A 1169 6.74 41.14 25.40
N GLU A 1170 7.02 39.88 25.01
CA GLU A 1170 6.80 39.41 23.64
C GLU A 1170 5.39 38.80 23.51
N PRO A 1171 4.64 39.12 22.44
CA PRO A 1171 3.36 38.49 22.18
C PRO A 1171 3.55 37.02 21.75
N PHE A 1172 2.60 36.18 22.14
CA PHE A 1172 2.51 34.79 21.69
C PHE A 1172 1.07 34.38 21.45
N THR A 1173 0.91 33.38 20.60
CA THR A 1173 -0.39 32.81 20.29
C THR A 1173 -0.74 31.71 21.27
N LEU A 1174 -1.95 31.77 21.82
CA LEU A 1174 -2.59 30.65 22.51
C LEU A 1174 -3.70 30.14 21.62
N SER A 1175 -3.66 28.86 21.28
CA SER A 1175 -4.73 28.17 20.58
C SER A 1175 -5.50 27.27 21.54
N PHE A 1176 -6.81 27.24 21.39
CA PHE A 1176 -7.71 26.38 22.14
C PHE A 1176 -8.72 25.75 21.18
N ASP A 1177 -8.64 24.44 21.01
CA ASP A 1177 -9.55 23.66 20.16
C ASP A 1177 -10.50 22.83 21.03
N ALA A 1178 -11.81 22.88 20.77
CA ALA A 1178 -12.81 22.10 21.49
C ALA A 1178 -14.02 21.72 20.62
N ALA A 1179 -14.63 20.57 20.94
CA ALA A 1179 -15.80 20.06 20.23
C ALA A 1179 -17.02 21.01 20.29
N GLN A 1180 -17.72 21.13 19.15
CA GLN A 1180 -18.86 22.03 18.98
C GLN A 1180 -19.98 21.73 20.01
N GLY A 1181 -20.45 22.76 20.72
CA GLY A 1181 -21.60 22.68 21.63
C GLY A 1181 -21.28 22.36 23.09
N GLN A 1182 -19.99 22.25 23.47
CA GLN A 1182 -19.56 22.08 24.86
C GLN A 1182 -19.27 23.43 25.54
N LEU A 1183 -19.44 23.49 26.87
CA LEU A 1183 -19.08 24.67 27.65
C LEU A 1183 -17.60 24.56 28.03
N ALA A 1184 -16.77 25.45 27.48
CA ALA A 1184 -15.31 25.41 27.61
C ALA A 1184 -14.77 26.52 28.53
N GLN A 1185 -13.72 26.24 29.30
CA GLN A 1185 -13.01 27.22 30.13
C GLN A 1185 -11.50 26.92 30.19
N LEU A 1186 -10.69 27.94 30.43
CA LEU A 1186 -9.24 27.86 30.60
C LEU A 1186 -8.85 28.16 32.06
N ALA A 1187 -8.03 27.30 32.66
CA ALA A 1187 -7.47 27.49 33.99
C ALA A 1187 -5.96 27.75 33.94
N VAL A 1188 -5.45 28.56 34.86
CA VAL A 1188 -4.01 28.88 35.02
C VAL A 1188 -3.64 28.76 36.51
N ALA A 1189 -2.56 28.03 36.83
CA ALA A 1189 -1.99 28.02 38.19
C ALA A 1189 -0.47 27.94 38.20
N ALA A 1190 0.15 28.46 39.26
CA ALA A 1190 1.60 28.53 39.42
C ALA A 1190 2.25 27.20 39.84
N THR A 1191 1.47 26.23 40.35
CA THR A 1191 2.03 24.99 40.93
C THR A 1191 1.36 23.72 40.42
N THR A 1192 0.02 23.64 40.39
CA THR A 1192 -0.70 22.40 40.01
C THR A 1192 -2.07 22.72 39.40
N LEU A 1193 -2.43 22.08 38.28
CA LEU A 1193 -3.75 22.15 37.62
C LEU A 1193 -4.31 20.75 37.29
N PRO A 1194 -5.64 20.63 37.15
CA PRO A 1194 -6.40 19.74 38.02
C PRO A 1194 -6.39 18.29 37.57
N LEU A 1195 -5.83 17.39 38.38
CA LEU A 1195 -5.94 15.94 38.13
C LEU A 1195 -6.39 15.16 39.38
N ASP A 1196 -7.69 15.32 39.72
CA ASP A 1196 -8.63 14.23 40.07
C ASP A 1196 -10.09 14.71 39.85
N ILE A 1197 -10.82 14.06 38.92
CA ILE A 1197 -12.15 14.45 38.39
C ILE A 1197 -13.29 14.15 39.40
N LEU A 1198 -13.01 13.57 40.57
CA LEU A 1198 -14.05 13.12 41.52
C LEU A 1198 -13.90 13.66 42.94
N ILE A 1199 -13.07 14.68 43.18
CA ILE A 1199 -13.04 15.39 44.47
C ILE A 1199 -13.95 16.62 44.38
N PRO A 1200 -15.15 16.62 45.01
CA PRO A 1200 -16.11 17.73 44.95
C PRO A 1200 -15.60 19.03 45.60
N ASP A 1201 -14.50 18.95 46.36
CA ASP A 1201 -13.95 20.09 47.10
C ASP A 1201 -13.01 20.98 46.25
N LEU A 1202 -12.68 20.57 45.02
CA LEU A 1202 -11.79 21.31 44.09
C LEU A 1202 -12.53 22.28 43.15
N TRP A 1203 -13.86 22.43 43.29
CA TRP A 1203 -14.67 23.35 42.49
C TRP A 1203 -14.50 24.83 42.86
N GLN A 1204 -13.55 25.15 43.72
CA GLN A 1204 -13.13 26.52 44.00
C GLN A 1204 -11.63 26.62 43.82
N MET A 1205 -11.17 27.03 42.65
CA MET A 1205 -9.94 27.82 42.61
C MET A 1205 -9.79 28.63 41.33
N LEU A 1206 -9.60 29.93 41.60
CA LEU A 1206 -9.40 31.05 40.71
C LEU A 1206 -7.95 31.52 40.91
N LEU A 1207 -7.34 32.00 39.81
CA LEU A 1207 -6.24 32.97 39.73
C LEU A 1207 -4.80 32.45 39.95
N VAL A 1208 -3.84 32.88 39.10
CA VAL A 1208 -2.90 34.00 39.35
C VAL A 1208 -2.04 34.27 38.10
N VAL A 1209 -2.20 35.45 37.47
CA VAL A 1209 -1.12 36.39 37.10
C VAL A 1209 -1.70 37.79 37.30
N GLN A 1210 -0.92 38.74 37.80
CA GLN A 1210 -1.38 40.02 38.34
C GLN A 1210 -1.94 40.98 37.26
N LEU A 1211 -3.23 40.93 36.89
CA LEU A 1211 -3.85 41.97 36.02
C LEU A 1211 -5.38 42.16 36.17
N GLY A 1212 -5.99 41.92 37.34
CA GLY A 1212 -7.28 42.54 37.71
C GLY A 1212 -8.51 42.34 36.80
N ALA A 1213 -8.49 41.42 35.83
CA ALA A 1213 -9.61 41.12 34.96
C ALA A 1213 -9.74 39.59 34.77
N SER A 1214 -10.97 39.08 34.81
CA SER A 1214 -11.31 37.77 34.26
C SER A 1214 -11.16 37.82 32.74
N ILE A 1215 -10.68 36.75 32.09
CA ILE A 1215 -10.96 36.52 30.67
C ILE A 1215 -12.12 35.52 30.60
N PRO A 1216 -13.37 35.99 30.64
CA PRO A 1216 -14.47 35.14 30.27
C PRO A 1216 -14.31 34.85 28.78
N LEU A 1217 -13.87 33.64 28.44
CA LEU A 1217 -14.08 33.13 27.08
C LEU A 1217 -15.58 33.01 26.74
N GLY A 1218 -16.48 33.28 27.69
CA GLY A 1218 -17.95 33.32 27.59
C GLY A 1218 -18.61 32.03 27.11
N THR A 1219 -19.94 32.03 26.99
CA THR A 1219 -20.65 31.04 26.16
C THR A 1219 -20.66 31.57 24.74
N TYR A 1220 -19.80 31.08 23.85
CA TYR A 1220 -19.80 31.54 22.46
C TYR A 1220 -20.05 30.43 21.45
N ALA A 1221 -20.94 30.81 20.53
CA ALA A 1221 -21.12 30.18 19.25
C ALA A 1221 -19.85 30.43 18.42
N GLY A 1222 -19.05 29.39 18.22
CA GLY A 1222 -17.92 29.44 17.31
C GLY A 1222 -18.37 29.69 15.88
N ASP A 1223 -17.39 30.10 15.07
CA ASP A 1223 -17.30 30.11 13.60
C ASP A 1223 -17.79 28.84 12.84
N GLY A 1224 -18.39 27.88 13.53
CA GLY A 1224 -18.77 26.58 13.00
C GLY A 1224 -17.68 25.51 13.10
N ALA A 1225 -16.46 25.84 13.55
CA ALA A 1225 -15.30 24.94 13.58
C ALA A 1225 -14.75 24.61 14.98
N GLY A 1226 -14.98 25.44 16.01
CA GLY A 1226 -14.63 25.10 17.41
C GLY A 1226 -13.22 25.48 17.88
N LEU A 1227 -12.44 26.18 17.05
CA LEU A 1227 -11.09 26.68 17.35
C LEU A 1227 -11.12 28.15 17.84
N VAL A 1228 -10.40 28.46 18.91
CA VAL A 1228 -10.17 29.82 19.42
C VAL A 1228 -8.67 30.11 19.38
N VAL A 1229 -8.31 31.22 18.74
CA VAL A 1229 -6.92 31.70 18.69
C VAL A 1229 -6.92 33.14 19.18
N ASP A 1230 -6.11 33.43 20.20
CA ASP A 1230 -5.94 34.79 20.72
C ASP A 1230 -4.46 35.06 21.03
N VAL A 1231 -4.09 36.34 21.02
CA VAL A 1231 -2.69 36.80 21.20
C VAL A 1231 -2.53 37.33 22.61
N PHE A 1232 -1.57 36.77 23.34
CA PHE A 1232 -1.28 37.10 24.74
C PHE A 1232 0.14 37.65 24.88
N GLU A 1233 0.38 38.49 25.88
CA GLU A 1233 1.70 38.99 26.26
C GLU A 1233 1.91 38.69 27.75
N LEU A 1234 3.03 38.05 28.12
CA LEU A 1234 3.43 38.01 29.52
C LEU A 1234 3.97 39.39 29.88
N PRO A 1235 3.45 40.06 30.93
CA PRO A 1235 3.91 41.41 31.23
C PRO A 1235 5.42 41.42 31.53
N PRO A 1236 6.14 42.49 31.13
CA PRO A 1236 7.58 42.66 31.40
C PRO A 1236 7.88 42.96 32.88
N ASP A 1237 7.40 42.08 33.76
CA ASP A 1237 7.56 42.14 35.22
C ASP A 1237 8.69 41.19 35.66
N PRO A 1238 9.76 41.70 36.30
CA PRO A 1238 10.84 40.87 36.84
C PRO A 1238 10.38 39.74 37.77
N ALA A 1239 9.19 39.84 38.40
CA ALA A 1239 8.63 38.79 39.23
C ALA A 1239 8.22 37.52 38.46
N LEU A 1240 8.08 37.61 37.13
CA LEU A 1240 7.71 36.50 36.25
C LEU A 1240 8.92 35.76 35.65
N LEU A 1241 10.15 36.25 35.87
CA LEU A 1241 11.35 35.57 35.40
C LEU A 1241 11.51 34.21 36.09
N GLY A 1242 11.50 33.15 35.29
CA GLY A 1242 11.53 31.76 35.75
C GLY A 1242 10.20 31.30 36.36
N ALA A 1243 9.15 32.12 36.40
CA ALA A 1243 7.86 31.67 36.89
C ALA A 1243 7.29 30.62 35.93
N ARG A 1244 6.93 29.45 36.47
CA ARG A 1244 6.28 28.37 35.73
C ARG A 1244 4.77 28.46 35.94
N LEU A 1245 4.03 28.78 34.89
CA LEU A 1245 2.57 28.82 34.85
C LEU A 1245 2.08 27.56 34.14
N LEU A 1246 1.21 26.79 34.77
CA LEU A 1246 0.53 25.66 34.13
C LEU A 1246 -0.80 26.15 33.58
N LEU A 1247 -1.09 25.81 32.33
CA LEU A 1247 -2.34 26.09 31.64
C LEU A 1247 -3.05 24.77 31.33
N GLN A 1248 -4.37 24.73 31.57
CA GLN A 1248 -5.18 23.58 31.23
C GLN A 1248 -6.60 24.02 30.87
N GLY A 1249 -7.07 23.59 29.70
CA GLY A 1249 -8.43 23.80 29.24
C GLY A 1249 -9.33 22.66 29.66
N TRP A 1250 -10.64 22.90 29.71
CA TRP A 1250 -11.61 21.87 30.03
C TRP A 1250 -12.98 22.12 29.41
N THR A 1251 -13.72 21.04 29.20
CA THR A 1251 -15.10 21.08 28.68
C THR A 1251 -16.07 20.28 29.55
N ILE A 1252 -17.32 20.73 29.62
CA ILE A 1252 -18.45 20.01 30.23
C ILE A 1252 -19.43 19.57 29.14
N ASP A 1253 -19.71 18.26 29.09
CA ASP A 1253 -20.72 17.71 28.20
C ASP A 1253 -22.13 17.78 28.82
N THR A 1254 -23.14 18.19 28.05
CA THR A 1254 -24.53 18.39 28.54
C THR A 1254 -25.41 17.13 28.56
N VAL A 1255 -24.83 15.94 28.35
CA VAL A 1255 -25.52 14.63 28.28
C VAL A 1255 -25.81 14.10 29.72
N PRO A 1256 -26.76 13.16 29.96
CA PRO A 1256 -27.35 12.89 31.29
C PRO A 1256 -26.40 12.43 32.41
N SER A 1257 -25.13 12.19 32.11
CA SER A 1257 -24.06 11.93 33.07
C SER A 1257 -22.97 13.00 32.90
N LEU A 1258 -22.82 13.87 33.91
CA LEU A 1258 -21.79 14.91 33.96
C LEU A 1258 -20.41 14.30 33.68
N SER A 1259 -19.87 14.57 32.49
CA SER A 1259 -18.54 14.13 32.06
C SER A 1259 -17.70 15.37 31.80
N ILE A 1260 -16.57 15.48 32.50
CA ILE A 1260 -15.63 16.60 32.39
C ILE A 1260 -14.39 16.08 31.68
N ARG A 1261 -13.93 16.81 30.67
CA ARG A 1261 -12.72 16.51 29.91
C ARG A 1261 -11.72 17.64 30.12
N PHE A 1262 -10.45 17.30 30.22
CA PHE A 1262 -9.37 18.27 30.40
C PHE A 1262 -8.39 18.13 29.23
N SER A 1263 -7.83 19.25 28.80
CA SER A 1263 -6.69 19.26 27.90
C SER A 1263 -5.45 18.78 28.63
N PRO A 1264 -4.36 18.51 27.90
CA PRO A 1264 -3.05 18.37 28.50
C PRO A 1264 -2.64 19.61 29.31
N ALA A 1265 -1.88 19.41 30.39
CA ALA A 1265 -1.34 20.52 31.17
C ALA A 1265 -0.08 21.08 30.48
N ARG A 1266 -0.17 22.31 29.97
CA ARG A 1266 0.94 22.96 29.24
C ARG A 1266 1.67 23.97 30.15
N PRO A 1267 3.00 23.82 30.37
CA PRO A 1267 3.77 24.81 31.10
C PRO A 1267 4.10 26.02 30.22
N LEU A 1268 4.11 27.20 30.82
CA LEU A 1268 4.57 28.46 30.25
C LEU A 1268 5.56 29.07 31.24
N VAL A 1269 6.79 29.31 30.79
CA VAL A 1269 7.90 29.77 31.63
C VAL A 1269 8.35 31.14 31.15
N GLY A 1270 8.32 32.12 32.06
CA GLY A 1270 8.81 33.46 31.78
C GLY A 1270 10.32 33.48 31.58
N MET A 1271 10.76 33.81 30.37
CA MET A 1271 12.17 33.94 30.01
C MET A 1271 12.57 35.42 29.89
N PRO A 1272 13.88 35.72 30.02
CA PRO A 1272 14.43 37.02 29.64
C PRO A 1272 13.92 37.53 28.29
#